data_AF-A0A1Q3K938-F1
#
_entry.id   AF-A0A1Q3K938-F1
#
_cell.length_a   1.000
_cell.length_b   1.000
_cell.length_c   1.000
_cell.angle_alpha   90.00
_cell.angle_beta   90.00
_cell.angle_gamma   90.00
#
_symmetry.space_group_name_H-M   'P 1'
#
loop_
_entity.id
_entity.type
_entity.pdbx_description
1 polymer ?
#
loop_
_entity_poly.entity_id
_entity_poly.type
_entity_poly.pdbx_seq_one_letter_code
_entity_poly.pdbx_strand_id
1 'polypeptide(L)'
;MKSPREIPILRQKVETVIARSSFPPESHDGKALLNVLESFPRDELFQIGVDDLATWTAGILDLELRPRVRVFARTDRFDRFVSALVFVPRDRFSTRVREEIGNYLAAIFHGHVSAFTPYFTEGQLTRVHFIIGRREGTTPKVAAEVLEQGVATIVKTWQDRLVEALHKAGPKTAALAGKYREAFSAGYAEFFPTARAIEDIRRIERLGPDRPLAIDFYLEKASGTERLRAAVYRFDEPIRLSERVPVLENLGFSVIDERTYEVAPRFGDMIRKVVLHDMVLEAIDGSTIDIRRHDVRLEDAFRAVLGGATSSDTFNRLIIAAGADWREAALMRSYAAYMRQLGLPFGPAYIAATLIRHAGIARDLVELFHHRFNPDHGGSPDERIKSEAPIRERIAGALSTVESLDEDRIINHLLSLIDATVRTNFHQKDTKGQPPEIIAVKLAGHEIEFMPRPRTYREIWVASPRVEGVHLRFAPIARGGIRWSDRAQDFRTEVLGLVKAQQVKNAVIVPAGSKGGFIPKLLPRGGSRETIQAEGTAAYRIFISAMLDLTDNLVDGKIVPPERVVRYDGDDPYLVVAADKGTATFSDLANEISTSRDFWLGDAFASGGSAGYDHKKMGITARGAWECVKRHFREMDTDIQTQPFTVIGVGDMSGDVFGNGMLLSPAIRLHAAFDHRDIFLDPDPDAAVSLAERARLFALPRSSWQDYNKSLISKGGGVFPRSSKSVPLSPEVRAMLGIKAEHLTPADLINAILKTETDLLWFGGIGTYIRASTETDADAGDRANDAIRVTAPQIRAKVIGEGANLGVTQRARMELSARGVRLNTDFIDNSAGVNSSDQEVNIKIAVVPVVKSGRLDIQARNTLLASMTDEVAEAVLRNNYQQSLALSLAERNTAADLSAHARLIEALEHRGILEREIEFLPSLPEISVRQSSGRGLTRPELAVLLSYAKIALRSDLLASAVPDAPALEPRLIEYFPPELARAYPDDLRRHQLRREIIATTVTNAVVNRLGAAAPQRMADETARPVAEIAYAFTVARAVLGLNAIWPRIDALDNRIGGTLQLDLYARTQEALAHTTRWFLRDGQSASDLEGTMATHTQGAAELTALIARGLGEEVEAQLRTAEQTFVENQVPVDLAADLARLALLVDAPAITEAASRASVPYANAARVVLGLNKRFHLRNLIDAGRRIRASDAYDMMAVAGAEQALLEARRRIALGILATPGEDALARWAKQHGEEIARVAAALDDLSSSGPLTPARLMVAATRLGDLSRTTA
;
A
#
# COMPACT_ATOMS: atom_id res chain seq x y z
N MET A 1 -23.06 -51.85 77.82
CA MET A 1 -23.93 -51.38 78.93
C MET A 1 -24.90 -52.49 79.27
N LYS A 2 -25.26 -52.71 80.55
CA LYS A 2 -26.32 -53.66 80.94
C LYS A 2 -27.66 -53.27 80.31
N SER A 3 -28.52 -54.26 80.01
CA SER A 3 -29.85 -53.99 79.47
C SER A 3 -30.65 -53.17 80.50
N PRO A 4 -31.41 -52.13 80.09
CA PRO A 4 -32.29 -51.39 81.01
C PRO A 4 -33.28 -52.28 81.77
N ARG A 5 -33.61 -53.46 81.22
CA ARG A 5 -34.46 -54.47 81.84
C ARG A 5 -33.82 -55.18 83.03
N GLU A 6 -32.51 -55.09 83.20
CA GLU A 6 -31.81 -55.65 84.36
C GLU A 6 -31.69 -54.65 85.52
N ILE A 7 -31.99 -53.37 85.27
CA ILE A 7 -31.89 -52.30 86.26
C ILE A 7 -33.27 -52.09 86.90
N PRO A 8 -33.49 -52.34 88.20
CA PRO A 8 -34.82 -52.41 88.81
C PRO A 8 -35.74 -51.21 88.51
N ILE A 9 -35.20 -49.99 88.62
CA ILE A 9 -35.99 -48.76 88.41
C ILE A 9 -36.25 -48.45 86.93
N LEU A 10 -35.38 -48.88 86.02
CA LEU A 10 -35.60 -48.71 84.57
C LEU A 10 -36.47 -49.83 84.01
N ARG A 11 -36.40 -51.06 84.55
CA ARG A 11 -37.22 -52.21 84.16
C ARG A 11 -38.70 -51.85 84.19
N GLN A 12 -39.19 -51.33 85.31
CA GLN A 12 -40.61 -50.96 85.47
C GLN A 12 -41.01 -49.87 84.46
N LYS A 13 -40.12 -48.92 84.20
CA LYS A 13 -40.33 -47.82 83.24
C LYS A 13 -40.44 -48.32 81.80
N VAL A 14 -39.52 -49.19 81.40
CA VAL A 14 -39.46 -49.85 80.09
C VAL A 14 -40.67 -50.75 79.88
N GLU A 15 -41.02 -51.59 80.85
CA GLU A 15 -42.20 -52.46 80.80
C GLU A 15 -43.50 -51.65 80.67
N THR A 16 -43.60 -50.52 81.37
CA THR A 16 -44.77 -49.62 81.27
C THR A 16 -44.91 -49.04 79.87
N VAL A 17 -43.81 -48.62 79.24
CA VAL A 17 -43.83 -48.10 77.86
C VAL A 17 -44.18 -49.19 76.84
N ILE A 18 -43.61 -50.39 76.99
CA ILE A 18 -43.95 -51.54 76.15
C ILE A 18 -45.44 -51.88 76.25
N ALA A 19 -45.99 -51.95 77.47
CA ALA A 19 -47.41 -52.23 77.69
C ALA A 19 -48.32 -51.17 77.04
N ARG A 20 -47.94 -49.89 77.09
CA ARG A 20 -48.70 -48.79 76.48
C ARG A 20 -48.65 -48.78 74.95
N SER A 21 -47.60 -49.32 74.34
CA SER A 21 -47.46 -49.36 72.88
C SER A 21 -48.45 -50.30 72.18
N SER A 22 -49.03 -51.27 72.91
CA SER A 22 -49.93 -52.31 72.39
C SER A 22 -49.34 -53.18 71.27
N PHE A 23 -48.03 -53.11 71.00
CA PHE A 23 -47.36 -53.99 70.04
C PHE A 23 -47.14 -55.39 70.65
N PRO A 24 -47.46 -56.48 69.92
CA PRO A 24 -47.10 -57.82 70.37
C PRO A 24 -45.57 -57.95 70.54
N PRO A 25 -45.04 -58.55 71.62
CA PRO A 25 -43.60 -58.60 71.89
C PRO A 25 -42.77 -59.26 70.78
N GLU A 26 -43.37 -60.22 70.07
CA GLU A 26 -42.74 -60.94 68.96
C GLU A 26 -42.92 -60.26 67.59
N SER A 27 -43.76 -59.22 67.51
CA SER A 27 -43.95 -58.48 66.26
C SER A 27 -42.71 -57.69 65.89
N HIS A 28 -42.59 -57.35 64.61
CA HIS A 28 -41.52 -56.50 64.10
C HIS A 28 -41.43 -55.18 64.89
N ASP A 29 -42.56 -54.49 65.09
CA ASP A 29 -42.64 -53.22 65.82
C ASP A 29 -42.35 -53.38 67.32
N GLY A 30 -42.72 -54.52 67.92
CA GLY A 30 -42.40 -54.84 69.32
C GLY A 30 -40.90 -55.04 69.56
N LYS A 31 -40.22 -55.74 68.64
CA LYS A 31 -38.75 -55.92 68.66
C LYS A 31 -38.02 -54.60 68.40
N ALA A 32 -38.50 -53.79 67.48
CA ALA A 32 -37.95 -52.48 67.17
C ALA A 32 -38.10 -51.49 68.36
N LEU A 33 -39.29 -51.41 68.98
CA LEU A 33 -39.49 -50.60 70.19
C LEU A 33 -38.54 -51.01 71.33
N LEU A 34 -38.35 -52.32 71.50
CA LEU A 34 -37.42 -52.85 72.48
C LEU A 34 -35.99 -52.39 72.19
N ASN A 35 -35.54 -52.47 70.94
CA ASN A 35 -34.22 -51.99 70.51
C ASN A 35 -34.04 -50.48 70.73
N VAL A 36 -35.08 -49.67 70.47
CA VAL A 36 -35.07 -48.22 70.76
C VAL A 36 -34.87 -47.97 72.26
N LEU A 37 -35.57 -48.71 73.12
CA LEU A 37 -35.45 -48.60 74.58
C LEU A 37 -34.07 -49.09 75.08
N GLU A 38 -33.51 -50.15 74.49
CA GLU A 38 -32.17 -50.66 74.84
C GLU A 38 -31.04 -49.72 74.38
N SER A 39 -31.22 -49.02 73.27
CA SER A 39 -30.24 -48.08 72.72
C SER A 39 -30.42 -46.64 73.22
N PHE A 40 -31.49 -46.34 73.96
CA PHE A 40 -31.74 -45.02 74.55
C PHE A 40 -30.61 -44.61 75.52
N PRO A 41 -30.22 -43.32 75.60
CA PRO A 41 -29.20 -42.88 76.55
C PRO A 41 -29.64 -43.18 77.99
N ARG A 42 -28.77 -43.87 78.74
CA ARG A 42 -29.12 -44.40 80.08
C ARG A 42 -29.49 -43.28 81.04
N ASP A 43 -28.67 -42.23 81.08
CA ASP A 43 -28.90 -41.05 81.93
C ASP A 43 -30.23 -40.36 81.61
N GLU A 44 -30.61 -40.32 80.33
CA GLU A 44 -31.89 -39.76 79.92
C GLU A 44 -33.05 -40.70 80.30
N LEU A 45 -32.90 -42.01 80.16
CA LEU A 45 -33.92 -43.01 80.52
C LEU A 45 -34.28 -42.93 82.02
N PHE A 46 -33.33 -42.61 82.90
CA PHE A 46 -33.60 -42.34 84.31
C PHE A 46 -34.46 -41.09 84.51
N GLN A 47 -34.20 -40.01 83.76
CA GLN A 47 -34.77 -38.68 84.01
C GLN A 47 -36.09 -38.39 83.30
N ILE A 48 -36.28 -38.89 82.07
CA ILE A 48 -37.48 -38.63 81.24
C ILE A 48 -38.76 -39.17 81.90
N GLY A 49 -39.90 -38.50 81.76
CA GLY A 49 -41.19 -39.04 82.24
C GLY A 49 -41.63 -40.28 81.45
N VAL A 50 -42.53 -41.10 82.01
CA VAL A 50 -43.08 -42.28 81.27
C VAL A 50 -43.89 -41.83 80.04
N ASP A 51 -44.65 -40.73 80.15
CA ASP A 51 -45.45 -40.18 79.05
C ASP A 51 -44.57 -39.63 77.91
N ASP A 52 -43.55 -38.85 78.25
CA ASP A 52 -42.58 -38.33 77.29
C ASP A 52 -41.76 -39.47 76.66
N LEU A 53 -41.35 -40.47 77.45
CA LEU A 53 -40.62 -41.64 76.93
C LEU A 53 -41.46 -42.44 75.95
N ALA A 54 -42.75 -42.67 76.23
CA ALA A 54 -43.66 -43.32 75.29
C ALA A 54 -43.79 -42.50 73.98
N THR A 55 -43.91 -41.18 74.10
CA THR A 55 -44.00 -40.28 72.93
C THR A 55 -42.72 -40.27 72.11
N TRP A 56 -41.56 -40.19 72.75
CA TRP A 56 -40.25 -40.17 72.09
C TRP A 56 -39.96 -41.51 71.45
N THR A 57 -40.21 -42.62 72.13
CA THR A 57 -39.95 -43.97 71.59
C THR A 57 -40.86 -44.30 70.42
N ALA A 58 -42.15 -43.92 70.46
CA ALA A 58 -43.05 -44.02 69.31
C ALA A 58 -42.59 -43.14 68.14
N GLY A 59 -42.17 -41.90 68.44
CA GLY A 59 -41.63 -40.98 67.43
C GLY A 59 -40.32 -41.47 66.82
N ILE A 60 -39.46 -42.17 67.59
CA ILE A 60 -38.22 -42.78 67.10
C ILE A 60 -38.53 -44.02 66.25
N LEU A 61 -39.53 -44.81 66.62
CA LEU A 61 -39.98 -45.97 65.84
C LEU A 61 -40.52 -45.52 64.45
N ASP A 62 -41.27 -44.41 64.39
CA ASP A 62 -41.70 -43.80 63.11
C ASP A 62 -40.50 -43.44 62.22
N LEU A 63 -39.34 -43.10 62.79
CA LEU A 63 -38.13 -42.80 62.02
C LEU A 63 -37.48 -44.03 61.37
N GLU A 64 -37.73 -45.24 61.88
CA GLU A 64 -37.29 -46.47 61.20
C GLU A 64 -38.09 -46.70 59.91
N LEU A 65 -39.37 -46.33 59.90
CA LEU A 65 -40.24 -46.44 58.72
C LEU A 65 -40.10 -45.25 57.77
N ARG A 66 -39.90 -44.04 58.32
CA ARG A 66 -39.82 -42.77 57.59
C ARG A 66 -38.65 -41.94 58.08
N PRO A 67 -37.42 -42.18 57.57
CA PRO A 67 -36.25 -41.43 57.97
C PRO A 67 -36.39 -39.93 57.65
N ARG A 68 -36.35 -39.09 58.69
CA ARG A 68 -36.39 -37.62 58.57
C ARG A 68 -35.68 -36.96 59.74
N VAL A 69 -35.39 -35.67 59.60
CA VAL A 69 -34.90 -34.87 60.73
C VAL A 69 -35.97 -34.82 61.81
N ARG A 70 -35.59 -35.13 63.05
CA ARG A 70 -36.48 -35.08 64.22
C ARG A 70 -35.70 -34.60 65.43
N VAL A 71 -36.32 -33.78 66.27
CA VAL A 71 -35.69 -33.26 67.49
C VAL A 71 -36.62 -33.52 68.67
N PHE A 72 -36.15 -34.31 69.62
CA PHE A 72 -36.84 -34.52 70.89
C PHE A 72 -36.09 -33.77 71.98
N ALA A 73 -36.72 -32.80 72.62
CA ALA A 73 -36.08 -31.96 73.64
C ALA A 73 -36.88 -31.99 74.95
N ARG A 74 -36.19 -32.19 76.07
CA ARG A 74 -36.75 -32.14 77.42
C ARG A 74 -35.99 -31.13 78.25
N THR A 75 -36.72 -30.24 78.90
CA THR A 75 -36.17 -29.29 79.87
C THR A 75 -35.97 -29.97 81.21
N ASP A 76 -34.86 -29.71 81.89
CA ASP A 76 -34.66 -30.12 83.29
C ASP A 76 -35.71 -29.45 84.19
N ARG A 77 -36.11 -30.14 85.27
CA ARG A 77 -37.13 -29.62 86.21
C ARG A 77 -36.70 -28.35 86.92
N PHE A 78 -35.40 -28.09 87.02
CA PHE A 78 -34.82 -26.91 87.65
C PHE A 78 -34.25 -25.91 86.64
N ASP A 79 -34.62 -26.02 85.35
CA ASP A 79 -34.16 -25.15 84.26
C ASP A 79 -32.62 -25.14 84.03
N ARG A 80 -31.88 -26.08 84.62
CA ARG A 80 -30.41 -26.14 84.56
C ARG A 80 -29.85 -26.56 83.21
N PHE A 81 -30.58 -27.37 82.46
CA PHE A 81 -30.18 -27.81 81.12
C PHE A 81 -31.37 -28.28 80.29
N VAL A 82 -31.15 -28.41 78.98
CA VAL A 82 -32.06 -29.08 78.03
C VAL A 82 -31.37 -30.30 77.47
N SER A 83 -32.03 -31.45 77.57
CA SER A 83 -31.61 -32.72 76.99
C SER A 83 -32.28 -32.87 75.62
N ALA A 84 -31.51 -32.91 74.53
CA ALA A 84 -32.03 -32.99 73.18
C ALA A 84 -31.49 -34.20 72.41
N LEU A 85 -32.37 -35.08 71.94
CA LEU A 85 -32.05 -36.13 70.97
C LEU A 85 -32.38 -35.62 69.57
N VAL A 86 -31.33 -35.43 68.77
CA VAL A 86 -31.43 -34.95 67.39
C VAL A 86 -31.13 -36.09 66.45
N PHE A 87 -32.05 -36.40 65.55
CA PHE A 87 -31.87 -37.39 64.50
C PHE A 87 -31.64 -36.67 63.17
N VAL A 88 -30.57 -37.02 62.48
CA VAL A 88 -30.20 -36.47 61.16
C VAL A 88 -29.78 -37.57 60.21
N PRO A 89 -29.97 -37.42 58.89
CA PRO A 89 -29.49 -38.39 57.90
C PRO A 89 -28.00 -38.67 58.05
N ARG A 90 -27.63 -39.95 58.04
CA ARG A 90 -26.27 -40.42 58.33
C ARG A 90 -25.26 -39.92 57.29
N ASP A 91 -25.67 -39.87 56.04
CA ASP A 91 -24.92 -39.31 54.90
C ASP A 91 -24.69 -37.79 55.01
N ARG A 92 -25.47 -37.09 55.83
CA ARG A 92 -25.37 -35.64 56.06
C ARG A 92 -24.73 -35.28 57.40
N PHE A 93 -24.37 -36.27 58.21
CA PHE A 93 -23.77 -36.06 59.52
C PHE A 93 -22.25 -35.83 59.41
N SER A 94 -21.78 -34.70 59.94
CA SER A 94 -20.35 -34.38 60.08
C SER A 94 -20.07 -33.66 61.39
N THR A 95 -18.81 -33.59 61.80
CA THR A 95 -18.40 -32.82 63.00
C THR A 95 -18.86 -31.37 62.94
N ARG A 96 -18.78 -30.74 61.76
CA ARG A 96 -19.26 -29.36 61.53
C ARG A 96 -20.78 -29.24 61.70
N VAL A 97 -21.54 -30.15 61.08
CA VAL A 97 -23.02 -30.17 61.20
C VAL A 97 -23.44 -30.36 62.66
N ARG A 98 -22.75 -31.24 63.39
CA ARG A 98 -22.95 -31.43 64.83
C ARG A 98 -22.71 -30.14 65.63
N GLU A 99 -21.66 -29.39 65.31
CA GLU A 99 -21.35 -28.11 65.97
C GLU A 99 -22.38 -27.04 65.66
N GLU A 100 -22.78 -26.90 64.40
CA GLU A 100 -23.81 -25.95 63.97
C GLU A 100 -25.17 -26.26 64.63
N ILE A 101 -25.57 -27.55 64.70
CA ILE A 101 -26.76 -27.99 65.44
C ILE A 101 -26.63 -27.65 66.93
N GLY A 102 -25.47 -27.95 67.54
CA GLY A 102 -25.23 -27.64 68.95
C GLY A 102 -25.33 -26.14 69.24
N ASN A 103 -24.72 -25.30 68.39
CA ASN A 103 -24.76 -23.84 68.49
C ASN A 103 -26.19 -23.30 68.30
N TYR A 104 -26.93 -23.86 67.34
CA TYR A 104 -28.34 -23.52 67.11
C TYR A 104 -29.19 -23.82 68.36
N LEU A 105 -29.04 -25.02 68.94
CA LEU A 105 -29.76 -25.40 70.16
C LEU A 105 -29.31 -24.57 71.37
N ALA A 106 -28.03 -24.24 71.48
CA ALA A 106 -27.52 -23.36 72.53
C ALA A 106 -28.11 -21.95 72.42
N ALA A 107 -28.17 -21.38 71.22
CA ALA A 107 -28.77 -20.07 70.98
C ALA A 107 -30.27 -20.05 71.30
N ILE A 108 -31.02 -21.04 70.81
CA ILE A 108 -32.49 -21.06 70.92
C ILE A 108 -32.97 -21.32 72.35
N PHE A 109 -32.20 -22.06 73.15
CA PHE A 109 -32.48 -22.31 74.56
C PHE A 109 -31.76 -21.34 75.50
N HIS A 110 -31.06 -20.31 74.98
CA HIS A 110 -30.27 -19.35 75.76
C HIS A 110 -29.28 -20.03 76.73
N GLY A 111 -28.48 -20.97 76.20
CA GLY A 111 -27.52 -21.77 76.95
C GLY A 111 -26.20 -21.97 76.20
N HIS A 112 -25.47 -23.02 76.57
CA HIS A 112 -24.24 -23.47 75.92
C HIS A 112 -24.23 -24.99 75.80
N VAL A 113 -23.53 -25.54 74.82
CA VAL A 113 -23.38 -27.00 74.69
C VAL A 113 -22.46 -27.50 75.81
N SER A 114 -23.00 -28.21 76.80
CA SER A 114 -22.24 -28.75 77.93
C SER A 114 -21.69 -30.14 77.63
N ALA A 115 -22.45 -30.97 76.91
CA ALA A 115 -22.01 -32.28 76.46
C ALA A 115 -22.74 -32.67 75.18
N PHE A 116 -22.12 -33.53 74.39
CA PHE A 116 -22.77 -34.18 73.27
C PHE A 116 -22.27 -35.62 73.12
N THR A 117 -23.12 -36.51 72.60
CA THR A 117 -22.75 -37.90 72.35
C THR A 117 -23.40 -38.37 71.05
N PRO A 118 -22.64 -38.57 69.97
CA PRO A 118 -23.16 -39.16 68.75
C PRO A 118 -23.34 -40.67 68.92
N TYR A 119 -24.41 -41.19 68.34
CA TYR A 119 -24.74 -42.60 68.29
C TYR A 119 -25.16 -42.95 66.86
N PHE A 120 -24.36 -43.79 66.21
CA PHE A 120 -24.63 -44.26 64.86
C PHE A 120 -25.57 -45.47 64.95
N THR A 121 -26.83 -45.28 64.56
CA THR A 121 -27.81 -46.37 64.53
C THR A 121 -27.51 -47.34 63.39
N GLU A 122 -28.11 -48.53 63.41
CA GLU A 122 -28.03 -49.48 62.29
C GLU A 122 -28.75 -48.96 61.03
N GLY A 123 -29.67 -47.99 61.19
CA GLY A 123 -30.43 -47.39 60.10
C GLY A 123 -29.76 -46.20 59.40
N GLN A 124 -30.55 -45.46 58.61
CA GLN A 124 -30.11 -44.33 57.77
C GLN A 124 -29.91 -43.01 58.54
N LEU A 125 -30.10 -43.00 59.86
CA LEU A 125 -30.00 -41.80 60.69
C LEU A 125 -28.87 -41.92 61.73
N THR A 126 -28.19 -40.80 61.98
CA THR A 126 -27.33 -40.61 63.14
C THR A 126 -28.12 -39.88 64.22
N ARG A 127 -28.11 -40.43 65.44
CA ARG A 127 -28.67 -39.76 66.61
C ARG A 127 -27.55 -39.02 67.33
N VAL A 128 -27.76 -37.76 67.68
CA VAL A 128 -26.86 -37.02 68.56
C VAL A 128 -27.63 -36.61 69.79
N HIS A 129 -27.11 -36.97 70.96
CA HIS A 129 -27.64 -36.51 72.23
C HIS A 129 -26.88 -35.26 72.65
N PHE A 130 -27.57 -34.13 72.76
CA PHE A 130 -27.01 -32.86 73.24
C PHE A 130 -27.52 -32.55 74.64
N ILE A 131 -26.63 -32.05 75.49
CA ILE A 131 -26.96 -31.42 76.76
C ILE A 131 -26.62 -29.94 76.65
N ILE A 132 -27.66 -29.09 76.61
CA ILE A 132 -27.51 -27.65 76.57
C ILE A 132 -27.62 -27.11 77.99
N GLY A 133 -26.48 -26.78 78.61
CA GLY A 133 -26.43 -26.21 79.95
C GLY A 133 -26.88 -24.75 79.95
N ARG A 134 -27.60 -24.38 81.00
CA ARG A 134 -28.14 -23.04 81.23
C ARG A 134 -27.67 -22.56 82.59
N ARG A 135 -27.50 -21.24 82.73
CA ARG A 135 -26.99 -20.65 83.98
C ARG A 135 -28.10 -19.99 84.79
N GLU A 136 -29.05 -19.29 84.14
CA GLU A 136 -30.08 -18.50 84.83
C GLU A 136 -31.36 -18.35 83.98
N GLY A 137 -32.53 -18.18 84.63
CA GLY A 137 -33.84 -17.92 84.01
C GLY A 137 -34.65 -19.15 83.57
N THR A 138 -35.96 -18.97 83.34
CA THR A 138 -36.87 -20.02 82.85
C THR A 138 -36.48 -20.49 81.44
N THR A 139 -36.56 -21.79 81.16
CA THR A 139 -36.19 -22.34 79.85
C THR A 139 -37.20 -21.96 78.77
N PRO A 140 -36.76 -21.45 77.60
CA PRO A 140 -37.64 -21.18 76.47
C PRO A 140 -38.42 -22.44 76.06
N LYS A 141 -39.74 -22.32 75.93
CA LYS A 141 -40.59 -23.36 75.35
C LYS A 141 -40.60 -23.18 73.83
N VAL A 142 -39.83 -24.00 73.14
CA VAL A 142 -39.72 -23.98 71.67
C VAL A 142 -40.53 -25.14 71.10
N ALA A 143 -41.38 -24.87 70.11
CA ALA A 143 -42.14 -25.92 69.41
C ALA A 143 -41.19 -26.87 68.66
N ALA A 144 -41.53 -28.16 68.61
CA ALA A 144 -40.71 -29.19 67.98
C ALA A 144 -40.46 -28.87 66.50
N GLU A 145 -41.45 -28.32 65.80
CA GLU A 145 -41.39 -27.95 64.39
C GLU A 145 -40.32 -26.87 64.13
N VAL A 146 -40.13 -25.93 65.06
CA VAL A 146 -39.12 -24.87 64.94
C VAL A 146 -37.73 -25.45 65.13
N LEU A 147 -37.55 -26.32 66.11
CA LEU A 147 -36.28 -27.03 66.33
C LEU A 147 -35.92 -27.88 65.12
N GLU A 148 -36.89 -28.63 64.60
CA GLU A 148 -36.72 -29.50 63.44
C GLU A 148 -36.45 -28.71 62.16
N GLN A 149 -37.13 -27.60 61.91
CA GLN A 149 -36.89 -26.77 60.73
C GLN A 149 -35.51 -26.11 60.76
N GLY A 150 -35.05 -25.67 61.93
CA GLY A 150 -33.69 -25.15 62.11
C GLY A 150 -32.63 -26.21 61.87
N VAL A 151 -32.77 -27.39 62.48
CA VAL A 151 -31.85 -28.53 62.24
C VAL A 151 -31.90 -29.00 60.78
N ALA A 152 -33.10 -29.08 60.18
CA ALA A 152 -33.28 -29.43 58.78
C ALA A 152 -32.55 -28.45 57.85
N THR A 153 -32.52 -27.15 58.19
CA THR A 153 -31.80 -26.13 57.43
C THR A 153 -30.28 -26.30 57.53
N ILE A 154 -29.77 -26.69 58.69
CA ILE A 154 -28.35 -26.94 58.94
C ILE A 154 -27.85 -28.15 58.12
N VAL A 155 -28.63 -29.23 58.06
CA VAL A 155 -28.25 -30.45 57.32
C VAL A 155 -28.48 -30.37 55.80
N LYS A 156 -28.98 -29.26 55.26
CA LYS A 156 -29.13 -29.11 53.80
C LYS A 156 -27.75 -29.07 53.14
N THR A 157 -27.59 -29.89 52.11
CA THR A 157 -26.41 -29.83 51.24
C THR A 157 -26.45 -28.56 50.39
N TRP A 158 -25.30 -28.19 49.82
CA TRP A 158 -25.22 -27.08 48.88
C TRP A 158 -26.15 -27.26 47.67
N GLN A 159 -26.28 -28.49 47.16
CA GLN A 159 -27.16 -28.85 46.05
C GLN A 159 -28.64 -28.66 46.39
N ASP A 160 -29.06 -29.03 47.60
CA ASP A 160 -30.43 -28.81 48.06
C ASP A 160 -30.74 -27.31 48.17
N ARG A 161 -29.77 -26.51 48.65
CA ARG A 161 -29.87 -25.05 48.68
C ARG A 161 -29.88 -24.43 47.27
N LEU A 162 -29.16 -25.02 46.31
CA LEU A 162 -29.17 -24.57 44.91
C LEU A 162 -30.53 -24.79 44.27
N VAL A 163 -31.11 -25.98 44.40
CA VAL A 163 -32.45 -26.30 43.86
C VAL A 163 -33.50 -25.36 44.45
N GLU A 164 -33.47 -25.13 45.77
CA GLU A 164 -34.37 -24.18 46.42
C GLU A 164 -34.19 -22.75 45.90
N ALA A 165 -32.94 -22.31 45.71
CA ALA A 165 -32.64 -20.98 45.18
C ALA A 165 -33.09 -20.85 43.71
N LEU A 166 -32.94 -21.88 42.88
CA LEU A 166 -33.44 -21.92 41.50
C LEU A 166 -34.97 -21.84 41.45
N HIS A 167 -35.67 -22.54 42.36
CA HIS A 167 -37.12 -22.48 42.47
C HIS A 167 -37.61 -21.08 42.91
N LYS A 168 -36.91 -20.45 43.86
CA LYS A 168 -37.22 -19.08 44.32
C LYS A 168 -36.95 -18.02 43.27
N ALA A 169 -35.99 -18.23 42.36
CA ALA A 169 -35.63 -17.29 41.30
C ALA A 169 -36.69 -17.18 40.18
N GLY A 170 -37.65 -18.12 40.11
CA GLY A 170 -38.82 -18.05 39.22
C GLY A 170 -39.05 -19.31 38.37
N PRO A 171 -40.20 -19.44 37.69
CA PRO A 171 -40.62 -20.69 37.03
C PRO A 171 -39.66 -21.19 35.94
N LYS A 172 -39.10 -20.26 35.14
CA LYS A 172 -38.13 -20.59 34.08
C LYS A 172 -36.81 -21.13 34.64
N THR A 173 -36.36 -20.58 35.77
CA THR A 173 -35.12 -20.98 36.43
C THR A 173 -35.30 -22.27 37.24
N ALA A 174 -36.50 -22.50 37.78
CA ALA A 174 -36.86 -23.74 38.46
C ALA A 174 -36.72 -24.97 37.55
N ALA A 175 -37.06 -24.85 36.26
CA ALA A 175 -36.92 -25.91 35.27
C ALA A 175 -35.45 -26.37 35.07
N LEU A 176 -34.46 -25.53 35.42
CA LEU A 176 -33.04 -25.85 35.34
C LEU A 176 -32.53 -26.71 36.52
N ALA A 177 -33.35 -26.96 37.54
CA ALA A 177 -32.96 -27.73 38.71
C ALA A 177 -32.46 -29.14 38.35
N GLY A 178 -33.17 -29.84 37.46
CA GLY A 178 -32.75 -31.18 37.00
C GLY A 178 -31.43 -31.18 36.22
N LYS A 179 -31.15 -30.07 35.52
CA LYS A 179 -29.93 -29.89 34.71
C LYS A 179 -28.69 -29.60 35.55
N TYR A 180 -28.83 -28.84 36.64
CA TYR A 180 -27.71 -28.29 37.40
C TYR A 180 -27.52 -28.85 38.81
N ARG A 181 -28.47 -29.64 39.35
CA ARG A 181 -28.39 -30.16 40.72
C ARG A 181 -27.04 -30.82 41.05
N GLU A 182 -26.52 -31.61 40.12
CA GLU A 182 -25.26 -32.37 40.26
C GLU A 182 -24.14 -31.83 39.36
N ALA A 183 -24.33 -30.66 38.74
CA ALA A 183 -23.41 -30.15 37.74
C ALA A 183 -22.15 -29.51 38.34
N PHE A 184 -22.23 -28.89 39.52
CA PHE A 184 -21.11 -28.18 40.12
C PHE A 184 -20.20 -29.10 40.93
N SER A 185 -18.88 -28.91 40.81
CA SER A 185 -17.90 -29.65 41.60
C SER A 185 -17.96 -29.32 43.10
N ALA A 186 -17.50 -30.25 43.94
CA ALA A 186 -17.42 -30.04 45.39
C ALA A 186 -16.55 -28.82 45.75
N GLY A 187 -15.46 -28.59 45.02
CA GLY A 187 -14.60 -27.42 45.21
C GLY A 187 -15.32 -26.11 44.91
N TYR A 188 -16.18 -26.05 43.89
CA TYR A 188 -16.99 -24.85 43.61
C TYR A 188 -17.98 -24.58 44.76
N ALA A 189 -18.65 -25.63 45.23
CA ALA A 189 -19.66 -25.55 46.30
C ALA A 189 -19.09 -25.09 47.66
N GLU A 190 -17.79 -25.30 47.88
CA GLU A 190 -17.09 -24.84 49.10
C GLU A 190 -16.87 -23.31 49.11
N PHE A 191 -16.55 -22.73 47.96
CA PHE A 191 -16.17 -21.31 47.87
C PHE A 191 -17.31 -20.37 47.50
N PHE A 192 -18.33 -20.85 46.77
CA PHE A 192 -19.38 -19.97 46.24
C PHE A 192 -20.75 -20.21 46.85
N PRO A 193 -21.49 -19.15 47.23
CA PRO A 193 -22.87 -19.27 47.64
C PRO A 193 -23.77 -19.64 46.46
N THR A 194 -24.92 -20.27 46.74
CA THR A 194 -25.87 -20.68 45.69
C THR A 194 -26.45 -19.52 44.90
N ALA A 195 -26.47 -18.30 45.47
CA ALA A 195 -26.83 -17.08 44.75
C ALA A 195 -25.87 -16.77 43.58
N ARG A 196 -24.56 -16.99 43.76
CA ARG A 196 -23.56 -16.83 42.68
C ARG A 196 -23.74 -17.90 41.62
N ALA A 197 -23.99 -19.14 42.03
CA ALA A 197 -24.24 -20.24 41.11
C ALA A 197 -25.42 -19.99 40.17
N ILE A 198 -26.46 -19.27 40.60
CA ILE A 198 -27.57 -18.87 39.73
C ILE A 198 -27.09 -17.94 38.61
N GLU A 199 -26.22 -16.98 38.92
CA GLU A 199 -25.65 -16.08 37.90
C GLU A 199 -24.75 -16.84 36.93
N ASP A 200 -23.90 -17.73 37.45
CA ASP A 200 -23.08 -18.61 36.62
C ASP A 200 -23.95 -19.49 35.71
N ILE A 201 -25.05 -20.07 36.22
CA ILE A 201 -26.02 -20.82 35.40
C ILE A 201 -26.57 -19.95 34.26
N ARG A 202 -26.97 -18.70 34.52
CA ARG A 202 -27.49 -17.79 33.47
C ARG A 202 -26.47 -17.53 32.37
N ARG A 203 -25.18 -17.43 32.71
CA ARG A 203 -24.09 -17.28 31.75
C ARG A 203 -23.84 -18.58 30.98
N ILE A 204 -23.80 -19.72 31.68
CA ILE A 204 -23.59 -21.04 31.09
C ILE A 204 -24.71 -21.41 30.10
N GLU A 205 -25.97 -21.08 30.39
CA GLU A 205 -27.10 -21.35 29.48
C GLU A 205 -27.00 -20.59 28.15
N ARG A 206 -26.15 -19.55 28.06
CA ARG A 206 -25.90 -18.81 26.81
C ARG A 206 -24.73 -19.37 26.01
N LEU A 207 -24.00 -20.35 26.55
CA LEU A 207 -22.88 -20.99 25.88
C LEU A 207 -23.35 -22.14 24.98
N GLY A 208 -22.58 -22.38 23.94
CA GLY A 208 -22.74 -23.52 23.05
C GLY A 208 -21.58 -23.59 22.06
N PRO A 209 -21.61 -24.54 21.10
CA PRO A 209 -20.57 -24.65 20.08
C PRO A 209 -20.32 -23.34 19.32
N ASP A 210 -21.38 -22.58 19.00
CA ASP A 210 -21.29 -21.31 18.27
C ASP A 210 -20.93 -20.10 19.15
N ARG A 211 -21.04 -20.25 20.48
CA ARG A 211 -20.67 -19.24 21.48
C ARG A 211 -19.95 -19.92 22.64
N PRO A 212 -18.69 -20.37 22.43
CA PRO A 212 -18.02 -21.22 23.41
C PRO A 212 -17.45 -20.44 24.59
N LEU A 213 -17.46 -19.11 24.54
CA LEU A 213 -16.79 -18.24 25.53
C LEU A 213 -17.74 -17.18 26.08
N ALA A 214 -17.71 -17.00 27.40
CA ALA A 214 -18.26 -15.86 28.10
C ALA A 214 -17.30 -15.41 29.22
N ILE A 215 -17.43 -14.16 29.64
CA ILE A 215 -16.76 -13.62 30.82
C ILE A 215 -17.76 -12.78 31.61
N ASP A 216 -17.59 -12.71 32.92
CA ASP A 216 -18.39 -11.91 33.84
C ASP A 216 -17.44 -11.20 34.81
N PHE A 217 -17.52 -9.89 34.92
CA PHE A 217 -16.78 -9.11 35.90
C PHE A 217 -17.71 -8.72 37.05
N TYR A 218 -17.35 -9.09 38.28
CA TYR A 218 -18.24 -8.86 39.42
C TYR A 218 -17.45 -8.49 40.69
N LEU A 219 -18.12 -7.77 41.59
CA LEU A 219 -17.57 -7.42 42.89
C LEU A 219 -18.02 -8.45 43.93
N GLU A 220 -17.06 -9.05 44.63
CA GLU A 220 -17.31 -9.89 45.79
C GLU A 220 -17.16 -9.09 47.07
N LYS A 221 -18.18 -9.13 47.93
CA LYS A 221 -18.14 -8.58 49.29
C LYS A 221 -17.73 -9.67 50.28
N ALA A 222 -16.44 -9.73 50.61
CA ALA A 222 -15.93 -10.64 51.63
C ALA A 222 -15.36 -9.84 52.81
N SER A 223 -15.88 -10.09 54.01
CA SER A 223 -15.33 -9.58 55.29
C SER A 223 -15.06 -8.06 55.34
N GLY A 224 -15.90 -7.24 54.70
CA GLY A 224 -15.78 -5.78 54.68
C GLY A 224 -14.86 -5.20 53.60
N THR A 225 -14.25 -6.05 52.75
CA THR A 225 -13.48 -5.64 51.57
C THR A 225 -14.20 -6.05 50.29
N GLU A 226 -14.35 -5.11 49.34
CA GLU A 226 -14.83 -5.40 47.98
C GLU A 226 -13.64 -5.81 47.12
N ARG A 227 -13.71 -6.99 46.50
CA ARG A 227 -12.69 -7.47 45.54
C ARG A 227 -13.32 -7.64 44.17
N LEU A 228 -12.62 -7.16 43.14
CA LEU A 228 -13.02 -7.40 41.75
C LEU A 228 -12.63 -8.82 41.35
N ARG A 229 -13.55 -9.53 40.70
CA ARG A 229 -13.33 -10.86 40.17
C ARG A 229 -13.75 -10.93 38.71
N ALA A 230 -13.10 -11.81 37.96
CA ALA A 230 -13.48 -12.17 36.60
C ALA A 230 -13.71 -13.68 36.51
N ALA A 231 -14.93 -14.08 36.18
CA ALA A 231 -15.27 -15.46 35.88
C ALA A 231 -15.30 -15.66 34.36
N VAL A 232 -14.39 -16.47 33.83
CA VAL A 232 -14.32 -16.84 32.41
C VAL A 232 -14.90 -18.24 32.24
N TYR A 233 -15.90 -18.36 31.37
CA TYR A 233 -16.58 -19.61 31.09
C TYR A 233 -16.21 -20.10 29.70
N ARG A 234 -15.74 -21.34 29.59
CA ARG A 234 -15.39 -21.96 28.32
C ARG A 234 -16.13 -23.29 28.16
N PHE A 235 -16.78 -23.46 27.02
CA PHE A 235 -17.50 -24.66 26.65
C PHE A 235 -16.53 -25.77 26.20
N ASP A 236 -16.73 -26.97 26.73
CA ASP A 236 -15.97 -28.22 26.59
C ASP A 236 -14.50 -28.21 27.05
N GLU A 237 -13.69 -27.25 26.62
CA GLU A 237 -12.23 -27.23 26.87
C GLU A 237 -11.80 -26.09 27.81
N PRO A 238 -10.73 -26.24 28.61
CA PRO A 238 -10.18 -25.14 29.40
C PRO A 238 -9.39 -24.14 28.54
N ILE A 239 -9.29 -22.88 29.00
CA ILE A 239 -8.35 -21.89 28.43
C ILE A 239 -7.03 -22.00 29.20
N ARG A 240 -5.89 -21.85 28.53
CA ARG A 240 -4.58 -21.86 29.20
C ARG A 240 -4.35 -20.58 30.00
N LEU A 241 -3.61 -20.66 31.12
CA LEU A 241 -3.27 -19.49 31.94
C LEU A 241 -2.52 -18.43 31.11
N SER A 242 -1.59 -18.90 30.29
CA SER A 242 -0.81 -18.09 29.35
C SER A 242 -1.63 -17.40 28.25
N GLU A 243 -2.90 -17.76 28.07
CA GLU A 243 -3.80 -17.13 27.11
C GLU A 243 -4.73 -16.11 27.78
N ARG A 244 -5.23 -16.39 29.00
CA ARG A 244 -6.18 -15.50 29.69
C ARG A 244 -5.54 -14.36 30.47
N VAL A 245 -4.46 -14.63 31.22
CA VAL A 245 -3.85 -13.65 32.13
C VAL A 245 -3.29 -12.45 31.36
N PRO A 246 -2.53 -12.63 30.27
CA PRO A 246 -2.01 -11.49 29.52
C PRO A 246 -3.10 -10.57 28.96
N VAL A 247 -4.29 -11.10 28.64
CA VAL A 247 -5.42 -10.28 28.18
C VAL A 247 -5.91 -9.35 29.29
N LEU A 248 -6.05 -9.86 30.51
CA LEU A 248 -6.46 -9.07 31.67
C LEU A 248 -5.39 -8.03 32.06
N GLU A 249 -4.11 -8.40 32.01
CA GLU A 249 -2.98 -7.48 32.24
C GLU A 249 -2.92 -6.34 31.23
N ASN A 250 -3.21 -6.65 29.97
CA ASN A 250 -3.30 -5.67 28.90
C ASN A 250 -4.59 -4.82 28.97
N LEU A 251 -5.64 -5.28 29.65
CA LEU A 251 -6.81 -4.46 29.98
C LEU A 251 -6.57 -3.55 31.19
N GLY A 252 -5.54 -3.80 31.99
CA GLY A 252 -5.15 -2.97 33.14
C GLY A 252 -5.28 -3.65 34.50
N PHE A 253 -5.48 -4.97 34.53
CA PHE A 253 -5.68 -5.74 35.76
C PHE A 253 -4.46 -6.58 36.12
N SER A 254 -4.10 -6.63 37.40
CA SER A 254 -3.21 -7.65 37.97
C SER A 254 -4.04 -8.84 38.43
N VAL A 255 -3.64 -10.05 38.05
CA VAL A 255 -4.30 -11.29 38.48
C VAL A 255 -3.62 -11.80 39.75
N ILE A 256 -4.34 -11.77 40.88
CA ILE A 256 -3.79 -12.06 42.21
C ILE A 256 -3.94 -13.53 42.59
N ASP A 257 -5.12 -14.10 42.32
CA ASP A 257 -5.45 -15.52 42.58
C ASP A 257 -6.27 -16.04 41.40
N GLU A 258 -6.14 -17.34 41.10
CA GLU A 258 -6.93 -18.00 40.06
C GLU A 258 -7.35 -19.39 40.50
N ARG A 259 -8.61 -19.72 40.23
CA ARG A 259 -9.19 -21.04 40.52
C ARG A 259 -10.02 -21.51 39.34
N THR A 260 -9.76 -22.75 38.92
CA THR A 260 -10.50 -23.40 37.84
C THR A 260 -11.48 -24.42 38.42
N TYR A 261 -12.72 -24.38 37.94
CA TYR A 261 -13.80 -25.28 38.32
C TYR A 261 -14.41 -25.92 37.08
N GLU A 262 -14.77 -27.19 37.17
CA GLU A 262 -15.53 -27.88 36.13
C GLU A 262 -17.01 -27.93 36.53
N VAL A 263 -17.88 -27.55 35.58
CA VAL A 263 -19.34 -27.64 35.69
C VAL A 263 -19.84 -28.57 34.59
N ALA A 264 -20.63 -29.57 34.97
CA ALA A 264 -21.07 -30.66 34.09
C ALA A 264 -22.61 -30.69 33.94
N PRO A 265 -23.25 -29.67 33.32
CA PRO A 265 -24.69 -29.64 33.14
C PRO A 265 -25.21 -30.71 32.17
N ARG A 266 -26.44 -31.19 32.42
CA ARG A 266 -27.16 -32.12 31.54
C ARG A 266 -27.92 -31.40 30.42
N PHE A 267 -27.50 -31.58 29.17
CA PHE A 267 -28.21 -31.14 27.97
C PHE A 267 -28.94 -32.34 27.34
N GLY A 268 -30.22 -32.54 27.69
CA GLY A 268 -30.93 -33.77 27.34
C GLY A 268 -30.28 -34.98 28.03
N ASP A 269 -29.96 -36.03 27.27
CA ASP A 269 -29.28 -37.23 27.77
C ASP A 269 -27.75 -37.11 27.84
N MET A 270 -27.18 -35.99 27.37
CA MET A 270 -25.73 -35.77 27.32
C MET A 270 -25.26 -34.82 28.43
N ILE A 271 -24.14 -35.16 29.06
CA ILE A 271 -23.43 -34.26 29.97
C ILE A 271 -22.38 -33.50 29.15
N ARG A 272 -22.43 -32.17 29.19
CA ARG A 272 -21.41 -31.31 28.56
C ARG A 272 -20.56 -30.66 29.62
N LYS A 273 -19.29 -30.43 29.30
CA LYS A 273 -18.33 -29.83 30.22
C LYS A 273 -18.30 -28.33 29.99
N VAL A 274 -18.30 -27.56 31.07
CA VAL A 274 -18.05 -26.12 31.05
C VAL A 274 -17.00 -25.82 32.10
N VAL A 275 -15.88 -25.25 31.66
CA VAL A 275 -14.78 -24.88 32.55
C VAL A 275 -14.95 -23.42 32.94
N LEU A 276 -14.98 -23.16 34.24
CA LEU A 276 -15.08 -21.83 34.85
C LEU A 276 -13.73 -21.49 35.47
N HIS A 277 -13.06 -20.46 34.95
CA HIS A 277 -11.85 -19.89 35.52
C HIS A 277 -12.22 -18.61 36.26
N ASP A 278 -12.17 -18.64 37.58
CA ASP A 278 -12.43 -17.48 38.42
C ASP A 278 -11.11 -16.86 38.90
N MET A 279 -10.95 -15.55 38.66
CA MET A 279 -9.74 -14.81 38.96
C MET A 279 -10.03 -13.61 39.85
N VAL A 280 -9.20 -13.39 40.85
CA VAL A 280 -9.23 -12.16 41.67
C VAL A 280 -8.35 -11.12 41.00
N LEU A 281 -8.92 -9.93 40.77
CA LEU A 281 -8.30 -8.84 40.03
C LEU A 281 -8.06 -7.62 40.93
N GLU A 282 -6.93 -6.97 40.70
CA GLU A 282 -6.63 -5.62 41.20
C GLU A 282 -6.25 -4.72 40.04
N ALA A 283 -6.44 -3.40 40.16
CA ALA A 283 -5.92 -2.47 39.17
C ALA A 283 -4.39 -2.44 39.24
N ILE A 284 -3.71 -2.45 38.09
CA ILE A 284 -2.24 -2.44 38.05
C ILE A 284 -1.65 -1.16 38.68
N ASP A 285 -2.37 -0.05 38.62
CA ASP A 285 -1.99 1.23 39.22
C ASP A 285 -2.51 1.42 40.65
N GLY A 286 -3.17 0.40 41.23
CA GLY A 286 -3.78 0.44 42.56
C GLY A 286 -5.05 1.30 42.65
N SER A 287 -5.59 1.79 41.53
CA SER A 287 -6.82 2.58 41.51
C SER A 287 -8.07 1.72 41.75
N THR A 288 -9.16 2.36 42.20
CA THR A 288 -10.47 1.71 42.30
C THR A 288 -11.19 1.76 40.95
N ILE A 289 -11.46 0.59 40.35
CA ILE A 289 -12.15 0.49 39.05
C ILE A 289 -13.67 0.39 39.27
N ASP A 290 -14.43 1.36 38.76
CA ASP A 290 -15.89 1.30 38.71
C ASP A 290 -16.34 0.37 37.57
N ILE A 291 -16.34 -0.93 37.84
CA ILE A 291 -16.63 -1.96 36.84
C ILE A 291 -17.99 -1.77 36.17
N ARG A 292 -18.97 -1.17 36.86
CA ARG A 292 -20.33 -0.98 36.34
C ARG A 292 -20.37 -0.05 35.12
N ARG A 293 -19.41 0.86 34.99
CA ARG A 293 -19.28 1.75 33.82
C ARG A 293 -18.69 1.06 32.59
N HIS A 294 -17.98 -0.05 32.78
CA HIS A 294 -17.15 -0.67 31.73
C HIS A 294 -17.51 -2.13 31.43
N ASP A 295 -18.38 -2.77 32.21
CA ASP A 295 -18.69 -4.21 32.17
C ASP A 295 -18.86 -4.75 30.74
N VAL A 296 -19.81 -4.20 29.98
CA VAL A 296 -20.06 -4.62 28.58
C VAL A 296 -18.84 -4.46 27.68
N ARG A 297 -18.11 -3.33 27.79
CA ARG A 297 -16.92 -3.06 26.96
C ARG A 297 -15.78 -4.00 27.29
N LEU A 298 -15.60 -4.35 28.55
CA LEU A 298 -14.60 -5.32 29.00
C LEU A 298 -14.95 -6.73 28.55
N GLU A 299 -16.23 -7.13 28.66
CA GLU A 299 -16.70 -8.40 28.12
C GLU A 299 -16.47 -8.52 26.61
N ASP A 300 -16.78 -7.46 25.87
CA ASP A 300 -16.62 -7.43 24.41
C ASP A 300 -15.15 -7.40 24.01
N ALA A 301 -14.30 -6.64 24.71
CA ALA A 301 -12.86 -6.59 24.45
C ALA A 301 -12.19 -7.93 24.74
N PHE A 302 -12.53 -8.58 25.86
CA PHE A 302 -11.99 -9.89 26.19
C PHE A 302 -12.37 -10.94 25.14
N ARG A 303 -13.64 -10.92 24.69
CA ARG A 303 -14.12 -11.79 23.59
C ARG A 303 -13.42 -11.47 22.27
N ALA A 304 -13.23 -10.20 21.93
CA ALA A 304 -12.56 -9.78 20.71
C ALA A 304 -11.09 -10.21 20.68
N VAL A 305 -10.37 -10.07 21.81
CA VAL A 305 -8.96 -10.48 21.91
C VAL A 305 -8.81 -12.00 21.80
N LEU A 306 -9.58 -12.77 22.57
CA LEU A 306 -9.50 -14.24 22.52
C LEU A 306 -10.05 -14.83 21.22
N GLY A 307 -11.01 -14.15 20.59
CA GLY A 307 -11.52 -14.48 19.26
C GLY A 307 -10.56 -14.10 18.12
N GLY A 308 -9.49 -13.33 18.41
CA GLY A 308 -8.52 -12.88 17.42
C GLY A 308 -8.93 -11.67 16.59
N ALA A 309 -10.06 -11.01 16.91
CA ALA A 309 -10.57 -9.82 16.23
C ALA A 309 -9.75 -8.54 16.55
N THR A 310 -8.98 -8.54 17.63
CA THR A 310 -8.06 -7.46 18.01
C THR A 310 -6.84 -8.00 18.74
N SER A 311 -5.73 -7.25 18.73
CA SER A 311 -4.49 -7.64 19.41
C SER A 311 -4.59 -7.51 20.94
N SER A 312 -3.86 -8.37 21.66
CA SER A 312 -3.64 -8.23 23.11
C SER A 312 -2.39 -7.38 23.36
N ASP A 313 -2.57 -6.09 23.66
CA ASP A 313 -1.47 -5.17 24.01
C ASP A 313 -1.95 -4.00 24.89
N THR A 314 -1.01 -3.13 25.30
CA THR A 314 -1.24 -2.01 26.22
C THR A 314 -2.32 -1.03 25.76
N PHE A 315 -2.64 -0.92 24.47
CA PHE A 315 -3.72 -0.03 24.01
C PHE A 315 -5.09 -0.45 24.57
N ASN A 316 -5.27 -1.73 24.92
CA ASN A 316 -6.52 -2.23 25.51
C ASN A 316 -6.84 -1.57 26.87
N ARG A 317 -5.85 -0.98 27.56
CA ARG A 317 -6.08 -0.22 28.80
C ARG A 317 -6.90 1.05 28.59
N LEU A 318 -6.98 1.57 27.36
CA LEU A 318 -7.83 2.73 27.02
C LEU A 318 -9.32 2.45 27.28
N ILE A 319 -9.72 1.18 27.32
CA ILE A 319 -11.10 0.79 27.64
C ILE A 319 -11.48 1.23 29.06
N ILE A 320 -10.55 1.09 30.00
CA ILE A 320 -10.74 1.53 31.39
C ILE A 320 -10.39 3.01 31.52
N ALA A 321 -9.21 3.41 31.05
CA ALA A 321 -8.67 4.75 31.28
C ALA A 321 -9.50 5.86 30.58
N ALA A 322 -9.85 5.65 29.30
CA ALA A 322 -10.53 6.64 28.47
C ALA A 322 -12.01 6.30 28.21
N GLY A 323 -12.48 5.13 28.65
CA GLY A 323 -13.81 4.65 28.32
C GLY A 323 -13.98 4.32 26.83
N ALA A 324 -12.91 3.87 26.18
CA ALA A 324 -12.97 3.41 24.80
C ALA A 324 -13.63 2.02 24.68
N ASP A 325 -14.11 1.66 23.50
CA ASP A 325 -14.34 0.26 23.13
C ASP A 325 -13.08 -0.40 22.53
N TRP A 326 -13.16 -1.70 22.24
CA TRP A 326 -12.01 -2.44 21.72
C TRP A 326 -11.59 -2.04 20.29
N ARG A 327 -12.52 -1.49 19.48
CA ARG A 327 -12.23 -0.99 18.14
C ARG A 327 -11.60 0.38 18.19
N GLU A 328 -12.04 1.25 19.08
CA GLU A 328 -11.44 2.57 19.32
C GLU A 328 -10.00 2.42 19.84
N ALA A 329 -9.76 1.44 20.73
CA ALA A 329 -8.40 1.07 21.12
C ALA A 329 -7.58 0.56 19.92
N ALA A 330 -8.18 -0.25 19.03
CA ALA A 330 -7.53 -0.73 17.82
C ALA A 330 -7.27 0.39 16.78
N LEU A 331 -8.12 1.42 16.72
CA LEU A 331 -7.93 2.61 15.89
C LEU A 331 -6.70 3.39 16.36
N MET A 332 -6.60 3.66 17.67
CA MET A 332 -5.42 4.34 18.23
C MET A 332 -4.14 3.53 18.03
N ARG A 333 -4.21 2.20 18.20
CA ARG A 333 -3.12 1.28 17.85
C ARG A 333 -2.74 1.38 16.38
N SER A 334 -3.72 1.48 15.48
CA SER A 334 -3.50 1.60 14.03
C SER A 334 -2.74 2.88 13.68
N TYR A 335 -3.16 4.04 14.22
CA TYR A 335 -2.43 5.30 14.04
C TYR A 335 -1.01 5.24 14.63
N ALA A 336 -0.83 4.64 15.81
CA ALA A 336 0.49 4.44 16.39
C ALA A 336 1.40 3.53 15.53
N ALA A 337 0.83 2.47 14.94
CA ALA A 337 1.56 1.60 14.00
C ALA A 337 1.97 2.36 12.73
N TYR A 338 1.11 3.24 12.21
CA TYR A 338 1.43 4.13 11.09
C TYR A 338 2.51 5.15 11.43
N MET A 339 2.45 5.78 12.62
CA MET A 339 3.50 6.68 13.14
C MET A 339 4.87 6.02 13.15
N ARG A 340 4.95 4.75 13.58
CA ARG A 340 6.18 3.96 13.51
C ARG A 340 6.67 3.78 12.07
N GLN A 341 5.77 3.49 11.13
CA GLN A 341 6.10 3.37 9.71
C GLN A 341 6.52 4.71 9.05
N LEU A 342 6.19 5.85 9.67
CA LEU A 342 6.72 7.17 9.30
C LEU A 342 8.14 7.43 9.85
N GLY A 343 8.70 6.49 10.63
CA GLY A 343 10.06 6.61 11.18
C GLY A 343 10.14 7.47 12.44
N LEU A 344 9.02 7.73 13.13
CA LEU A 344 9.03 8.47 14.39
C LEU A 344 9.72 7.65 15.51
N PRO A 345 10.45 8.30 16.43
CA PRO A 345 11.27 7.62 17.44
C PRO A 345 10.48 6.99 18.60
N PHE A 346 9.14 7.03 18.55
CA PHE A 346 8.27 6.61 19.65
C PHE A 346 7.81 5.16 19.45
N GLY A 347 8.13 4.29 20.40
CA GLY A 347 7.66 2.90 20.39
C GLY A 347 6.16 2.78 20.71
N PRO A 348 5.45 1.77 20.19
CA PRO A 348 4.00 1.61 20.42
C PRO A 348 3.59 1.57 21.90
N ALA A 349 4.40 0.94 22.76
CA ALA A 349 4.15 0.88 24.19
C ALA A 349 4.23 2.26 24.87
N TYR A 350 5.14 3.13 24.41
CA TYR A 350 5.26 4.49 24.93
C TYR A 350 4.07 5.34 24.50
N ILE A 351 3.67 5.27 23.22
CA ILE A 351 2.46 5.94 22.71
C ILE A 351 1.22 5.51 23.49
N ALA A 352 1.04 4.20 23.74
CA ALA A 352 -0.06 3.69 24.55
C ALA A 352 -0.03 4.26 25.98
N ALA A 353 1.14 4.27 26.62
CA ALA A 353 1.30 4.82 27.97
C ALA A 353 0.98 6.33 28.03
N THR A 354 1.37 7.11 27.01
CA THR A 354 1.02 8.53 26.87
C THR A 354 -0.49 8.72 26.80
N LEU A 355 -1.18 7.96 25.94
CA LEU A 355 -2.64 8.05 25.82
C LEU A 355 -3.38 7.62 27.10
N ILE A 356 -2.85 6.66 27.85
CA ILE A 356 -3.41 6.23 29.13
C ILE A 356 -3.22 7.32 30.20
N ARG A 357 -2.04 7.94 30.26
CA ARG A 357 -1.76 9.05 31.19
C ARG A 357 -2.65 10.26 30.92
N HIS A 358 -2.87 10.56 29.64
CA HIS A 358 -3.70 11.66 29.16
C HIS A 358 -5.06 11.17 28.65
N ALA A 359 -5.71 10.29 29.42
CA ALA A 359 -6.94 9.60 28.98
C ALA A 359 -8.10 10.54 28.61
N GLY A 360 -8.16 11.73 29.20
CA GLY A 360 -9.10 12.78 28.81
C GLY A 360 -8.93 13.20 27.35
N ILE A 361 -7.68 13.45 26.94
CA ILE A 361 -7.34 13.82 25.57
C ILE A 361 -7.55 12.63 24.63
N ALA A 362 -7.18 11.41 25.05
CA ALA A 362 -7.42 10.21 24.24
C ALA A 362 -8.92 10.03 23.91
N ARG A 363 -9.81 10.29 24.88
CA ARG A 363 -11.26 10.29 24.66
C ARG A 363 -11.70 11.40 23.71
N ASP A 364 -11.21 12.63 23.85
CA ASP A 364 -11.55 13.73 22.94
C ASP A 364 -11.05 13.46 21.50
N LEU A 365 -9.91 12.79 21.32
CA LEU A 365 -9.42 12.35 20.00
C LEU A 365 -10.34 11.29 19.36
N VAL A 366 -10.80 10.30 20.14
CA VAL A 366 -11.78 9.32 19.68
C VAL A 366 -13.11 10.01 19.32
N GLU A 367 -13.56 10.93 20.16
CA GLU A 367 -14.77 11.73 19.92
C GLU A 367 -14.65 12.53 18.63
N LEU A 368 -13.53 13.22 18.41
CA LEU A 368 -13.24 13.95 17.16
C LEU A 368 -13.30 13.03 15.94
N PHE A 369 -12.71 11.83 16.03
CA PHE A 369 -12.74 10.86 14.94
C PHE A 369 -14.17 10.45 14.58
N HIS A 370 -14.98 10.05 15.57
CA HIS A 370 -16.38 9.71 15.34
C HIS A 370 -17.16 10.89 14.79
N HIS A 371 -16.90 12.09 15.31
CA HIS A 371 -17.56 13.31 14.86
C HIS A 371 -17.37 13.54 13.37
N ARG A 372 -16.14 13.31 12.89
CA ARG A 372 -15.76 13.43 11.48
C ARG A 372 -16.35 12.33 10.61
N PHE A 373 -16.19 11.07 10.99
CA PHE A 373 -16.37 9.94 10.07
C PHE A 373 -17.65 9.13 10.28
N ASN A 374 -18.42 9.39 11.35
CA ASN A 374 -19.69 8.70 11.55
C ASN A 374 -20.77 9.24 10.59
N PRO A 375 -21.25 8.43 9.62
CA PRO A 375 -22.28 8.89 8.68
C PRO A 375 -23.59 9.26 9.38
N ASP A 376 -23.86 8.69 10.55
CA ASP A 376 -25.13 8.89 11.29
C ASP A 376 -25.24 10.29 11.92
N HIS A 377 -24.15 11.08 11.98
CA HIS A 377 -24.19 12.48 12.45
C HIS A 377 -24.83 13.47 11.46
N GLY A 378 -25.05 13.09 10.19
CA GLY A 378 -25.62 13.99 9.17
C GLY A 378 -24.72 15.18 8.81
N GLY A 379 -25.24 16.14 8.04
CA GLY A 379 -24.52 17.36 7.62
C GLY A 379 -23.53 17.20 6.47
N SER A 380 -23.33 18.28 5.72
CA SER A 380 -22.27 18.42 4.71
C SER A 380 -20.87 18.40 5.34
N PRO A 381 -19.79 18.12 4.57
CA PRO A 381 -18.42 18.17 5.08
C PRO A 381 -18.07 19.50 5.79
N ASP A 382 -18.51 20.64 5.24
CA ASP A 382 -18.25 21.97 5.83
C ASP A 382 -18.97 22.17 7.16
N GLU A 383 -20.20 21.67 7.29
CA GLU A 383 -20.96 21.72 8.55
C GLU A 383 -20.32 20.84 9.62
N ARG A 384 -19.83 19.66 9.23
CA ARG A 384 -19.07 18.77 10.11
C ARG A 384 -17.81 19.46 10.63
N ILE A 385 -17.00 20.04 9.74
CA ILE A 385 -15.78 20.77 10.11
C ILE A 385 -16.06 21.86 11.13
N LYS A 386 -17.12 22.67 10.92
CA LYS A 386 -17.50 23.72 11.89
C LYS A 386 -17.89 23.17 13.25
N SER A 387 -18.57 22.02 13.28
CA SER A 387 -19.02 21.40 14.53
C SER A 387 -17.90 20.70 15.33
N GLU A 388 -16.69 20.57 14.77
CA GLU A 388 -15.52 20.03 15.48
C GLU A 388 -14.88 21.04 16.45
N ALA A 389 -15.13 22.34 16.27
CA ALA A 389 -14.44 23.40 17.01
C ALA A 389 -14.46 23.23 18.54
N PRO A 390 -15.60 22.89 19.20
CA PRO A 390 -15.61 22.71 20.65
C PRO A 390 -14.73 21.54 21.12
N ILE A 391 -14.63 20.46 20.34
CA ILE A 391 -13.78 19.30 20.68
C ILE A 391 -12.30 19.69 20.53
N ARG A 392 -11.96 20.41 19.46
CA ARG A 392 -10.61 20.91 19.22
C ARG A 392 -10.14 21.89 20.29
N GLU A 393 -11.02 22.78 20.76
CA GLU A 393 -10.73 23.69 21.86
C GLU A 393 -10.43 22.94 23.16
N ARG A 394 -11.18 21.86 23.48
CA ARG A 394 -10.88 21.00 24.63
C ARG A 394 -9.53 20.31 24.50
N ILE A 395 -9.23 19.75 23.33
CA ILE A 395 -7.94 19.10 23.05
C ILE A 395 -6.80 20.10 23.21
N ALA A 396 -6.90 21.29 22.61
CA ALA A 396 -5.89 22.33 22.71
C ALA A 396 -5.69 22.83 24.16
N GLY A 397 -6.79 23.03 24.89
CA GLY A 397 -6.75 23.41 26.30
C GLY A 397 -6.07 22.35 27.18
N ALA A 398 -6.41 21.07 26.98
CA ALA A 398 -5.79 19.98 27.72
C ALA A 398 -4.32 19.78 27.34
N LEU A 399 -3.97 19.90 26.06
CA LEU A 399 -2.59 19.86 25.57
C LEU A 399 -1.69 20.90 26.23
N SER A 400 -2.21 22.11 26.51
CA SER A 400 -1.44 23.17 27.19
C SER A 400 -0.97 22.79 28.61
N THR A 401 -1.53 21.73 29.18
CA THR A 401 -1.17 21.21 30.52
C THR A 401 -0.20 20.03 30.47
N VAL A 402 0.19 19.54 29.28
CA VAL A 402 1.12 18.43 29.11
C VAL A 402 2.55 18.90 29.32
N GLU A 403 3.20 18.45 30.40
CA GLU A 403 4.56 18.90 30.76
C GLU A 403 5.66 18.29 29.87
N SER A 404 5.46 17.05 29.40
CA SER A 404 6.45 16.34 28.58
C SER A 404 6.31 16.71 27.11
N LEU A 405 7.36 17.31 26.53
CA LEU A 405 7.41 17.66 25.10
C LEU A 405 7.24 16.45 24.18
N ASP A 406 7.73 15.28 24.58
CA ASP A 406 7.54 14.05 23.79
C ASP A 406 6.09 13.57 23.83
N GLU A 407 5.42 13.69 24.98
CA GLU A 407 4.00 13.34 25.11
C GLU A 407 3.12 14.32 24.32
N ASP A 408 3.42 15.62 24.38
CA ASP A 408 2.76 16.66 23.58
C ASP A 408 2.91 16.36 22.08
N ARG A 409 4.13 16.07 21.61
CA ARG A 409 4.39 15.69 20.21
C ARG A 409 3.62 14.46 19.79
N ILE A 410 3.55 13.42 20.62
CA ILE A 410 2.79 12.20 20.32
C ILE A 410 1.32 12.53 20.08
N ILE A 411 0.71 13.31 20.98
CA ILE A 411 -0.70 13.67 20.89
C ILE A 411 -0.96 14.59 19.68
N ASN A 412 -0.10 15.59 19.45
CA ASN A 412 -0.20 16.48 18.29
C ASN A 412 -0.05 15.71 16.97
N HIS A 413 0.85 14.74 16.89
CA HIS A 413 0.97 13.87 15.71
C HIS A 413 -0.29 13.02 15.50
N LEU A 414 -0.88 12.43 16.56
CA LEU A 414 -2.13 11.68 16.45
C LEU A 414 -3.29 12.56 15.97
N LEU A 415 -3.41 13.78 16.51
CA LEU A 415 -4.39 14.77 16.04
C LEU A 415 -4.18 15.09 14.56
N SER A 416 -2.94 15.36 14.13
CA SER A 416 -2.59 15.61 12.73
C SER A 416 -2.93 14.44 11.80
N LEU A 417 -2.79 13.18 12.26
CA LEU A 417 -3.17 12.01 11.46
C LEU A 417 -4.68 11.83 11.34
N ILE A 418 -5.44 12.11 12.41
CA ILE A 418 -6.91 12.18 12.35
C ILE A 418 -7.33 13.29 11.38
N ASP A 419 -6.62 14.42 11.41
CA ASP A 419 -6.89 15.56 10.57
C ASP A 419 -6.66 15.30 9.08
N ALA A 420 -5.54 14.65 8.76
CA ALA A 420 -5.22 14.25 7.40
C ALA A 420 -6.04 13.04 6.91
N THR A 421 -6.85 12.39 7.75
CA THR A 421 -7.70 11.28 7.31
C THR A 421 -8.86 11.84 6.47
N VAL A 422 -9.02 11.34 5.23
CA VAL A 422 -10.06 11.78 4.29
C VAL A 422 -11.17 10.77 4.08
N ARG A 423 -10.92 9.48 4.32
CA ARG A 423 -11.90 8.38 4.29
C ARG A 423 -11.51 7.28 5.28
N THR A 424 -12.49 6.55 5.82
CA THR A 424 -12.26 5.34 6.62
C THR A 424 -13.43 4.37 6.53
N ASN A 425 -13.15 3.07 6.64
CA ASN A 425 -14.16 2.01 6.65
C ASN A 425 -14.64 1.69 8.07
N PHE A 426 -14.19 2.45 9.08
CA PHE A 426 -14.41 2.13 10.50
C PHE A 426 -15.89 1.91 10.87
N HIS A 427 -16.80 2.63 10.21
CA HIS A 427 -18.26 2.61 10.42
C HIS A 427 -19.03 1.69 9.45
N GLN A 428 -18.35 1.01 8.53
CA GLN A 428 -18.96 -0.01 7.69
C GLN A 428 -19.36 -1.23 8.53
N LYS A 429 -20.26 -2.04 7.98
CA LYS A 429 -20.72 -3.29 8.59
C LYS A 429 -20.53 -4.41 7.59
N ASP A 430 -20.18 -5.60 8.09
CA ASP A 430 -20.11 -6.81 7.29
C ASP A 430 -21.51 -7.34 6.93
N THR A 431 -21.55 -8.46 6.20
CA THR A 431 -22.81 -9.10 5.78
C THR A 431 -23.67 -9.61 6.93
N LYS A 432 -23.13 -9.71 8.15
CA LYS A 432 -23.84 -10.09 9.38
C LYS A 432 -24.24 -8.86 10.22
N GLY A 433 -24.02 -7.65 9.70
CA GLY A 433 -24.28 -6.40 10.41
C GLY A 433 -23.28 -6.08 11.52
N GLN A 434 -22.17 -6.81 11.61
CA GLN A 434 -21.11 -6.61 12.61
C GLN A 434 -20.03 -5.67 12.07
N PRO A 435 -19.33 -4.91 12.92
CA PRO A 435 -18.22 -4.10 12.46
C PRO A 435 -17.06 -4.98 11.97
N PRO A 436 -16.47 -4.72 10.79
CA PRO A 436 -15.40 -5.55 10.23
C PRO A 436 -14.10 -5.39 11.03
N GLU A 437 -13.38 -6.47 11.30
CA GLU A 437 -12.11 -6.46 12.08
C GLU A 437 -11.04 -5.52 11.51
N ILE A 438 -11.12 -5.23 10.21
CA ILE A 438 -10.13 -4.47 9.46
C ILE A 438 -10.43 -2.97 9.56
N ILE A 439 -9.41 -2.20 9.92
CA ILE A 439 -9.47 -0.73 9.92
C ILE A 439 -8.60 -0.23 8.77
N ALA A 440 -9.22 0.46 7.82
CA ALA A 440 -8.57 1.16 6.75
C ALA A 440 -8.80 2.67 6.88
N VAL A 441 -7.75 3.45 6.71
CA VAL A 441 -7.79 4.92 6.67
C VAL A 441 -7.05 5.40 5.43
N LYS A 442 -7.65 6.36 4.72
CA LYS A 442 -7.02 7.04 3.59
C LYS A 442 -6.55 8.41 4.07
N LEU A 443 -5.25 8.67 4.01
CA LEU A 443 -4.61 9.89 4.50
C LEU A 443 -4.15 10.81 3.37
N ALA A 444 -4.28 12.11 3.56
CA ALA A 444 -3.72 13.17 2.74
C ALA A 444 -2.25 13.42 3.12
N GLY A 445 -1.31 12.73 2.45
CA GLY A 445 0.12 12.76 2.82
C GLY A 445 0.74 14.16 2.85
N HIS A 446 0.35 15.05 1.94
CA HIS A 446 0.86 16.42 1.88
C HIS A 446 0.44 17.30 3.08
N GLU A 447 -0.66 16.96 3.75
CA GLU A 447 -1.16 17.65 4.95
C GLU A 447 -0.44 17.20 6.24
N ILE A 448 0.35 16.12 6.19
CA ILE A 448 1.10 15.59 7.34
C ILE A 448 2.51 16.20 7.36
N GLU A 449 2.72 17.22 8.18
CA GLU A 449 3.97 17.99 8.18
C GLU A 449 5.22 17.15 8.52
N PHE A 450 5.11 16.25 9.49
CA PHE A 450 6.22 15.39 9.92
C PHE A 450 6.43 14.15 9.03
N MET A 451 5.64 13.97 7.96
CA MET A 451 5.83 12.87 7.03
C MET A 451 7.19 13.00 6.30
N PRO A 452 8.00 11.93 6.24
CA PRO A 452 9.24 11.94 5.46
C PRO A 452 9.00 12.26 3.99
N ARG A 453 9.84 13.12 3.41
CA ARG A 453 9.74 13.52 2.01
C ARG A 453 10.19 12.42 1.02
N PRO A 454 9.64 12.39 -0.20
CA PRO A 454 8.56 13.23 -0.74
C PRO A 454 7.22 12.81 -0.16
N ARG A 455 6.37 13.80 0.16
CA ARG A 455 5.02 13.55 0.68
C ARG A 455 4.11 13.09 -0.45
N THR A 456 3.30 12.07 -0.17
CA THR A 456 2.41 11.46 -1.15
C THR A 456 1.12 12.27 -1.33
N TYR A 457 0.43 12.09 -2.45
CA TYR A 457 -0.92 12.63 -2.65
C TYR A 457 -1.89 11.98 -1.64
N ARG A 458 -1.90 10.64 -1.61
CA ARG A 458 -2.71 9.85 -0.68
C ARG A 458 -1.98 8.57 -0.25
N GLU A 459 -2.21 8.15 0.99
CA GLU A 459 -1.82 6.83 1.49
C GLU A 459 -3.05 6.08 2.02
N ILE A 460 -3.26 4.84 1.59
CA ILE A 460 -4.25 3.96 2.23
C ILE A 460 -3.50 3.07 3.19
N TRP A 461 -3.71 3.28 4.49
CA TRP A 461 -3.18 2.44 5.56
C TRP A 461 -4.25 1.42 5.98
N VAL A 462 -3.86 0.16 6.07
CA VAL A 462 -4.72 -0.97 6.45
C VAL A 462 -4.10 -1.68 7.63
N ALA A 463 -4.88 -1.86 8.69
CA ALA A 463 -4.45 -2.57 9.89
C ALA A 463 -5.51 -3.56 10.37
N SER A 464 -5.05 -4.74 10.74
CA SER A 464 -5.80 -5.79 11.41
C SER A 464 -4.84 -6.69 12.22
N PRO A 465 -5.35 -7.63 13.02
CA PRO A 465 -4.52 -8.65 13.66
C PRO A 465 -3.75 -9.53 12.67
N ARG A 466 -4.31 -9.74 11.45
CA ARG A 466 -3.76 -10.65 10.43
C ARG A 466 -2.86 -9.97 9.39
N VAL A 467 -3.10 -8.69 9.09
CA VAL A 467 -2.32 -7.93 8.09
C VAL A 467 -2.13 -6.47 8.50
N GLU A 468 -0.93 -5.95 8.22
CA GLU A 468 -0.64 -4.51 8.12
C GLU A 468 -0.20 -4.20 6.70
N GLY A 469 -0.62 -3.07 6.14
CA GLY A 469 -0.24 -2.69 4.79
C GLY A 469 -0.45 -1.22 4.50
N VAL A 470 0.23 -0.73 3.47
CA VAL A 470 0.14 0.65 2.98
C VAL A 470 0.12 0.67 1.47
N HIS A 471 -0.67 1.57 0.87
CA HIS A 471 -0.64 1.89 -0.55
C HIS A 471 -0.44 3.39 -0.77
N LEU A 472 0.69 3.74 -1.39
CA LEU A 472 1.16 5.10 -1.61
C LEU A 472 0.82 5.55 -3.04
N ARG A 473 0.23 6.74 -3.20
CA ARG A 473 -0.12 7.33 -4.51
C ARG A 473 0.39 8.77 -4.61
N PHE A 474 0.88 9.16 -5.78
CA PHE A 474 1.25 10.54 -6.09
C PHE A 474 0.20 11.31 -6.93
N ALA A 475 -0.87 10.64 -7.39
CA ALA A 475 -1.96 11.29 -8.11
C ALA A 475 -3.29 10.49 -7.98
N PRO A 476 -4.43 11.08 -8.37
CA PRO A 476 -5.72 10.38 -8.44
C PRO A 476 -5.70 9.21 -9.43
N ILE A 477 -5.09 9.36 -10.59
CA ILE A 477 -4.93 8.25 -11.54
C ILE A 477 -3.52 7.74 -11.38
N ALA A 478 -3.34 6.69 -10.58
CA ALA A 478 -2.03 6.15 -10.24
C ALA A 478 -2.05 4.61 -10.22
N ARG A 479 -0.88 4.04 -10.46
CA ARG A 479 -0.70 2.59 -10.59
C ARG A 479 0.66 2.12 -10.13
N GLY A 480 0.68 0.94 -9.52
CA GLY A 480 1.88 0.14 -9.37
C GLY A 480 1.68 -1.14 -8.57
N GLY A 481 2.79 -1.86 -8.42
CA GLY A 481 2.81 -3.19 -7.84
C GLY A 481 2.53 -3.22 -6.33
N ILE A 482 1.95 -4.33 -5.85
CA ILE A 482 1.77 -4.62 -4.43
C ILE A 482 2.82 -5.64 -3.98
N ARG A 483 3.70 -5.26 -3.06
CA ARG A 483 4.77 -6.11 -2.54
C ARG A 483 4.34 -6.85 -1.28
N TRP A 484 4.64 -8.14 -1.20
CA TRP A 484 4.68 -8.82 0.10
C TRP A 484 6.06 -8.54 0.72
N SER A 485 6.08 -7.75 1.79
CA SER A 485 7.31 -7.38 2.50
C SER A 485 7.57 -8.29 3.70
N ASP A 486 8.85 -8.55 3.97
CA ASP A 486 9.36 -9.17 5.19
C ASP A 486 9.87 -8.14 6.22
N ARG A 487 9.78 -6.84 5.91
CA ARG A 487 10.28 -5.73 6.73
C ARG A 487 9.24 -5.16 7.71
N ALA A 488 8.89 -5.94 8.72
CA ALA A 488 7.87 -5.57 9.72
C ALA A 488 8.01 -4.18 10.35
N GLN A 489 9.23 -3.66 10.50
CA GLN A 489 9.48 -2.39 11.19
C GLN A 489 9.44 -1.16 10.28
N ASP A 490 9.68 -1.31 8.97
CA ASP A 490 9.88 -0.17 8.06
C ASP A 490 9.47 -0.44 6.60
N PHE A 491 8.55 -1.36 6.35
CA PHE A 491 8.07 -1.65 4.99
C PHE A 491 7.48 -0.43 4.28
N ARG A 492 6.94 0.58 4.98
CA ARG A 492 6.54 1.83 4.32
C ARG A 492 7.73 2.53 3.67
N THR A 493 8.90 2.55 4.31
CA THR A 493 10.13 3.11 3.74
C THR A 493 10.58 2.32 2.50
N GLU A 494 10.46 0.99 2.54
CA GLU A 494 10.67 0.15 1.36
C GLU A 494 9.72 0.53 0.21
N VAL A 495 8.42 0.60 0.49
CA VAL A 495 7.38 0.94 -0.49
C VAL A 495 7.59 2.36 -1.02
N LEU A 496 7.98 3.31 -0.16
CA LEU A 496 8.30 4.69 -0.54
C LEU A 496 9.47 4.73 -1.54
N GLY A 497 10.55 3.99 -1.27
CA GLY A 497 11.67 3.88 -2.21
C GLY A 497 11.26 3.35 -3.58
N LEU A 498 10.37 2.35 -3.61
CA LEU A 498 9.86 1.76 -4.85
C LEU A 498 8.94 2.72 -5.63
N VAL A 499 8.05 3.46 -4.95
CA VAL A 499 7.15 4.39 -5.63
C VAL A 499 7.89 5.60 -6.21
N LYS A 500 8.99 6.05 -5.59
CA LYS A 500 9.86 7.10 -6.17
C LYS A 500 10.38 6.70 -7.55
N ALA A 501 10.98 5.51 -7.65
CA ALA A 501 11.44 4.99 -8.93
C ALA A 501 10.27 4.81 -9.92
N GLN A 502 9.10 4.38 -9.42
CA GLN A 502 7.89 4.23 -10.25
C GLN A 502 7.37 5.57 -10.80
N GLN A 503 7.56 6.68 -10.08
CA GLN A 503 7.07 7.99 -10.48
C GLN A 503 7.72 8.46 -11.79
N VAL A 504 9.05 8.42 -11.88
CA VAL A 504 9.79 8.75 -13.10
C VAL A 504 9.58 7.70 -14.19
N LYS A 505 9.49 6.42 -13.82
CA LYS A 505 9.22 5.32 -14.78
C LYS A 505 7.86 5.44 -15.46
N ASN A 506 6.85 5.92 -14.74
CA ASN A 506 5.48 6.11 -15.26
C ASN A 506 5.30 7.42 -16.05
N ALA A 507 6.37 8.21 -16.25
CA ALA A 507 6.29 9.45 -17.02
C ALA A 507 5.87 9.25 -18.49
N VAL A 508 6.04 8.04 -19.04
CA VAL A 508 5.67 7.69 -20.42
C VAL A 508 4.25 7.13 -20.57
N ILE A 509 3.57 6.76 -19.49
CA ILE A 509 2.25 6.10 -19.52
C ILE A 509 1.15 7.00 -18.96
N VAL A 510 -0.11 6.56 -18.97
CA VAL A 510 -1.24 7.34 -18.45
C VAL A 510 -1.18 7.57 -16.93
N PRO A 511 -1.19 6.53 -16.08
CA PRO A 511 -1.25 6.71 -14.64
C PRO A 511 0.08 7.19 -14.06
N ALA A 512 0.01 8.01 -13.01
CA ALA A 512 1.17 8.33 -12.17
C ALA A 512 1.65 7.10 -11.37
N GLY A 513 2.76 7.24 -10.64
CA GLY A 513 3.29 6.19 -9.78
C GLY A 513 2.43 5.94 -8.54
N SER A 514 2.11 4.67 -8.28
CA SER A 514 1.70 4.19 -6.96
C SER A 514 2.50 2.94 -6.57
N LYS A 515 2.46 2.57 -5.30
CA LYS A 515 3.02 1.29 -4.84
C LYS A 515 2.34 0.86 -3.55
N GLY A 516 2.07 -0.43 -3.41
CA GLY A 516 1.60 -0.99 -2.15
C GLY A 516 2.59 -1.96 -1.54
N GLY A 517 2.49 -2.15 -0.24
CA GLY A 517 3.17 -3.22 0.47
C GLY A 517 2.35 -3.68 1.66
N PHE A 518 2.38 -4.99 1.92
CA PHE A 518 1.68 -5.58 3.07
C PHE A 518 2.53 -6.68 3.73
N ILE A 519 2.18 -6.97 4.97
CA ILE A 519 2.83 -7.96 5.82
C ILE A 519 1.77 -8.87 6.45
N PRO A 520 1.80 -10.18 6.15
CA PRO A 520 1.03 -11.17 6.90
C PRO A 520 1.62 -11.34 8.30
N LYS A 521 0.80 -11.17 9.33
CA LYS A 521 1.23 -11.20 10.75
C LYS A 521 1.13 -12.59 11.38
N LEU A 522 0.36 -13.49 10.77
CA LEU A 522 0.07 -14.83 11.30
C LEU A 522 0.74 -15.96 10.49
N LEU A 523 1.94 -15.71 9.95
CA LEU A 523 2.68 -16.74 9.22
C LEU A 523 2.99 -17.95 10.12
N PRO A 524 2.69 -19.19 9.67
CA PRO A 524 2.90 -20.39 10.47
C PRO A 524 4.40 -20.65 10.67
N ARG A 525 4.85 -20.70 11.93
CA ARG A 525 6.24 -21.04 12.27
C ARG A 525 6.54 -22.49 11.89
N GLY A 526 7.50 -22.71 11.00
CA GLY A 526 7.86 -24.05 10.52
C GLY A 526 6.82 -24.68 9.59
N GLY A 527 5.84 -23.91 9.09
CA GLY A 527 4.84 -24.40 8.15
C GLY A 527 5.45 -24.74 6.78
N SER A 528 4.76 -25.60 6.02
CA SER A 528 5.13 -25.89 4.63
C SER A 528 5.03 -24.63 3.77
N ARG A 529 5.70 -24.64 2.60
CA ARG A 529 5.62 -23.54 1.63
C ARG A 529 4.17 -23.23 1.24
N GLU A 530 3.34 -24.25 1.09
CA GLU A 530 1.92 -24.15 0.74
C GLU A 530 1.14 -23.42 1.84
N THR A 531 1.42 -23.73 3.11
CA THR A 531 0.74 -23.11 4.25
C THR A 531 1.12 -21.64 4.39
N ILE A 532 2.40 -21.31 4.19
CA ILE A 532 2.89 -19.92 4.15
C ILE A 532 2.24 -19.14 3.00
N GLN A 533 2.17 -19.75 1.81
CA GLN A 533 1.56 -19.14 0.63
C GLN A 533 0.05 -18.90 0.85
N ALA A 534 -0.66 -19.84 1.48
CA ALA A 534 -2.08 -19.70 1.78
C ALA A 534 -2.35 -18.52 2.72
N GLU A 535 -1.54 -18.36 3.77
CA GLU A 535 -1.66 -17.21 4.68
C GLU A 535 -1.34 -15.88 3.97
N GLY A 536 -0.28 -15.83 3.16
CA GLY A 536 0.05 -14.66 2.35
C GLY A 536 -1.08 -14.28 1.38
N THR A 537 -1.71 -15.28 0.76
CA THR A 537 -2.86 -15.11 -0.14
C THR A 537 -4.07 -14.53 0.60
N ALA A 538 -4.35 -15.02 1.81
CA ALA A 538 -5.45 -14.53 2.62
C ALA A 538 -5.22 -13.10 3.14
N ALA A 539 -3.99 -12.79 3.58
CA ALA A 539 -3.61 -11.43 3.95
C ALA A 539 -3.71 -10.45 2.77
N TYR A 540 -3.33 -10.89 1.56
CA TYR A 540 -3.52 -10.11 0.34
C TYR A 540 -4.99 -9.85 0.02
N ARG A 541 -5.86 -10.87 0.11
CA ARG A 541 -7.32 -10.71 -0.07
C ARG A 541 -7.88 -9.65 0.87
N ILE A 542 -7.48 -9.68 2.14
CA ILE A 542 -7.88 -8.68 3.14
C ILE A 542 -7.40 -7.28 2.74
N PHE A 543 -6.13 -7.14 2.36
CA PHE A 543 -5.54 -5.87 2.00
C PHE A 543 -6.21 -5.22 0.78
N ILE A 544 -6.41 -5.98 -0.31
CA ILE A 544 -7.10 -5.48 -1.51
C ILE A 544 -8.56 -5.11 -1.20
N SER A 545 -9.27 -5.96 -0.46
CA SER A 545 -10.66 -5.71 -0.07
C SER A 545 -10.80 -4.42 0.74
N ALA A 546 -9.91 -4.20 1.71
CA ALA A 546 -9.89 -3.01 2.54
C ALA A 546 -9.59 -1.72 1.76
N MET A 547 -8.78 -1.78 0.70
CA MET A 547 -8.59 -0.63 -0.19
C MET A 547 -9.85 -0.35 -1.04
N LEU A 548 -10.54 -1.38 -1.50
CA LEU A 548 -11.80 -1.22 -2.23
C LEU A 548 -12.93 -0.70 -1.34
N ASP A 549 -12.91 -0.97 -0.02
CA ASP A 549 -13.86 -0.41 0.94
C ASP A 549 -13.83 1.14 1.01
N LEU A 550 -12.74 1.77 0.53
CA LEU A 550 -12.53 3.22 0.53
C LEU A 550 -12.57 3.87 -0.87
N THR A 551 -12.65 3.06 -1.94
CA THR A 551 -12.55 3.51 -3.34
C THR A 551 -13.94 3.65 -3.94
N ASP A 552 -14.22 4.76 -4.63
CA ASP A 552 -15.53 4.93 -5.29
C ASP A 552 -15.70 3.91 -6.43
N ASN A 553 -16.93 3.51 -6.74
CA ASN A 553 -17.23 2.68 -7.91
C ASN A 553 -17.78 3.54 -9.06
N LEU A 554 -17.79 3.01 -10.29
CA LEU A 554 -18.39 3.66 -11.46
C LEU A 554 -19.48 2.77 -12.06
N VAL A 555 -20.74 3.10 -11.82
CA VAL A 555 -21.90 2.33 -12.28
C VAL A 555 -22.67 3.17 -13.30
N ASP A 556 -22.84 2.65 -14.51
CA ASP A 556 -23.50 3.34 -15.63
C ASP A 556 -22.98 4.77 -15.90
N GLY A 557 -21.65 4.95 -15.76
CA GLY A 557 -20.98 6.23 -15.95
C GLY A 557 -21.16 7.22 -14.79
N LYS A 558 -21.77 6.81 -13.67
CA LYS A 558 -21.95 7.64 -12.48
C LYS A 558 -21.08 7.13 -11.33
N ILE A 559 -20.48 8.07 -10.60
CA ILE A 559 -19.70 7.77 -9.40
C ILE A 559 -20.64 7.31 -8.28
N VAL A 560 -20.34 6.14 -7.70
CA VAL A 560 -21.05 5.56 -6.56
C VAL A 560 -20.07 5.48 -5.38
N PRO A 561 -20.25 6.29 -4.33
CA PRO A 561 -19.39 6.25 -3.15
C PRO A 561 -19.53 4.93 -2.37
N PRO A 562 -18.50 4.49 -1.61
CA PRO A 562 -18.63 3.35 -0.71
C PRO A 562 -19.71 3.57 0.34
N GLU A 563 -20.41 2.51 0.72
CA GLU A 563 -21.42 2.58 1.77
C GLU A 563 -20.82 3.01 3.11
N ARG A 564 -21.57 3.83 3.86
CA ARG A 564 -21.21 4.30 5.22
C ARG A 564 -19.81 4.93 5.34
N VAL A 565 -19.31 5.57 4.27
CA VAL A 565 -18.05 6.34 4.27
C VAL A 565 -18.34 7.83 4.08
N VAL A 566 -17.87 8.65 5.02
CA VAL A 566 -17.81 10.12 4.84
C VAL A 566 -16.55 10.45 4.02
N ARG A 567 -16.71 11.29 2.98
CA ARG A 567 -15.64 11.68 2.06
C ARG A 567 -15.26 13.15 2.28
N TYR A 568 -13.99 13.40 2.58
CA TYR A 568 -13.40 14.75 2.65
C TYR A 568 -12.51 15.08 1.43
N ASP A 569 -12.37 14.14 0.49
CA ASP A 569 -11.72 14.32 -0.81
C ASP A 569 -12.74 14.22 -1.95
N GLY A 570 -12.27 14.50 -3.18
CA GLY A 570 -13.09 14.36 -4.40
C GLY A 570 -13.34 12.91 -4.81
N ASP A 571 -13.94 12.74 -5.99
CA ASP A 571 -14.20 11.42 -6.57
C ASP A 571 -12.88 10.68 -6.86
N ASP A 572 -12.84 9.40 -6.48
CA ASP A 572 -11.69 8.53 -6.59
C ASP A 572 -12.10 7.12 -7.02
N PRO A 573 -12.56 6.93 -8.27
CA PRO A 573 -12.98 5.63 -8.77
C PRO A 573 -11.84 4.76 -9.30
N TYR A 574 -10.63 5.31 -9.46
CA TYR A 574 -9.54 4.63 -10.16
C TYR A 574 -8.53 4.04 -9.17
N LEU A 575 -8.55 2.72 -9.01
CA LEU A 575 -7.55 1.96 -8.26
C LEU A 575 -7.09 0.77 -9.13
N VAL A 576 -5.87 0.84 -9.65
CA VAL A 576 -5.26 -0.26 -10.43
C VAL A 576 -3.99 -0.73 -9.73
N VAL A 577 -3.90 -2.04 -9.55
CA VAL A 577 -2.74 -2.70 -8.92
C VAL A 577 -1.97 -3.54 -9.94
N ALA A 578 -0.76 -3.94 -9.57
CA ALA A 578 0.01 -4.91 -10.34
C ALA A 578 0.71 -5.89 -9.38
N ALA A 579 1.24 -6.98 -9.94
CA ALA A 579 2.10 -7.87 -9.18
C ALA A 579 3.49 -7.25 -8.91
N ASP A 580 4.12 -7.67 -7.81
CA ASP A 580 5.51 -7.38 -7.45
C ASP A 580 6.13 -8.63 -6.78
N LYS A 581 7.29 -8.47 -6.15
CA LYS A 581 7.95 -9.51 -5.34
C LYS A 581 6.97 -10.07 -4.31
N GLY A 582 6.85 -11.40 -4.31
CA GLY A 582 5.96 -12.16 -3.42
C GLY A 582 4.49 -12.22 -3.84
N THR A 583 4.09 -11.52 -4.91
CA THR A 583 2.71 -11.46 -5.40
C THR A 583 2.59 -11.75 -6.91
N ALA A 584 3.63 -12.35 -7.52
CA ALA A 584 3.71 -12.61 -8.96
C ALA A 584 2.47 -13.32 -9.55
N THR A 585 1.83 -14.22 -8.80
CA THR A 585 0.65 -14.98 -9.22
C THR A 585 -0.68 -14.39 -8.71
N PHE A 586 -0.67 -13.19 -8.12
CA PHE A 586 -1.84 -12.62 -7.44
C PHE A 586 -2.66 -11.65 -8.30
N SER A 587 -2.27 -11.37 -9.55
CA SER A 587 -3.07 -10.50 -10.43
C SER A 587 -4.47 -11.08 -10.70
N ASP A 588 -4.58 -12.38 -10.97
CA ASP A 588 -5.89 -13.04 -11.15
C ASP A 588 -6.75 -12.96 -9.89
N LEU A 589 -6.10 -13.11 -8.73
CA LEU A 589 -6.74 -12.98 -7.43
C LEU A 589 -7.30 -11.57 -7.19
N ALA A 590 -6.54 -10.52 -7.53
CA ALA A 590 -7.00 -9.14 -7.43
C ALA A 590 -8.19 -8.87 -8.37
N ASN A 591 -8.14 -9.40 -9.59
CA ASN A 591 -9.23 -9.30 -10.57
C ASN A 591 -10.49 -10.06 -10.12
N GLU A 592 -10.33 -11.22 -9.48
CA GLU A 592 -11.42 -11.99 -8.87
C GLU A 592 -12.12 -11.17 -7.78
N ILE A 593 -11.36 -10.51 -6.90
CA ILE A 593 -11.91 -9.65 -5.83
C ILE A 593 -12.70 -8.48 -6.44
N SER A 594 -12.10 -7.77 -7.40
CA SER A 594 -12.76 -6.68 -8.13
C SER A 594 -14.08 -7.11 -8.78
N THR A 595 -14.06 -8.24 -9.49
CA THR A 595 -15.25 -8.80 -10.17
C THR A 595 -16.32 -9.22 -9.17
N SER A 596 -15.96 -9.87 -8.06
CA SER A 596 -16.91 -10.32 -7.03
C SER A 596 -17.61 -9.17 -6.29
N ARG A 597 -17.06 -7.94 -6.40
CA ARG A 597 -17.60 -6.71 -5.82
C ARG A 597 -18.30 -5.83 -6.86
N ASP A 598 -18.52 -6.32 -8.08
CA ASP A 598 -19.06 -5.54 -9.21
C ASP A 598 -18.32 -4.21 -9.41
N PHE A 599 -17.01 -4.20 -9.14
CA PHE A 599 -16.18 -3.03 -9.33
C PHE A 599 -15.97 -2.78 -10.83
N TRP A 600 -16.08 -1.53 -11.27
CA TRP A 600 -16.21 -1.19 -12.69
C TRP A 600 -15.02 -1.60 -13.57
N LEU A 601 -13.82 -1.69 -12.99
CA LEU A 601 -12.62 -2.16 -13.69
C LEU A 601 -12.66 -3.67 -13.96
N GLY A 602 -13.44 -4.45 -13.20
CA GLY A 602 -13.52 -5.90 -13.37
C GLY A 602 -12.12 -6.53 -13.40
N ASP A 603 -11.78 -7.18 -14.51
CA ASP A 603 -10.48 -7.82 -14.75
C ASP A 603 -9.37 -6.92 -15.34
N ALA A 604 -9.65 -5.61 -15.43
CA ALA A 604 -8.67 -4.55 -15.64
C ALA A 604 -8.10 -3.98 -14.32
N PHE A 605 -8.62 -4.40 -13.17
CA PHE A 605 -8.17 -3.95 -11.85
C PHE A 605 -6.69 -4.29 -11.57
N ALA A 606 -6.24 -5.43 -12.06
CA ALA A 606 -4.86 -5.87 -12.00
C ALA A 606 -4.35 -6.33 -13.37
N SER A 607 -3.20 -5.79 -13.77
CA SER A 607 -2.50 -6.15 -15.00
C SER A 607 -1.68 -7.43 -14.86
N GLY A 608 -1.38 -8.11 -15.98
CA GLY A 608 -0.49 -9.26 -16.01
C GLY A 608 -1.08 -10.54 -15.41
N GLY A 609 -2.41 -10.63 -15.36
CA GLY A 609 -3.13 -11.88 -15.06
C GLY A 609 -3.16 -12.83 -16.26
N SER A 610 -3.80 -13.98 -16.08
CA SER A 610 -3.97 -15.04 -17.09
C SER A 610 -4.62 -14.59 -18.40
N ALA A 611 -5.46 -13.55 -18.37
CA ALA A 611 -6.12 -12.94 -19.53
C ALA A 611 -5.42 -11.66 -20.04
N GLY A 612 -4.19 -11.39 -19.59
CA GLY A 612 -3.37 -10.22 -19.99
C GLY A 612 -2.23 -10.58 -20.95
N TYR A 613 -1.32 -9.61 -21.18
CA TYR A 613 -0.11 -9.87 -21.97
C TYR A 613 0.96 -10.51 -21.09
N ASP A 614 1.46 -11.67 -21.49
CA ASP A 614 2.54 -12.34 -20.78
C ASP A 614 3.88 -11.66 -21.11
N HIS A 615 4.37 -10.83 -20.18
CA HIS A 615 5.59 -10.06 -20.39
C HIS A 615 6.82 -10.93 -20.67
N LYS A 616 6.87 -12.15 -20.12
CA LYS A 616 7.99 -13.07 -20.33
C LYS A 616 7.93 -13.70 -21.72
N LYS A 617 6.75 -14.12 -22.17
CA LYS A 617 6.57 -14.64 -23.55
C LYS A 617 6.79 -13.56 -24.59
N MET A 618 6.30 -12.35 -24.32
CA MET A 618 6.46 -11.19 -25.20
C MET A 618 7.91 -10.65 -25.18
N GLY A 619 8.65 -10.92 -24.10
CA GLY A 619 10.02 -10.42 -23.85
C GLY A 619 10.11 -8.90 -23.79
N ILE A 620 9.00 -8.22 -23.50
CA ILE A 620 8.83 -6.79 -23.83
C ILE A 620 9.77 -5.88 -23.04
N THR A 621 10.03 -6.20 -21.77
CA THR A 621 10.98 -5.45 -20.94
C THR A 621 12.40 -5.54 -21.48
N ALA A 622 12.84 -6.76 -21.84
CA ALA A 622 14.17 -6.97 -22.42
C ALA A 622 14.29 -6.30 -23.81
N ARG A 623 13.28 -6.46 -24.67
CA ARG A 623 13.21 -5.81 -25.98
C ARG A 623 13.30 -4.28 -25.86
N GLY A 624 12.57 -3.69 -24.92
CA GLY A 624 12.60 -2.25 -24.66
C GLY A 624 13.97 -1.73 -24.23
N ALA A 625 14.61 -2.41 -23.29
CA ALA A 625 15.98 -2.07 -22.86
C ALA A 625 16.98 -2.29 -24.00
N TRP A 626 16.76 -3.30 -24.83
CA TRP A 626 17.58 -3.57 -26.01
C TRP A 626 17.46 -2.48 -27.09
N GLU A 627 16.30 -1.83 -27.26
CA GLU A 627 16.19 -0.65 -28.14
C GLU A 627 17.12 0.49 -27.71
N CYS A 628 17.24 0.72 -26.40
CA CYS A 628 18.18 1.70 -25.84
C CYS A 628 19.64 1.28 -26.07
N VAL A 629 19.97 0.01 -25.83
CA VAL A 629 21.31 -0.54 -26.08
C VAL A 629 21.70 -0.42 -27.56
N LYS A 630 20.81 -0.78 -28.49
CA LYS A 630 21.03 -0.62 -29.93
C LYS A 630 21.36 0.82 -30.29
N ARG A 631 20.69 1.81 -29.68
CA ARG A 631 21.00 3.22 -29.92
C ARG A 631 22.41 3.60 -29.47
N HIS A 632 22.83 3.17 -28.27
CA HIS A 632 24.19 3.45 -27.79
C HIS A 632 25.27 2.92 -28.73
N PHE A 633 25.11 1.69 -29.23
CA PHE A 633 26.05 1.10 -30.19
C PHE A 633 25.96 1.72 -31.59
N ARG A 634 24.76 2.08 -32.06
CA ARG A 634 24.57 2.78 -33.32
C ARG A 634 25.27 4.15 -33.33
N GLU A 635 25.26 4.86 -32.21
CA GLU A 635 25.98 6.12 -32.03
C GLU A 635 27.51 5.95 -31.93
N MET A 636 27.98 4.70 -31.93
CA MET A 636 29.38 4.29 -32.04
C MET A 636 29.64 3.55 -33.37
N ASP A 637 28.72 3.64 -34.32
CA ASP A 637 28.79 3.01 -35.65
C ASP A 637 28.99 1.49 -35.59
N THR A 638 28.46 0.84 -34.54
CA THR A 638 28.53 -0.61 -34.33
C THR A 638 27.13 -1.23 -34.43
N ASP A 639 26.93 -2.16 -35.37
CA ASP A 639 25.66 -2.90 -35.48
C ASP A 639 25.72 -4.22 -34.70
N ILE A 640 25.25 -4.20 -33.46
CA ILE A 640 25.20 -5.37 -32.57
C ILE A 640 24.19 -6.44 -33.00
N GLN A 641 23.48 -6.29 -34.11
CA GLN A 641 22.64 -7.35 -34.68
C GLN A 641 23.41 -8.22 -35.68
N THR A 642 24.51 -7.71 -36.23
CA THR A 642 25.28 -8.38 -37.29
C THR A 642 26.77 -8.54 -36.96
N GLN A 643 27.33 -7.68 -36.10
CA GLN A 643 28.73 -7.69 -35.71
C GLN A 643 28.94 -8.32 -34.33
N PRO A 644 29.86 -9.29 -34.17
CA PRO A 644 30.14 -9.92 -32.88
C PRO A 644 30.62 -8.91 -31.82
N PHE A 645 30.12 -9.05 -30.59
CA PHE A 645 30.48 -8.18 -29.47
C PHE A 645 30.45 -8.97 -28.14
N THR A 646 31.28 -8.53 -27.19
CA THR A 646 31.45 -9.21 -25.90
C THR A 646 30.42 -8.73 -24.87
N VAL A 647 29.90 -9.67 -24.07
CA VAL A 647 28.88 -9.38 -23.06
C VAL A 647 29.25 -9.99 -21.71
N ILE A 648 29.05 -9.21 -20.65
CA ILE A 648 28.99 -9.69 -19.27
C ILE A 648 27.57 -9.50 -18.75
N GLY A 649 27.03 -10.52 -18.11
CA GLY A 649 25.64 -10.57 -17.70
C GLY A 649 25.43 -10.74 -16.20
N VAL A 650 24.41 -10.09 -15.65
CA VAL A 650 23.88 -10.38 -14.31
C VAL A 650 22.50 -11.01 -14.43
N GLY A 651 22.38 -12.28 -14.10
CA GLY A 651 21.17 -13.09 -14.23
C GLY A 651 21.43 -14.50 -14.77
N ASP A 652 20.36 -15.20 -15.11
CA ASP A 652 20.39 -16.54 -15.70
C ASP A 652 19.30 -16.73 -16.76
N MET A 653 19.45 -17.76 -17.60
CA MET A 653 18.54 -18.02 -18.74
C MET A 653 17.10 -18.35 -18.34
N SER A 654 16.79 -18.69 -17.09
CA SER A 654 15.40 -18.87 -16.64
C SER A 654 14.68 -17.53 -16.35
N GLY A 655 15.46 -16.45 -16.15
CA GLY A 655 14.96 -15.11 -15.87
C GLY A 655 14.28 -14.48 -17.08
N ASP A 656 13.21 -13.70 -16.84
CA ASP A 656 12.47 -12.98 -17.90
C ASP A 656 13.39 -12.03 -18.67
N VAL A 657 13.96 -11.04 -17.99
CA VAL A 657 14.76 -10.00 -18.65
C VAL A 657 16.09 -10.54 -19.16
N PHE A 658 16.80 -11.31 -18.34
CA PHE A 658 18.10 -11.87 -18.72
C PHE A 658 17.97 -12.84 -19.89
N GLY A 659 17.09 -13.83 -19.76
CA GLY A 659 16.90 -14.88 -20.75
C GLY A 659 16.46 -14.32 -22.10
N ASN A 660 15.44 -13.45 -22.10
CA ASN A 660 15.01 -12.79 -23.35
C ASN A 660 16.14 -11.92 -23.92
N GLY A 661 16.79 -11.08 -23.11
CA GLY A 661 17.84 -10.16 -23.58
C GLY A 661 19.01 -10.89 -24.24
N MET A 662 19.42 -12.03 -23.69
CA MET A 662 20.48 -12.85 -24.25
C MET A 662 20.08 -13.56 -25.56
N LEU A 663 18.82 -13.54 -25.98
CA LEU A 663 18.36 -14.09 -27.26
C LEU A 663 18.11 -13.01 -28.34
N LEU A 664 18.24 -11.73 -28.02
CA LEU A 664 17.93 -10.61 -28.93
C LEU A 664 19.02 -10.29 -29.95
N SER A 665 20.15 -11.01 -29.93
CA SER A 665 21.16 -10.87 -30.98
C SER A 665 21.90 -12.20 -31.21
N PRO A 666 22.07 -12.60 -32.48
CA PRO A 666 22.90 -13.75 -32.84
C PRO A 666 24.41 -13.46 -32.72
N ALA A 667 24.80 -12.20 -32.49
CA ALA A 667 26.19 -11.77 -32.46
C ALA A 667 26.76 -11.69 -31.03
N ILE A 668 25.99 -12.07 -30.01
CA ILE A 668 26.44 -12.04 -28.61
C ILE A 668 27.55 -13.07 -28.36
N ARG A 669 28.66 -12.61 -27.78
CA ARG A 669 29.70 -13.44 -27.18
C ARG A 669 29.65 -13.27 -25.66
N LEU A 670 28.90 -14.15 -24.97
CA LEU A 670 28.68 -14.07 -23.53
C LEU A 670 29.90 -14.63 -22.78
N HIS A 671 30.77 -13.75 -22.30
CA HIS A 671 32.02 -14.13 -21.62
C HIS A 671 31.80 -14.60 -20.18
N ALA A 672 30.89 -13.95 -19.47
CA ALA A 672 30.60 -14.28 -18.09
C ALA A 672 29.15 -13.93 -17.75
N ALA A 673 28.55 -14.73 -16.87
CA ALA A 673 27.28 -14.39 -16.24
C ALA A 673 27.21 -14.94 -14.82
N PHE A 674 26.39 -14.34 -13.95
CA PHE A 674 26.18 -14.88 -12.61
C PHE A 674 24.78 -14.54 -12.06
N ASP A 675 24.23 -15.42 -11.24
CA ASP A 675 22.98 -15.21 -10.50
C ASP A 675 23.19 -15.43 -8.99
N HIS A 676 22.13 -15.73 -8.24
CA HIS A 676 22.22 -16.05 -6.81
C HIS A 676 22.79 -17.45 -6.53
N ARG A 677 22.94 -18.32 -7.54
CA ARG A 677 23.32 -19.73 -7.42
C ARG A 677 24.69 -20.01 -8.03
N ASP A 678 24.94 -19.52 -9.24
CA ASP A 678 25.99 -19.98 -10.14
C ASP A 678 26.77 -18.81 -10.76
N ILE A 679 28.01 -19.09 -11.16
CA ILE A 679 28.89 -18.24 -11.96
C ILE A 679 29.24 -19.02 -13.25
N PHE A 680 28.87 -18.47 -14.39
CA PHE A 680 29.17 -18.97 -15.74
C PHE A 680 30.36 -18.20 -16.33
N LEU A 681 31.31 -18.93 -16.92
CA LEU A 681 32.50 -18.39 -17.57
C LEU A 681 32.76 -19.11 -18.89
N ASP A 682 32.94 -18.34 -19.96
CA ASP A 682 33.28 -18.84 -21.29
C ASP A 682 34.31 -17.88 -21.95
N PRO A 683 35.62 -18.21 -21.96
CA PRO A 683 36.67 -17.32 -22.46
C PRO A 683 36.59 -16.93 -23.94
N ASP A 684 36.05 -17.81 -24.78
CA ASP A 684 36.01 -17.64 -26.24
C ASP A 684 34.75 -18.28 -26.85
N PRO A 685 33.54 -17.76 -26.55
CA PRO A 685 32.30 -18.38 -26.98
C PRO A 685 32.09 -18.21 -28.49
N ASP A 686 31.67 -19.28 -29.16
CA ASP A 686 31.09 -19.23 -30.50
C ASP A 686 29.65 -18.69 -30.41
N ALA A 687 29.36 -17.60 -31.13
CA ALA A 687 28.09 -16.90 -31.00
C ALA A 687 26.89 -17.74 -31.46
N ALA A 688 27.03 -18.53 -32.53
CA ALA A 688 25.94 -19.33 -33.07
C ALA A 688 25.66 -20.57 -32.20
N VAL A 689 26.72 -21.27 -31.79
CA VAL A 689 26.61 -22.46 -30.93
C VAL A 689 26.07 -22.09 -29.55
N SER A 690 26.60 -21.02 -28.95
CA SER A 690 26.14 -20.56 -27.63
C SER A 690 24.74 -19.96 -27.67
N LEU A 691 24.30 -19.34 -28.78
CA LEU A 691 22.90 -18.92 -28.95
C LEU A 691 21.94 -20.12 -28.93
N ALA A 692 22.25 -21.17 -29.70
CA ALA A 692 21.41 -22.37 -29.74
C ALA A 692 21.28 -23.02 -28.35
N GLU A 693 22.38 -23.07 -27.59
CA GLU A 693 22.37 -23.61 -26.23
C GLU A 693 21.62 -22.70 -25.25
N ARG A 694 21.81 -21.38 -25.31
CA ARG A 694 21.03 -20.42 -24.50
C ARG A 694 19.53 -20.52 -24.80
N ALA A 695 19.13 -20.68 -26.06
CA ALA A 695 17.73 -20.89 -26.45
C ALA A 695 17.17 -22.20 -25.88
N ARG A 696 17.94 -23.29 -25.92
CA ARG A 696 17.57 -24.56 -25.29
C ARG A 696 17.35 -24.40 -23.78
N LEU A 697 18.25 -23.70 -23.08
CA LEU A 697 18.15 -23.45 -21.64
C LEU A 697 16.95 -22.59 -21.26
N PHE A 698 16.64 -21.57 -22.07
CA PHE A 698 15.48 -20.70 -21.87
C PHE A 698 14.15 -21.47 -22.00
N ALA A 699 14.10 -22.46 -22.91
CA ALA A 699 12.91 -23.27 -23.16
C ALA A 699 12.64 -24.34 -22.09
N LEU A 700 13.59 -24.60 -21.18
CA LEU A 700 13.38 -25.56 -20.10
C LEU A 700 12.35 -25.03 -19.08
N PRO A 701 11.46 -25.88 -18.54
CA PRO A 701 10.49 -25.46 -17.51
C PRO A 701 11.15 -24.87 -16.25
N ARG A 702 12.35 -25.36 -15.91
CA ARG A 702 13.25 -24.83 -14.89
C ARG A 702 14.67 -25.02 -15.40
N SER A 703 15.52 -24.01 -15.22
CA SER A 703 16.94 -24.08 -15.56
C SER A 703 17.81 -23.29 -14.58
N SER A 704 19.08 -23.64 -14.55
CA SER A 704 20.18 -22.82 -14.03
C SER A 704 21.38 -22.91 -14.99
N TRP A 705 22.44 -22.16 -14.70
CA TRP A 705 23.68 -22.28 -15.46
C TRP A 705 24.28 -23.69 -15.41
N GLN A 706 23.99 -24.50 -14.37
CA GLN A 706 24.46 -25.88 -14.28
C GLN A 706 23.88 -26.79 -15.37
N ASP A 707 22.73 -26.44 -15.96
CA ASP A 707 22.11 -27.19 -17.04
C ASP A 707 22.76 -26.92 -18.41
N TYR A 708 23.68 -25.93 -18.50
CA TYR A 708 24.42 -25.61 -19.71
C TYR A 708 25.29 -26.79 -20.12
N ASN A 709 25.24 -27.18 -21.40
CA ASN A 709 26.07 -28.24 -21.92
C ASN A 709 27.55 -27.83 -21.88
N LYS A 710 28.27 -28.34 -20.88
CA LYS A 710 29.67 -28.01 -20.61
C LYS A 710 30.62 -28.36 -21.75
N SER A 711 30.24 -29.26 -22.66
CA SER A 711 31.04 -29.57 -23.85
C SER A 711 31.04 -28.47 -24.90
N LEU A 712 30.11 -27.51 -24.80
CA LEU A 712 30.00 -26.36 -25.71
C LEU A 712 30.69 -25.10 -25.16
N ILE A 713 31.15 -25.14 -23.90
CA ILE A 713 31.93 -24.06 -23.29
C ILE A 713 33.35 -24.12 -23.85
N SER A 714 33.92 -22.97 -24.22
CA SER A 714 35.29 -22.93 -24.75
C SER A 714 36.33 -23.39 -23.72
N LYS A 715 37.54 -23.65 -24.21
CA LYS A 715 38.64 -24.18 -23.40
C LYS A 715 38.92 -23.26 -22.19
N GLY A 716 38.90 -23.87 -21.01
CA GLY A 716 39.19 -23.18 -19.74
C GLY A 716 37.96 -22.59 -19.04
N GLY A 717 36.82 -22.48 -19.72
CA GLY A 717 35.56 -22.04 -19.14
C GLY A 717 34.89 -23.08 -18.25
N GLY A 718 33.77 -22.70 -17.63
CA GLY A 718 32.98 -23.60 -16.79
C GLY A 718 31.85 -22.90 -16.04
N VAL A 719 31.13 -23.69 -15.24
CA VAL A 719 30.05 -23.22 -14.37
C VAL A 719 30.33 -23.63 -12.93
N PHE A 720 30.32 -22.65 -12.03
CA PHE A 720 30.78 -22.78 -10.65
C PHE A 720 29.70 -22.34 -9.65
N PRO A 721 29.38 -23.14 -8.62
CA PRO A 721 28.43 -22.73 -7.59
C PRO A 721 28.96 -21.58 -6.74
N ARG A 722 28.12 -20.59 -6.43
CA ARG A 722 28.45 -19.48 -5.50
C ARG A 722 28.69 -19.94 -4.06
N SER A 723 28.23 -21.13 -3.70
CA SER A 723 28.49 -21.76 -2.40
C SER A 723 29.88 -22.38 -2.28
N SER A 724 30.68 -22.40 -3.36
CA SER A 724 32.03 -22.96 -3.36
C SER A 724 32.97 -22.14 -2.46
N LYS A 725 33.90 -22.79 -1.76
CA LYS A 725 34.90 -22.08 -0.96
C LYS A 725 35.91 -21.29 -1.81
N SER A 726 36.21 -21.81 -3.00
CA SER A 726 37.18 -21.25 -3.94
C SER A 726 36.91 -21.80 -5.33
N VAL A 727 37.20 -21.01 -6.36
CA VAL A 727 37.05 -21.34 -7.78
C VAL A 727 38.45 -21.34 -8.42
N PRO A 728 38.94 -22.48 -8.95
CA PRO A 728 40.17 -22.52 -9.73
C PRO A 728 39.97 -21.83 -11.09
N LEU A 729 40.94 -21.03 -11.52
CA LEU A 729 40.87 -20.23 -12.74
C LEU A 729 41.91 -20.71 -13.74
N SER A 730 41.46 -21.06 -14.95
CA SER A 730 42.35 -21.47 -16.04
C SER A 730 43.18 -20.28 -16.57
N PRO A 731 44.28 -20.53 -17.29
CA PRO A 731 45.00 -19.47 -18.01
C PRO A 731 44.10 -18.63 -18.93
N GLU A 732 43.16 -19.26 -19.63
CA GLU A 732 42.22 -18.61 -20.55
C GLU A 732 41.25 -17.66 -19.81
N VAL A 733 40.63 -18.13 -18.71
CA VAL A 733 39.75 -17.29 -17.87
C VAL A 733 40.52 -16.14 -17.23
N ARG A 734 41.75 -16.38 -16.76
CA ARG A 734 42.60 -15.32 -16.18
C ARG A 734 42.95 -14.24 -17.20
N ALA A 735 43.23 -14.64 -18.44
CA ALA A 735 43.46 -13.70 -19.54
C ALA A 735 42.21 -12.88 -19.86
N MET A 736 41.04 -13.54 -19.97
CA MET A 736 39.75 -12.87 -20.20
C MET A 736 39.44 -11.83 -19.11
N LEU A 737 39.62 -12.17 -17.83
CA LEU A 737 39.36 -11.27 -16.70
C LEU A 737 40.47 -10.23 -16.44
N GLY A 738 41.64 -10.42 -17.06
CA GLY A 738 42.82 -9.58 -16.84
C GLY A 738 43.43 -9.70 -15.43
N ILE A 739 43.43 -10.90 -14.85
CA ILE A 739 43.92 -11.16 -13.47
C ILE A 739 45.04 -12.20 -13.45
N LYS A 740 45.82 -12.23 -12.36
CA LYS A 740 46.93 -13.19 -12.17
C LYS A 740 46.61 -14.34 -11.20
N ALA A 741 45.62 -14.15 -10.32
CA ALA A 741 45.28 -15.13 -9.29
C ALA A 741 44.82 -16.46 -9.90
N GLU A 742 45.33 -17.59 -9.40
CA GLU A 742 44.94 -18.93 -9.87
C GLU A 742 43.66 -19.44 -9.22
N HIS A 743 43.28 -18.85 -8.08
CA HIS A 743 42.11 -19.19 -7.30
C HIS A 743 41.49 -17.91 -6.73
N LEU A 744 40.15 -17.82 -6.75
CA LEU A 744 39.40 -16.74 -6.11
C LEU A 744 38.20 -17.30 -5.34
N THR A 745 37.77 -16.58 -4.30
CA THR A 745 36.44 -16.84 -3.73
C THR A 745 35.35 -16.45 -4.74
N PRO A 746 34.13 -17.00 -4.68
CA PRO A 746 33.05 -16.59 -5.57
C PRO A 746 32.75 -15.07 -5.52
N ALA A 747 32.88 -14.44 -4.35
CA ALA A 747 32.68 -13.00 -4.21
C ALA A 747 33.78 -12.21 -4.95
N ASP A 748 35.05 -12.56 -4.75
CA ASP A 748 36.17 -11.92 -5.45
C ASP A 748 36.12 -12.15 -6.96
N LEU A 749 35.66 -13.32 -7.39
CA LEU A 749 35.47 -13.65 -8.81
C LEU A 749 34.38 -12.79 -9.44
N ILE A 750 33.21 -12.64 -8.81
CA ILE A 750 32.15 -11.74 -9.29
C ILE A 750 32.65 -10.29 -9.33
N ASN A 751 33.40 -9.86 -8.31
CA ASN A 751 34.01 -8.55 -8.28
C ASN A 751 34.99 -8.33 -9.46
N ALA A 752 35.77 -9.35 -9.83
CA ALA A 752 36.66 -9.32 -10.99
C ALA A 752 35.89 -9.31 -12.33
N ILE A 753 34.81 -10.10 -12.44
CA ILE A 753 33.91 -10.12 -13.61
C ILE A 753 33.36 -8.72 -13.87
N LEU A 754 32.82 -8.03 -12.86
CA LEU A 754 32.26 -6.67 -13.01
C LEU A 754 33.30 -5.63 -13.49
N LYS A 755 34.59 -5.86 -13.24
CA LYS A 755 35.69 -4.98 -13.66
C LYS A 755 36.27 -5.37 -15.02
N THR A 756 35.80 -6.44 -15.65
CA THR A 756 36.40 -6.95 -16.89
C THR A 756 36.09 -6.02 -18.07
N GLU A 757 37.01 -5.94 -19.03
CA GLU A 757 36.79 -5.19 -20.28
C GLU A 757 35.74 -5.91 -21.13
N THR A 758 34.69 -5.20 -21.53
CA THR A 758 33.60 -5.77 -22.32
C THR A 758 32.87 -4.68 -23.12
N ASP A 759 32.19 -5.05 -24.20
CA ASP A 759 31.40 -4.10 -24.97
C ASP A 759 30.09 -3.76 -24.24
N LEU A 760 29.41 -4.78 -23.68
CA LEU A 760 28.14 -4.61 -22.97
C LEU A 760 28.18 -5.28 -21.59
N LEU A 761 27.88 -4.50 -20.54
CA LEU A 761 27.46 -5.02 -19.25
C LEU A 761 25.93 -4.99 -19.17
N TRP A 762 25.30 -6.16 -19.11
CA TRP A 762 23.85 -6.33 -19.13
C TRP A 762 23.30 -6.74 -17.76
N PHE A 763 22.46 -5.89 -17.18
CA PHE A 763 21.73 -6.21 -15.95
C PHE A 763 20.36 -6.79 -16.27
N GLY A 764 20.21 -8.12 -16.14
CA GLY A 764 18.94 -8.82 -16.24
C GLY A 764 18.38 -9.34 -14.90
N GLY A 765 19.15 -9.19 -13.82
CA GLY A 765 18.79 -9.52 -12.44
C GLY A 765 18.84 -8.30 -11.52
N ILE A 766 18.11 -8.36 -10.40
CA ILE A 766 18.02 -7.25 -9.42
C ILE A 766 19.25 -7.20 -8.50
N GLY A 767 19.64 -5.99 -8.10
CA GLY A 767 20.69 -5.75 -7.10
C GLY A 767 21.59 -4.57 -7.46
N THR A 768 22.16 -3.89 -6.46
CA THR A 768 23.04 -2.73 -6.67
C THR A 768 24.50 -3.15 -6.69
N TYR A 769 25.07 -3.28 -7.90
CA TYR A 769 26.43 -3.79 -8.14
C TYR A 769 27.47 -2.70 -8.32
N ILE A 770 27.06 -1.48 -8.67
CA ILE A 770 27.96 -0.37 -8.96
C ILE A 770 27.53 0.86 -8.14
N ARG A 771 28.46 1.45 -7.38
CA ARG A 771 28.29 2.72 -6.66
C ARG A 771 29.29 3.79 -7.11
N ALA A 772 29.03 5.05 -6.79
CA ALA A 772 29.99 6.12 -7.05
C ALA A 772 31.22 5.97 -6.14
N SER A 773 32.33 6.55 -6.56
CA SER A 773 33.55 6.62 -5.73
C SER A 773 33.34 7.40 -4.42
N THR A 774 32.35 8.29 -4.38
CA THR A 774 31.97 9.11 -3.21
C THR A 774 30.93 8.45 -2.29
N GLU A 775 30.35 7.32 -2.68
CA GLU A 775 29.36 6.60 -1.87
C GLU A 775 30.04 5.47 -1.09
N THR A 776 29.57 5.19 0.11
CA THR A 776 29.91 3.95 0.83
C THR A 776 29.03 2.79 0.37
N ASP A 777 29.37 1.56 0.76
CA ASP A 777 28.51 0.41 0.47
C ASP A 777 27.17 0.47 1.22
N ALA A 778 27.13 1.10 2.39
CA ALA A 778 25.89 1.32 3.12
C ALA A 778 24.94 2.28 2.38
N ASP A 779 25.47 3.31 1.71
CA ASP A 779 24.68 4.32 0.98
C ASP A 779 23.91 3.72 -0.21
N ALA A 780 24.40 2.63 -0.79
CA ALA A 780 23.76 1.95 -1.92
C ALA A 780 22.47 1.19 -1.54
N GLY A 781 22.21 0.98 -0.25
CA GLY A 781 20.95 0.41 0.25
C GLY A 781 20.72 -1.09 -0.02
N ASP A 782 21.74 -1.83 -0.48
CA ASP A 782 21.66 -3.26 -0.80
C ASP A 782 22.78 -4.07 -0.13
N ARG A 783 22.57 -4.43 1.14
CA ARG A 783 23.58 -5.15 1.92
C ARG A 783 23.97 -6.52 1.34
N ALA A 784 23.10 -7.15 0.56
CA ALA A 784 23.36 -8.48 0.00
C ALA A 784 24.53 -8.48 -1.01
N ASN A 785 24.80 -7.34 -1.62
CA ASN A 785 25.83 -7.17 -2.63
C ASN A 785 27.07 -6.40 -2.14
N ASP A 786 27.15 -6.01 -0.87
CA ASP A 786 28.28 -5.23 -0.32
C ASP A 786 29.64 -5.90 -0.60
N ALA A 787 29.73 -7.22 -0.44
CA ALA A 787 30.98 -7.96 -0.64
C ALA A 787 31.45 -8.04 -2.11
N ILE A 788 30.58 -7.77 -3.07
CA ILE A 788 30.88 -7.87 -4.51
C ILE A 788 30.85 -6.52 -5.22
N ARG A 789 30.33 -5.47 -4.57
CA ARG A 789 30.11 -4.16 -5.18
C ARG A 789 31.41 -3.54 -5.67
N VAL A 790 31.33 -2.85 -6.80
CA VAL A 790 32.44 -2.11 -7.39
C VAL A 790 32.12 -0.61 -7.48
N THR A 791 33.16 0.20 -7.62
CA THR A 791 33.00 1.64 -7.84
C THR A 791 33.01 1.95 -9.33
N ALA A 792 32.27 3.00 -9.73
CA ALA A 792 32.20 3.48 -11.11
C ALA A 792 33.57 3.59 -11.82
N PRO A 793 34.66 4.05 -11.17
CA PRO A 793 35.98 4.09 -11.79
C PRO A 793 36.59 2.76 -12.23
N GLN A 794 36.11 1.66 -11.68
CA GLN A 794 36.65 0.32 -11.93
C GLN A 794 35.95 -0.39 -13.09
N ILE A 795 34.88 0.21 -13.62
CA ILE A 795 34.13 -0.34 -14.75
C ILE A 795 34.87 -0.04 -16.05
N ARG A 796 34.97 -1.07 -16.89
CA ARG A 796 35.61 -1.02 -18.23
C ARG A 796 34.64 -1.38 -19.35
N ALA A 797 33.34 -1.48 -19.07
CA ALA A 797 32.32 -1.69 -20.07
C ALA A 797 32.13 -0.43 -20.93
N LYS A 798 31.95 -0.58 -22.25
CA LYS A 798 31.63 0.55 -23.15
C LYS A 798 30.19 1.01 -23.00
N VAL A 799 29.26 0.05 -22.93
CA VAL A 799 27.82 0.27 -22.77
C VAL A 799 27.32 -0.50 -21.55
N ILE A 800 26.41 0.11 -20.79
CA ILE A 800 25.65 -0.57 -19.74
C ILE A 800 24.17 -0.54 -20.11
N GLY A 801 23.53 -1.71 -20.12
CA GLY A 801 22.08 -1.85 -20.30
C GLY A 801 21.41 -2.30 -19.01
N GLU A 802 20.49 -1.49 -18.49
CA GLU A 802 19.75 -1.79 -17.25
C GLU A 802 18.35 -2.33 -17.54
N GLY A 803 18.28 -3.59 -17.98
CA GLY A 803 17.01 -4.29 -18.17
C GLY A 803 16.27 -4.57 -16.84
N ALA A 804 17.01 -4.84 -15.77
CA ALA A 804 16.50 -4.95 -14.40
C ALA A 804 16.62 -3.61 -13.66
N ASN A 805 15.93 -3.49 -12.52
CA ASN A 805 16.00 -2.28 -11.70
C ASN A 805 17.23 -2.31 -10.77
N LEU A 806 17.73 -1.12 -10.44
CA LEU A 806 18.74 -0.85 -9.40
C LEU A 806 20.13 -1.44 -9.63
N GLY A 807 20.56 -1.69 -10.88
CA GLY A 807 21.91 -2.21 -11.18
C GLY A 807 23.04 -1.26 -10.71
N VAL A 808 22.80 0.04 -10.86
CA VAL A 808 23.77 1.12 -10.67
C VAL A 808 23.15 2.24 -9.82
N THR A 809 23.86 2.78 -8.83
CA THR A 809 23.37 3.97 -8.09
C THR A 809 23.31 5.19 -9.02
N GLN A 810 22.41 6.15 -8.74
CA GLN A 810 22.28 7.33 -9.61
C GLN A 810 23.60 8.12 -9.73
N ARG A 811 24.32 8.31 -8.63
CA ARG A 811 25.63 8.96 -8.63
C ARG A 811 26.68 8.18 -9.42
N ALA A 812 26.65 6.84 -9.36
CA ALA A 812 27.52 6.01 -10.17
C ALA A 812 27.23 6.18 -11.67
N ARG A 813 25.95 6.28 -12.05
CA ARG A 813 25.59 6.52 -13.46
C ARG A 813 26.17 7.83 -13.97
N MET A 814 26.09 8.89 -13.17
CA MET A 814 26.65 10.20 -13.50
C MET A 814 28.17 10.13 -13.66
N GLU A 815 28.87 9.45 -12.74
CA GLU A 815 30.32 9.28 -12.80
C GLU A 815 30.76 8.44 -14.01
N LEU A 816 30.02 7.38 -14.34
CA LEU A 816 30.24 6.53 -15.52
C LEU A 816 30.02 7.31 -16.82
N SER A 817 28.91 8.05 -16.92
CA SER A 817 28.59 8.90 -18.07
C SER A 817 29.67 9.95 -18.31
N ALA A 818 30.17 10.60 -17.24
CA ALA A 818 31.26 11.57 -17.33
C ALA A 818 32.59 10.95 -17.80
N ARG A 819 32.76 9.63 -17.67
CA ARG A 819 33.93 8.86 -18.14
C ARG A 819 33.74 8.28 -19.56
N GLY A 820 32.63 8.57 -20.21
CA GLY A 820 32.34 8.11 -21.57
C GLY A 820 31.68 6.73 -21.67
N VAL A 821 31.30 6.11 -20.55
CA VAL A 821 30.45 4.91 -20.57
C VAL A 821 29.05 5.32 -21.00
N ARG A 822 28.49 4.64 -22.00
CA ARG A 822 27.14 4.93 -22.50
C ARG A 822 26.10 4.15 -21.71
N LEU A 823 25.19 4.87 -21.07
CA LEU A 823 24.10 4.29 -20.30
C LEU A 823 22.95 5.27 -20.12
N ASN A 824 21.75 4.75 -19.89
CA ASN A 824 20.62 5.51 -19.36
C ASN A 824 20.41 5.16 -17.87
N THR A 825 19.30 5.64 -17.31
CA THR A 825 18.75 5.10 -16.07
C THR A 825 17.86 3.90 -16.37
N ASP A 826 17.74 2.98 -15.42
CA ASP A 826 16.87 1.80 -15.50
C ASP A 826 15.42 2.14 -15.90
N PHE A 827 14.85 3.20 -15.33
CA PHE A 827 13.48 3.65 -15.63
C PHE A 827 13.27 4.14 -17.07
N ILE A 828 14.34 4.40 -17.83
CA ILE A 828 14.27 4.63 -19.27
C ILE A 828 14.37 3.30 -20.01
N ASP A 829 15.40 2.51 -19.74
CA ASP A 829 15.69 1.25 -20.43
C ASP A 829 14.53 0.26 -20.30
N ASN A 830 14.08 -0.01 -19.07
CA ASN A 830 13.09 -1.04 -18.79
C ASN A 830 11.63 -0.52 -18.71
N SER A 831 11.38 0.67 -19.26
CA SER A 831 10.05 1.32 -19.30
C SER A 831 9.02 0.54 -20.14
N ALA A 832 9.45 -0.28 -21.09
CA ALA A 832 8.56 -1.07 -21.94
C ALA A 832 7.64 -1.99 -21.15
N GLY A 833 8.15 -2.55 -20.04
CA GLY A 833 7.37 -3.40 -19.15
C GLY A 833 6.17 -2.67 -18.56
N VAL A 834 6.32 -1.42 -18.10
CA VAL A 834 5.17 -0.66 -17.55
C VAL A 834 4.25 -0.14 -18.64
N ASN A 835 4.79 0.16 -19.84
CA ASN A 835 4.01 0.66 -20.97
C ASN A 835 3.11 -0.41 -21.59
N SER A 836 3.59 -1.64 -21.79
CA SER A 836 2.75 -2.77 -22.26
C SER A 836 1.59 -3.02 -21.32
N SER A 837 1.91 -2.94 -20.03
CA SER A 837 0.97 -3.11 -18.95
C SER A 837 -0.08 -1.99 -18.89
N ASP A 838 0.25 -0.74 -19.28
CA ASP A 838 -0.70 0.38 -19.39
C ASP A 838 -1.66 0.19 -20.57
N GLN A 839 -1.10 -0.22 -21.72
CA GLN A 839 -1.88 -0.60 -22.90
C GLN A 839 -2.87 -1.72 -22.57
N GLU A 840 -2.45 -2.77 -21.85
CA GLU A 840 -3.33 -3.85 -21.40
C GLU A 840 -4.57 -3.33 -20.65
N VAL A 841 -4.35 -2.47 -19.65
CA VAL A 841 -5.43 -1.93 -18.80
C VAL A 841 -6.37 -1.07 -19.62
N ASN A 842 -5.86 -0.17 -20.46
CA ASN A 842 -6.69 0.70 -21.29
C ASN A 842 -7.46 -0.07 -22.37
N ILE A 843 -6.86 -1.09 -22.98
CA ILE A 843 -7.58 -1.97 -23.91
C ILE A 843 -8.71 -2.71 -23.18
N LYS A 844 -8.47 -3.23 -21.98
CA LYS A 844 -9.52 -3.89 -21.20
C LYS A 844 -10.65 -2.93 -20.83
N ILE A 845 -10.32 -1.71 -20.35
CA ILE A 845 -11.31 -0.66 -20.05
C ILE A 845 -12.15 -0.32 -21.29
N ALA A 846 -11.52 -0.20 -22.47
CA ALA A 846 -12.21 0.05 -23.73
C ALA A 846 -13.22 -1.06 -24.11
N VAL A 847 -12.89 -2.32 -23.80
CA VAL A 847 -13.68 -3.48 -24.21
C VAL A 847 -14.76 -3.87 -23.18
N VAL A 848 -14.63 -3.46 -21.91
CA VAL A 848 -15.63 -3.73 -20.86
C VAL A 848 -17.07 -3.34 -21.27
N PRO A 849 -17.34 -2.13 -21.81
CA PRO A 849 -18.68 -1.76 -22.27
C PRO A 849 -19.20 -2.63 -23.43
N VAL A 850 -18.30 -3.06 -24.33
CA VAL A 850 -18.63 -3.96 -25.45
C VAL A 850 -19.11 -5.31 -24.92
N VAL A 851 -18.40 -5.87 -23.93
CA VAL A 851 -18.76 -7.13 -23.29
C VAL A 851 -20.07 -7.01 -22.51
N LYS A 852 -20.23 -5.94 -21.72
CA LYS A 852 -21.49 -5.68 -20.97
C LYS A 852 -22.70 -5.53 -21.90
N SER A 853 -22.51 -4.99 -23.11
CA SER A 853 -23.59 -4.86 -24.11
C SER A 853 -23.94 -6.16 -24.84
N GLY A 854 -23.19 -7.25 -24.62
CA GLY A 854 -23.37 -8.53 -25.30
C GLY A 854 -22.84 -8.57 -26.75
N ARG A 855 -22.20 -7.50 -27.24
CA ARG A 855 -21.57 -7.45 -28.58
C ARG A 855 -20.32 -8.33 -28.69
N LEU A 856 -19.70 -8.67 -27.55
CA LEU A 856 -18.52 -9.51 -27.47
C LEU A 856 -18.61 -10.39 -26.22
N ASP A 857 -18.42 -11.70 -26.34
CA ASP A 857 -18.30 -12.56 -25.17
C ASP A 857 -16.86 -12.60 -24.61
N ILE A 858 -16.68 -13.17 -23.40
CA ILE A 858 -15.38 -13.21 -22.72
C ILE A 858 -14.34 -14.02 -23.52
N GLN A 859 -14.76 -15.10 -24.21
CA GLN A 859 -13.85 -15.95 -24.97
C GLN A 859 -13.33 -15.21 -26.21
N ALA A 860 -14.23 -14.61 -26.97
CA ALA A 860 -13.91 -13.78 -28.13
C ALA A 860 -13.06 -12.56 -27.74
N ARG A 861 -13.34 -11.94 -26.58
CA ARG A 861 -12.49 -10.89 -26.01
C ARG A 861 -11.07 -11.36 -25.77
N ASN A 862 -10.88 -12.52 -25.14
CA ASN A 862 -9.54 -13.06 -24.87
C ASN A 862 -8.79 -13.38 -26.18
N THR A 863 -9.48 -13.88 -27.20
CA THR A 863 -8.90 -14.10 -28.53
C THR A 863 -8.44 -12.78 -29.18
N LEU A 864 -9.26 -11.72 -29.10
CA LEU A 864 -8.91 -10.39 -29.59
C LEU A 864 -7.70 -9.79 -28.84
N LEU A 865 -7.64 -9.93 -27.51
CA LEU A 865 -6.47 -9.47 -26.75
C LEU A 865 -5.19 -10.15 -27.23
N ALA A 866 -5.23 -11.47 -27.44
CA ALA A 866 -4.10 -12.24 -27.89
C ALA A 866 -3.64 -11.87 -29.31
N SER A 867 -4.56 -11.60 -30.26
CA SER A 867 -4.21 -11.23 -31.64
C SER A 867 -3.46 -9.90 -31.74
N MET A 868 -3.72 -8.97 -30.81
CA MET A 868 -3.09 -7.64 -30.80
C MET A 868 -1.70 -7.59 -30.15
N THR A 869 -1.13 -8.73 -29.72
CA THR A 869 0.13 -8.77 -28.96
C THR A 869 1.28 -8.06 -29.68
N ASP A 870 1.46 -8.29 -30.98
CA ASP A 870 2.54 -7.67 -31.75
C ASP A 870 2.31 -6.18 -32.01
N GLU A 871 1.06 -5.76 -32.25
CA GLU A 871 0.68 -4.34 -32.39
C GLU A 871 0.98 -3.56 -31.11
N VAL A 872 0.67 -4.15 -29.94
CA VAL A 872 1.01 -3.58 -28.63
C VAL A 872 2.54 -3.53 -28.44
N ALA A 873 3.26 -4.58 -28.84
CA ALA A 873 4.72 -4.61 -28.75
C ALA A 873 5.36 -3.47 -29.54
N GLU A 874 4.91 -3.26 -30.78
CA GLU A 874 5.42 -2.20 -31.66
C GLU A 874 5.18 -0.82 -31.06
N ALA A 875 3.96 -0.55 -30.59
CA ALA A 875 3.60 0.73 -29.96
C ALA A 875 4.46 1.02 -28.72
N VAL A 876 4.72 0.00 -27.89
CA VAL A 876 5.55 0.10 -26.69
C VAL A 876 7.02 0.36 -27.05
N LEU A 877 7.60 -0.43 -27.96
CA LEU A 877 9.00 -0.28 -28.36
C LEU A 877 9.26 1.06 -29.06
N ARG A 878 8.26 1.60 -29.77
CA ARG A 878 8.33 2.93 -30.35
C ARG A 878 8.56 4.01 -29.29
N ASN A 879 7.99 3.88 -28.09
CA ASN A 879 8.25 4.80 -26.98
C ASN A 879 9.69 4.68 -26.46
N ASN A 880 10.23 3.47 -26.28
CA ASN A 880 11.64 3.28 -25.89
C ASN A 880 12.61 3.88 -26.91
N TYR A 881 12.33 3.67 -28.21
CA TYR A 881 13.11 4.25 -29.30
C TYR A 881 13.13 5.78 -29.26
N GLN A 882 11.96 6.41 -29.07
CA GLN A 882 11.84 7.87 -29.07
C GLN A 882 12.41 8.52 -27.80
N GLN A 883 12.26 7.90 -26.63
CA GLN A 883 12.81 8.43 -25.38
C GLN A 883 14.34 8.42 -25.40
N SER A 884 14.95 7.32 -25.85
CA SER A 884 16.40 7.24 -25.98
C SER A 884 16.94 8.20 -27.04
N LEU A 885 16.20 8.45 -28.14
CA LEU A 885 16.51 9.50 -29.12
C LEU A 885 16.49 10.90 -28.49
N ALA A 886 15.46 11.22 -27.72
CA ALA A 886 15.33 12.53 -27.07
C ALA A 886 16.52 12.82 -26.14
N LEU A 887 16.99 11.79 -25.42
CA LEU A 887 18.17 11.91 -24.56
C LEU A 887 19.45 12.13 -25.37
N SER A 888 19.63 11.45 -26.50
CA SER A 888 20.81 11.65 -27.36
C SER A 888 20.84 13.05 -27.99
N LEU A 889 19.68 13.58 -28.37
CA LEU A 889 19.58 14.97 -28.86
C LEU A 889 19.86 15.99 -27.75
N ALA A 890 19.36 15.75 -26.54
CA ALA A 890 19.61 16.61 -25.38
C ALA A 890 21.08 16.57 -24.93
N GLU A 891 21.70 15.39 -24.90
CA GLU A 891 23.10 15.20 -24.53
C GLU A 891 24.05 15.97 -25.46
N ARG A 892 23.76 15.96 -26.77
CA ARG A 892 24.53 16.69 -27.78
C ARG A 892 24.60 18.20 -27.54
N ASN A 893 23.52 18.79 -27.01
CA ASN A 893 23.41 20.24 -26.77
C ASN A 893 23.48 20.63 -25.28
N THR A 894 23.79 19.68 -24.39
CA THR A 894 23.65 19.83 -22.93
C THR A 894 24.35 21.05 -22.34
N ALA A 895 25.53 21.41 -22.86
CA ALA A 895 26.28 22.57 -22.39
C ALA A 895 25.62 23.90 -22.82
N ALA A 896 25.05 23.95 -24.03
CA ALA A 896 24.34 25.13 -24.53
C ALA A 896 22.97 25.29 -23.85
N ASP A 897 22.29 24.19 -23.54
CA ASP A 897 20.97 24.18 -22.91
C ASP A 897 21.02 24.18 -21.36
N LEU A 898 22.21 24.22 -20.73
CA LEU A 898 22.34 24.12 -19.27
C LEU A 898 21.51 25.18 -18.52
N SER A 899 21.50 26.43 -18.98
CA SER A 899 20.69 27.49 -18.38
C SER A 899 19.19 27.20 -18.47
N ALA A 900 18.74 26.60 -19.58
CA ALA A 900 17.34 26.19 -19.75
C ALA A 900 16.98 25.01 -18.83
N HIS A 901 17.90 24.06 -18.65
CA HIS A 901 17.75 22.97 -17.68
C HIS A 901 17.71 23.48 -16.24
N ALA A 902 18.57 24.44 -15.88
CA ALA A 902 18.59 25.08 -14.56
C ALA A 902 17.26 25.77 -14.26
N ARG A 903 16.75 26.56 -15.21
CA ARG A 903 15.43 27.18 -15.09
C ARG A 903 14.35 26.10 -14.89
N LEU A 904 14.34 25.04 -15.71
CA LEU A 904 13.35 23.97 -15.57
C LEU A 904 13.38 23.35 -14.16
N ILE A 905 14.57 23.07 -13.60
CA ILE A 905 14.72 22.57 -12.22
C ILE A 905 14.05 23.52 -11.22
N GLU A 906 14.40 24.80 -11.27
CA GLU A 906 13.82 25.82 -10.36
C GLU A 906 12.30 25.94 -10.53
N ALA A 907 11.80 25.87 -11.77
CA ALA A 907 10.36 25.92 -12.07
C ALA A 907 9.61 24.76 -11.41
N LEU A 908 10.17 23.55 -11.50
CA LEU A 908 9.57 22.35 -10.96
C LEU A 908 9.63 22.32 -9.42
N GLU A 909 10.70 22.83 -8.83
CA GLU A 909 10.82 22.97 -7.37
C GLU A 909 9.84 24.00 -6.80
N HIS A 910 9.70 25.17 -7.44
CA HIS A 910 8.73 26.17 -7.03
C HIS A 910 7.29 25.63 -7.08
N ARG A 911 7.02 24.68 -7.99
CA ARG A 911 5.73 23.98 -8.11
C ARG A 911 5.58 22.81 -7.14
N GLY A 912 6.61 22.44 -6.37
CA GLY A 912 6.62 21.28 -5.49
C GLY A 912 6.58 19.93 -6.22
N ILE A 913 6.94 19.90 -7.52
CA ILE A 913 6.91 18.69 -8.35
C ILE A 913 8.25 17.93 -8.26
N LEU A 914 9.35 18.65 -8.08
CA LEU A 914 10.71 18.13 -8.03
C LEU A 914 11.38 18.54 -6.70
N GLU A 915 12.20 17.66 -6.13
CA GLU A 915 13.13 17.98 -5.05
C GLU A 915 14.55 17.59 -5.50
N ARG A 916 15.39 18.58 -5.88
CA ARG A 916 16.67 18.31 -6.57
C ARG A 916 17.62 17.40 -5.79
N GLU A 917 17.64 17.51 -4.46
CA GLU A 917 18.52 16.72 -3.59
C GLU A 917 18.16 15.23 -3.61
N ILE A 918 16.86 14.91 -3.66
CA ILE A 918 16.36 13.53 -3.71
C ILE A 918 16.69 12.87 -5.05
N GLU A 919 16.69 13.66 -6.12
CA GLU A 919 16.94 13.21 -7.50
C GLU A 919 18.40 13.35 -7.94
N PHE A 920 19.29 13.76 -7.02
CA PHE A 920 20.73 13.94 -7.28
C PHE A 920 21.02 14.94 -8.40
N LEU A 921 20.16 15.95 -8.58
CA LEU A 921 20.35 17.04 -9.54
C LEU A 921 21.22 18.15 -8.94
N PRO A 922 21.99 18.89 -9.75
CA PRO A 922 22.97 19.85 -9.24
C PRO A 922 22.33 21.06 -8.56
N SER A 923 22.99 21.54 -7.52
CA SER A 923 22.74 22.83 -6.87
C SER A 923 23.12 24.00 -7.79
N LEU A 924 22.63 25.21 -7.48
CA LEU A 924 22.98 26.41 -8.27
C LEU A 924 24.48 26.70 -8.33
N PRO A 925 25.27 26.55 -7.24
CA PRO A 925 26.72 26.67 -7.33
C PRO A 925 27.36 25.67 -8.28
N GLU A 926 26.90 24.41 -8.28
CA GLU A 926 27.41 23.37 -9.18
C GLU A 926 27.07 23.67 -10.65
N ILE A 927 25.86 24.17 -10.93
CA ILE A 927 25.45 24.62 -12.27
C ILE A 927 26.38 25.74 -12.77
N SER A 928 26.67 26.74 -11.94
CA SER A 928 27.58 27.84 -12.29
C SER A 928 29.00 27.36 -12.61
N VAL A 929 29.53 26.42 -11.83
CA VAL A 929 30.83 25.78 -12.09
C VAL A 929 30.82 24.99 -13.40
N ARG A 930 29.74 24.24 -13.68
CA ARG A 930 29.60 23.50 -14.93
C ARG A 930 29.56 24.45 -16.13
N GLN A 931 28.79 25.53 -16.04
CA GLN A 931 28.64 26.52 -17.09
C GLN A 931 29.97 27.21 -17.44
N SER A 932 30.74 27.64 -16.44
CA SER A 932 32.07 28.26 -16.67
C SER A 932 33.09 27.28 -17.27
N SER A 933 32.93 25.98 -17.01
CA SER A 933 33.74 24.91 -17.61
C SER A 933 33.21 24.38 -18.95
N GLY A 934 32.12 24.95 -19.49
CA GLY A 934 31.51 24.52 -20.75
C GLY A 934 30.90 23.11 -20.69
N ARG A 935 30.53 22.63 -19.49
CA ARG A 935 29.89 21.32 -19.27
C ARG A 935 28.41 21.49 -18.98
N GLY A 936 27.59 20.52 -19.40
CA GLY A 936 26.16 20.48 -19.10
C GLY A 936 25.77 19.43 -18.06
N LEU A 937 24.52 19.00 -18.10
CA LEU A 937 24.04 17.82 -17.37
C LEU A 937 24.50 16.54 -18.08
N THR A 938 24.82 15.52 -17.29
CA THR A 938 25.09 14.16 -17.76
C THR A 938 23.82 13.50 -18.26
N ARG A 939 23.94 12.48 -19.10
CA ARG A 939 22.79 11.77 -19.67
C ARG A 939 21.82 11.20 -18.59
N PRO A 940 22.29 10.63 -17.46
CA PRO A 940 21.40 10.18 -16.38
C PRO A 940 20.65 11.33 -15.68
N GLU A 941 21.24 12.52 -15.56
CA GLU A 941 20.54 13.72 -15.05
C GLU A 941 19.48 14.20 -16.06
N LEU A 942 19.78 14.16 -17.37
CA LEU A 942 18.81 14.47 -18.42
C LEU A 942 17.63 13.49 -18.44
N ALA A 943 17.85 12.21 -18.14
CA ALA A 943 16.78 11.21 -18.02
C ALA A 943 15.79 11.52 -16.90
N VAL A 944 16.29 11.99 -15.75
CA VAL A 944 15.46 12.48 -14.64
C VAL A 944 14.64 13.69 -15.10
N LEU A 945 15.29 14.72 -15.66
CA LEU A 945 14.59 15.92 -16.12
C LEU A 945 13.55 15.64 -17.22
N LEU A 946 13.85 14.73 -18.15
CA LEU A 946 12.91 14.30 -19.18
C LEU A 946 11.62 13.75 -18.54
N SER A 947 11.75 12.94 -17.51
CA SER A 947 10.62 12.31 -16.81
C SER A 947 9.79 13.36 -16.06
N TYR A 948 10.44 14.24 -15.30
CA TYR A 948 9.76 15.31 -14.57
C TYR A 948 9.11 16.37 -15.50
N ALA A 949 9.73 16.69 -16.62
CA ALA A 949 9.14 17.55 -17.64
C ALA A 949 7.84 16.96 -18.20
N LYS A 950 7.81 15.65 -18.47
CA LYS A 950 6.59 14.95 -18.90
C LYS A 950 5.51 14.96 -17.82
N ILE A 951 5.88 14.68 -16.56
CA ILE A 951 4.94 14.71 -15.43
C ILE A 951 4.28 16.09 -15.31
N ALA A 952 5.09 17.15 -15.34
CA ALA A 952 4.59 18.53 -15.26
C ALA A 952 3.72 18.90 -16.46
N LEU A 953 4.18 18.66 -17.69
CA LEU A 953 3.43 18.98 -18.90
C LEU A 953 2.09 18.23 -18.96
N ARG A 954 2.07 16.93 -18.61
CA ARG A 954 0.83 16.15 -18.58
C ARG A 954 -0.16 16.74 -17.57
N SER A 955 0.32 17.13 -16.39
CA SER A 955 -0.51 17.79 -15.37
C SER A 955 -1.09 19.10 -15.90
N ASP A 956 -0.30 19.92 -16.58
CA ASP A 956 -0.72 21.20 -17.14
C ASP A 956 -1.75 21.02 -18.27
N LEU A 957 -1.57 19.99 -19.11
CA LEU A 957 -2.54 19.66 -20.17
C LEU A 957 -3.87 19.16 -19.61
N LEU A 958 -3.85 18.30 -18.59
CA LEU A 958 -5.08 17.78 -17.96
C LEU A 958 -5.92 18.88 -17.32
N ALA A 959 -5.26 19.92 -16.78
CA ALA A 959 -5.89 21.11 -16.22
C ALA A 959 -6.42 22.10 -17.28
N SER A 960 -6.22 21.82 -18.57
CA SER A 960 -6.63 22.68 -19.68
C SER A 960 -7.75 22.05 -20.54
N ALA A 961 -8.26 22.81 -21.51
CA ALA A 961 -9.19 22.31 -22.53
C ALA A 961 -8.51 21.60 -23.71
N VAL A 962 -7.17 21.56 -23.75
CA VAL A 962 -6.42 20.97 -24.89
C VAL A 962 -6.82 19.52 -25.14
N PRO A 963 -6.91 18.62 -24.14
CA PRO A 963 -7.30 17.22 -24.39
C PRO A 963 -8.72 17.04 -24.96
N ASP A 964 -9.57 18.06 -24.89
CA ASP A 964 -10.94 18.02 -25.41
C ASP A 964 -11.04 18.43 -26.88
N ALA A 965 -9.98 19.00 -27.46
CA ALA A 965 -9.98 19.49 -28.84
C ALA A 965 -10.26 18.35 -29.85
N PRO A 966 -11.25 18.48 -30.74
CA PRO A 966 -11.57 17.45 -31.75
C PRO A 966 -10.38 17.06 -32.63
N ALA A 967 -9.52 18.01 -33.01
CA ALA A 967 -8.31 17.75 -33.80
C ALA A 967 -7.26 16.85 -33.12
N LEU A 968 -7.39 16.59 -31.81
CA LEU A 968 -6.55 15.64 -31.08
C LEU A 968 -7.20 14.25 -30.92
N GLU A 969 -8.45 14.06 -31.34
CA GLU A 969 -9.11 12.75 -31.31
C GLU A 969 -8.35 11.65 -32.07
N PRO A 970 -7.71 11.91 -33.23
CA PRO A 970 -6.87 10.89 -33.89
C PRO A 970 -5.77 10.34 -32.98
N ARG A 971 -5.25 11.12 -32.01
CA ARG A 971 -4.25 10.66 -31.05
C ARG A 971 -4.80 9.64 -30.06
N LEU A 972 -6.08 9.74 -29.72
CA LEU A 972 -6.78 8.73 -28.92
C LEU A 972 -6.86 7.42 -29.69
N ILE A 973 -7.23 7.47 -30.97
CA ILE A 973 -7.39 6.27 -31.80
C ILE A 973 -6.03 5.62 -32.08
N GLU A 974 -5.00 6.42 -32.40
CA GLU A 974 -3.62 5.95 -32.61
C GLU A 974 -2.97 5.33 -31.35
N TYR A 975 -3.51 5.59 -30.15
CA TYR A 975 -3.02 4.96 -28.92
C TYR A 975 -3.33 3.46 -28.89
N PHE A 976 -4.49 3.06 -29.43
CA PHE A 976 -4.96 1.68 -29.39
C PHE A 976 -4.49 0.87 -30.60
N PRO A 977 -4.40 -0.47 -30.47
CA PRO A 977 -4.05 -1.33 -31.59
C PRO A 977 -5.00 -1.12 -32.81
N PRO A 978 -4.47 -1.06 -34.05
CA PRO A 978 -5.26 -0.89 -35.27
C PRO A 978 -6.45 -1.86 -35.42
N GLU A 979 -6.35 -3.10 -34.92
CA GLU A 979 -7.47 -4.04 -34.90
C GLU A 979 -8.65 -3.51 -34.07
N LEU A 980 -8.38 -3.10 -32.82
CA LEU A 980 -9.39 -2.55 -31.91
C LEU A 980 -9.96 -1.22 -32.41
N ALA A 981 -9.09 -0.34 -32.91
CA ALA A 981 -9.46 0.97 -33.44
C ALA A 981 -10.44 0.88 -34.61
N ARG A 982 -10.31 -0.13 -35.47
CA ARG A 982 -11.25 -0.38 -36.57
C ARG A 982 -12.55 -1.01 -36.11
N ALA A 983 -12.50 -1.93 -35.14
CA ALA A 983 -13.66 -2.69 -34.70
C ALA A 983 -14.62 -1.86 -33.81
N TYR A 984 -14.08 -1.00 -32.92
CA TYR A 984 -14.88 -0.32 -31.89
C TYR A 984 -14.57 1.18 -31.74
N PRO A 985 -14.54 1.99 -32.81
CA PRO A 985 -14.12 3.39 -32.74
C PRO A 985 -14.99 4.26 -31.81
N ASP A 986 -16.30 4.00 -31.74
CA ASP A 986 -17.22 4.76 -30.88
C ASP A 986 -17.03 4.46 -29.39
N ASP A 987 -16.69 3.22 -29.05
CA ASP A 987 -16.37 2.83 -27.67
C ASP A 987 -15.06 3.48 -27.21
N LEU A 988 -14.06 3.57 -28.10
CA LEU A 988 -12.81 4.28 -27.82
C LEU A 988 -13.04 5.78 -27.59
N ARG A 989 -13.92 6.43 -28.36
CA ARG A 989 -14.30 7.84 -28.13
C ARG A 989 -14.93 8.10 -26.77
N ARG A 990 -15.60 7.09 -26.20
CA ARG A 990 -16.24 7.14 -24.88
C ARG A 990 -15.37 6.56 -23.75
N HIS A 991 -14.10 6.29 -24.04
CA HIS A 991 -13.16 5.74 -23.05
C HIS A 991 -13.07 6.63 -21.81
N GLN A 992 -13.15 6.03 -20.62
CA GLN A 992 -13.19 6.77 -19.35
C GLN A 992 -11.92 7.62 -19.12
N LEU A 993 -10.78 7.17 -19.65
CA LEU A 993 -9.50 7.88 -19.57
C LEU A 993 -9.13 8.62 -20.87
N ARG A 994 -10.12 9.03 -21.69
CA ARG A 994 -9.87 9.71 -22.98
C ARG A 994 -8.94 10.92 -22.80
N ARG A 995 -9.22 11.77 -21.81
CA ARG A 995 -8.44 13.00 -21.55
C ARG A 995 -6.99 12.68 -21.19
N GLU A 996 -6.79 11.68 -20.34
CA GLU A 996 -5.48 11.26 -19.86
C GLU A 996 -4.65 10.59 -20.95
N ILE A 997 -5.26 9.77 -21.82
CA ILE A 997 -4.59 9.17 -22.97
C ILE A 997 -4.12 10.26 -23.95
N ILE A 998 -4.99 11.22 -24.30
CA ILE A 998 -4.63 12.33 -25.19
C ILE A 998 -3.51 13.18 -24.56
N ALA A 999 -3.65 13.58 -23.29
CA ALA A 999 -2.63 14.37 -22.61
C ALA A 999 -1.27 13.65 -22.56
N THR A 1000 -1.26 12.35 -22.30
CA THR A 1000 -0.03 11.53 -22.25
C THR A 1000 0.63 11.39 -23.63
N THR A 1001 -0.13 11.05 -24.67
CA THR A 1001 0.40 10.89 -26.04
C THR A 1001 0.96 12.20 -26.59
N VAL A 1002 0.26 13.32 -26.35
CA VAL A 1002 0.73 14.66 -26.74
C VAL A 1002 1.96 15.07 -25.95
N THR A 1003 1.98 14.83 -24.63
CA THR A 1003 3.14 15.10 -23.77
C THR A 1003 4.38 14.35 -24.24
N ASN A 1004 4.26 13.04 -24.50
CA ASN A 1004 5.34 12.24 -25.05
C ASN A 1004 5.82 12.78 -26.39
N ALA A 1005 4.91 13.14 -27.30
CA ALA A 1005 5.28 13.70 -28.60
C ALA A 1005 6.04 15.04 -28.46
N VAL A 1006 5.56 15.96 -27.64
CA VAL A 1006 6.18 17.27 -27.39
C VAL A 1006 7.57 17.08 -26.80
N VAL A 1007 7.68 16.36 -25.68
CA VAL A 1007 8.95 16.23 -24.95
C VAL A 1007 9.96 15.40 -25.74
N ASN A 1008 9.55 14.30 -26.38
CA ASN A 1008 10.47 13.45 -27.15
C ASN A 1008 11.01 14.17 -28.40
N ARG A 1009 10.29 15.15 -28.97
CA ARG A 1009 10.67 15.82 -30.22
C ARG A 1009 11.25 17.23 -30.03
N LEU A 1010 10.87 17.95 -28.97
CA LEU A 1010 11.40 19.29 -28.68
C LEU A 1010 12.46 19.30 -27.56
N GLY A 1011 12.45 18.31 -26.67
CA GLY A 1011 13.33 18.23 -25.49
C GLY A 1011 12.66 18.70 -24.19
N ALA A 1012 13.23 18.30 -23.05
CA ALA A 1012 12.64 18.48 -21.72
C ALA A 1012 12.43 19.96 -21.31
N ALA A 1013 13.40 20.83 -21.58
CA ALA A 1013 13.35 22.24 -21.20
C ALA A 1013 12.53 23.11 -22.18
N ALA A 1014 12.22 22.60 -23.38
CA ALA A 1014 11.60 23.40 -24.43
C ALA A 1014 10.22 23.96 -24.06
N PRO A 1015 9.30 23.19 -23.42
CA PRO A 1015 8.01 23.74 -23.00
C PRO A 1015 8.15 24.90 -22.01
N GLN A 1016 8.94 24.74 -20.94
CA GLN A 1016 9.14 25.81 -19.95
C GLN A 1016 9.80 27.03 -20.59
N ARG A 1017 10.84 26.82 -21.42
CA ARG A 1017 11.54 27.89 -22.13
C ARG A 1017 10.60 28.68 -23.04
N MET A 1018 9.78 28.00 -23.85
CA MET A 1018 8.85 28.68 -24.75
C MET A 1018 7.75 29.42 -23.99
N ALA A 1019 7.29 28.91 -22.83
CA ALA A 1019 6.36 29.62 -21.97
C ALA A 1019 6.98 30.92 -21.43
N ASP A 1020 8.22 30.85 -20.93
CA ASP A 1020 8.96 32.03 -20.43
C ASP A 1020 9.21 33.05 -21.57
N GLU A 1021 9.56 32.60 -22.78
CA GLU A 1021 9.84 33.45 -23.96
C GLU A 1021 8.59 34.15 -24.54
N THR A 1022 7.42 33.53 -24.44
CA THR A 1022 6.20 34.00 -25.11
C THR A 1022 5.13 34.51 -24.15
N ALA A 1023 5.36 34.36 -22.83
CA ALA A 1023 4.37 34.60 -21.79
C ALA A 1023 3.04 33.84 -22.02
N ARG A 1024 3.10 32.70 -22.70
CA ARG A 1024 1.96 31.81 -22.94
C ARG A 1024 1.94 30.64 -21.96
N PRO A 1025 0.75 30.16 -21.56
CA PRO A 1025 0.65 28.94 -20.76
C PRO A 1025 1.30 27.74 -21.46
N VAL A 1026 1.92 26.87 -20.67
CA VAL A 1026 2.57 25.64 -21.17
C VAL A 1026 1.62 24.75 -21.98
N ALA A 1027 0.32 24.76 -21.66
CA ALA A 1027 -0.69 24.01 -22.39
C ALA A 1027 -0.85 24.46 -23.86
N GLU A 1028 -0.69 25.75 -24.18
CA GLU A 1028 -0.77 26.25 -25.55
C GLU A 1028 0.41 25.76 -26.42
N ILE A 1029 1.50 25.33 -25.81
CA ILE A 1029 2.67 24.77 -26.52
C ILE A 1029 2.30 23.47 -27.21
N ALA A 1030 1.45 22.65 -26.60
CA ALA A 1030 0.96 21.41 -27.21
C ALA A 1030 0.11 21.69 -28.46
N TYR A 1031 -0.70 22.76 -28.44
CA TYR A 1031 -1.45 23.23 -29.60
C TYR A 1031 -0.48 23.64 -30.72
N ALA A 1032 0.42 24.57 -30.43
CA ALA A 1032 1.35 25.11 -31.40
C ALA A 1032 2.27 24.04 -31.98
N PHE A 1033 2.72 23.10 -31.15
CA PHE A 1033 3.49 21.93 -31.57
C PHE A 1033 2.71 21.03 -32.52
N THR A 1034 1.43 20.78 -32.23
CA THR A 1034 0.58 19.91 -33.06
C THR A 1034 0.40 20.50 -34.45
N VAL A 1035 0.13 21.80 -34.54
CA VAL A 1035 0.04 22.52 -35.82
C VAL A 1035 1.39 22.52 -36.53
N ALA A 1036 2.47 22.92 -35.86
CA ALA A 1036 3.80 23.00 -36.43
C ALA A 1036 4.27 21.65 -37.02
N ARG A 1037 4.02 20.54 -36.30
CA ARG A 1037 4.34 19.19 -36.78
C ARG A 1037 3.59 18.83 -38.06
N ALA A 1038 2.31 19.19 -38.14
CA ALA A 1038 1.48 18.93 -39.31
C ALA A 1038 1.93 19.77 -40.52
N VAL A 1039 2.13 21.08 -40.31
CA VAL A 1039 2.58 22.04 -41.34
C VAL A 1039 3.91 21.64 -41.97
N LEU A 1040 4.85 21.15 -41.15
CA LEU A 1040 6.17 20.71 -41.62
C LEU A 1040 6.19 19.29 -42.20
N GLY A 1041 5.07 18.56 -42.19
CA GLY A 1041 5.00 17.19 -42.73
C GLY A 1041 5.86 16.16 -41.98
N LEU A 1042 6.23 16.43 -40.72
CA LEU A 1042 7.24 15.62 -40.00
C LEU A 1042 6.79 14.19 -39.70
N ASN A 1043 5.48 13.92 -39.67
CA ASN A 1043 4.93 12.58 -39.50
C ASN A 1043 5.38 11.62 -40.62
N ALA A 1044 5.61 12.11 -41.84
CA ALA A 1044 6.10 11.32 -42.96
C ALA A 1044 7.64 11.21 -43.01
N ILE A 1045 8.34 12.23 -42.49
CA ILE A 1045 9.80 12.32 -42.52
C ILE A 1045 10.45 11.42 -41.48
N TRP A 1046 9.97 11.42 -40.23
CA TRP A 1046 10.63 10.68 -39.15
C TRP A 1046 10.73 9.17 -39.37
N PRO A 1047 9.68 8.43 -39.80
CA PRO A 1047 9.80 7.00 -40.09
C PRO A 1047 10.87 6.68 -41.14
N ARG A 1048 11.11 7.59 -42.07
CA ARG A 1048 12.14 7.43 -43.12
C ARG A 1048 13.54 7.67 -42.57
N ILE A 1049 13.71 8.55 -41.57
CA ILE A 1049 14.98 8.69 -40.82
C ILE A 1049 15.20 7.47 -39.91
N ASP A 1050 14.14 6.96 -39.27
CA ASP A 1050 14.18 5.74 -38.45
C ASP A 1050 14.69 4.55 -39.29
N ALA A 1051 14.22 4.43 -40.55
CA ALA A 1051 14.63 3.38 -41.49
C ALA A 1051 16.11 3.47 -41.96
N LEU A 1052 16.86 4.49 -41.54
CA LEU A 1052 18.30 4.62 -41.78
C LEU A 1052 19.17 4.08 -40.63
N ASP A 1053 18.56 3.48 -39.60
CA ASP A 1053 19.26 2.79 -38.52
C ASP A 1053 20.34 1.83 -39.07
N ASN A 1054 21.59 2.01 -38.64
CA ASN A 1054 22.77 1.25 -39.06
C ASN A 1054 23.09 1.29 -40.57
N ARG A 1055 22.39 2.14 -41.35
CA ARG A 1055 22.67 2.35 -42.79
C ARG A 1055 23.52 3.59 -43.06
N ILE A 1056 23.47 4.55 -42.15
CA ILE A 1056 24.32 5.74 -42.13
C ILE A 1056 24.98 5.88 -40.75
N GLY A 1057 26.02 6.71 -40.65
CA GLY A 1057 26.69 6.96 -39.37
C GLY A 1057 25.74 7.56 -38.33
N GLY A 1058 25.87 7.11 -37.07
CA GLY A 1058 24.96 7.51 -35.98
C GLY A 1058 24.95 9.02 -35.72
N THR A 1059 26.11 9.67 -35.85
CA THR A 1059 26.24 11.13 -35.74
C THR A 1059 25.42 11.86 -36.82
N LEU A 1060 25.51 11.41 -38.08
CA LEU A 1060 24.75 11.97 -39.19
C LEU A 1060 23.24 11.75 -38.97
N GLN A 1061 22.82 10.58 -38.50
CA GLN A 1061 21.41 10.34 -38.20
C GLN A 1061 20.88 11.33 -37.13
N LEU A 1062 21.67 11.59 -36.09
CA LEU A 1062 21.33 12.59 -35.08
C LEU A 1062 21.31 14.02 -35.65
N ASP A 1063 22.17 14.36 -36.63
CA ASP A 1063 22.11 15.63 -37.36
C ASP A 1063 20.77 15.81 -38.08
N LEU A 1064 20.28 14.76 -38.74
CA LEU A 1064 18.99 14.80 -39.43
C LEU A 1064 17.85 15.06 -38.44
N TYR A 1065 17.85 14.37 -37.28
CA TYR A 1065 16.86 14.60 -36.24
C TYR A 1065 16.95 16.01 -35.65
N ALA A 1066 18.15 16.51 -35.35
CA ALA A 1066 18.36 17.85 -34.81
C ALA A 1066 17.81 18.94 -35.76
N ARG A 1067 18.02 18.79 -37.08
CA ARG A 1067 17.42 19.69 -38.10
C ARG A 1067 15.89 19.70 -38.04
N THR A 1068 15.26 18.54 -37.89
CA THR A 1068 13.79 18.49 -37.73
C THR A 1068 13.32 19.10 -36.41
N GLN A 1069 14.07 18.91 -35.32
CA GLN A 1069 13.77 19.51 -34.01
C GLN A 1069 13.88 21.03 -34.03
N GLU A 1070 14.89 21.59 -34.70
CA GLU A 1070 15.06 23.04 -34.87
C GLU A 1070 13.93 23.66 -35.68
N ALA A 1071 13.58 23.04 -36.83
CA ALA A 1071 12.46 23.49 -37.66
C ALA A 1071 11.13 23.44 -36.88
N LEU A 1072 10.92 22.38 -36.11
CA LEU A 1072 9.73 22.21 -35.27
C LEU A 1072 9.67 23.24 -34.14
N ALA A 1073 10.79 23.49 -33.44
CA ALA A 1073 10.87 24.48 -32.38
C ALA A 1073 10.62 25.91 -32.90
N HIS A 1074 11.19 26.24 -34.06
CA HIS A 1074 10.93 27.50 -34.76
C HIS A 1074 9.45 27.68 -35.04
N THR A 1075 8.87 26.71 -35.73
CA THR A 1075 7.47 26.79 -36.20
C THR A 1075 6.49 26.79 -35.03
N THR A 1076 6.79 26.04 -33.96
CA THR A 1076 6.01 26.06 -32.71
C THR A 1076 6.02 27.46 -32.08
N ARG A 1077 7.19 28.12 -31.98
CA ARG A 1077 7.27 29.51 -31.47
C ARG A 1077 6.48 30.50 -32.31
N TRP A 1078 6.44 30.32 -33.64
CA TRP A 1078 5.64 31.18 -34.52
C TRP A 1078 4.16 31.12 -34.16
N PHE A 1079 3.59 29.91 -34.01
CA PHE A 1079 2.19 29.72 -33.66
C PHE A 1079 1.84 30.21 -32.24
N LEU A 1080 2.76 30.10 -31.27
CA LEU A 1080 2.56 30.65 -29.92
C LEU A 1080 2.46 32.18 -29.89
N ARG A 1081 3.20 32.85 -30.78
CA ARG A 1081 3.32 34.32 -30.79
C ARG A 1081 2.20 34.99 -31.56
N ASP A 1082 1.79 34.42 -32.71
CA ASP A 1082 0.86 35.11 -33.61
C ASP A 1082 -0.61 35.07 -33.18
N GLY A 1083 -0.90 34.41 -32.05
CA GLY A 1083 -2.20 34.53 -31.39
C GLY A 1083 -3.38 34.02 -32.20
N GLN A 1084 -3.17 33.17 -33.21
CA GLN A 1084 -4.24 32.35 -33.76
C GLN A 1084 -4.76 31.47 -32.63
N SER A 1085 -5.89 31.92 -32.08
CA SER A 1085 -6.46 31.45 -30.82
C SER A 1085 -6.46 29.92 -30.76
N ALA A 1086 -6.07 29.38 -29.60
CA ALA A 1086 -6.23 27.95 -29.29
C ALA A 1086 -7.69 27.46 -29.43
N SER A 1087 -8.65 28.36 -29.69
CA SER A 1087 -10.06 28.06 -29.93
C SER A 1087 -10.36 27.38 -31.27
N ASP A 1088 -9.49 27.43 -32.28
CA ASP A 1088 -9.73 26.77 -33.59
C ASP A 1088 -8.49 26.00 -34.10
N LEU A 1089 -8.14 24.92 -33.40
CA LEU A 1089 -7.02 24.04 -33.79
C LEU A 1089 -7.19 23.46 -35.19
N GLU A 1090 -8.41 23.07 -35.54
CA GLU A 1090 -8.70 22.38 -36.79
C GLU A 1090 -8.59 23.35 -37.98
N GLY A 1091 -9.22 24.52 -37.90
CA GLY A 1091 -9.16 25.54 -38.95
C GLY A 1091 -7.74 26.10 -39.13
N THR A 1092 -7.02 26.39 -38.05
CA THR A 1092 -5.61 26.81 -38.12
C THR A 1092 -4.75 25.72 -38.77
N MET A 1093 -4.88 24.47 -38.33
CA MET A 1093 -4.10 23.36 -38.90
C MET A 1093 -4.42 23.16 -40.39
N ALA A 1094 -5.70 23.17 -40.78
CA ALA A 1094 -6.11 23.04 -42.19
C ALA A 1094 -5.55 24.16 -43.07
N THR A 1095 -5.69 25.42 -42.62
CA THR A 1095 -5.21 26.60 -43.36
C THR A 1095 -3.69 26.55 -43.61
N HIS A 1096 -2.91 26.27 -42.56
CA HIS A 1096 -1.45 26.31 -42.66
C HIS A 1096 -0.85 25.06 -43.30
N THR A 1097 -1.51 23.90 -43.21
CA THR A 1097 -1.08 22.70 -43.96
C THR A 1097 -1.35 22.86 -45.45
N GLN A 1098 -2.47 23.48 -45.84
CA GLN A 1098 -2.71 23.85 -47.23
C GLN A 1098 -1.64 24.83 -47.73
N GLY A 1099 -1.31 25.87 -46.96
CA GLY A 1099 -0.25 26.81 -47.31
C GLY A 1099 1.11 26.12 -47.50
N ALA A 1100 1.49 25.20 -46.61
CA ALA A 1100 2.71 24.41 -46.78
C ALA A 1100 2.71 23.54 -48.05
N ALA A 1101 1.56 22.96 -48.41
CA ALA A 1101 1.41 22.21 -49.67
C ALA A 1101 1.55 23.13 -50.89
N GLU A 1102 0.97 24.33 -50.86
CA GLU A 1102 1.12 25.33 -51.92
C GLU A 1102 2.57 25.79 -52.08
N LEU A 1103 3.29 26.02 -50.96
CA LEU A 1103 4.72 26.34 -51.00
C LEU A 1103 5.54 25.20 -51.60
N THR A 1104 5.23 23.95 -51.23
CA THR A 1104 5.89 22.76 -51.79
C THR A 1104 5.67 22.67 -53.31
N ALA A 1105 4.44 22.91 -53.78
CA ALA A 1105 4.12 22.94 -55.21
C ALA A 1105 4.82 24.09 -55.95
N LEU A 1106 4.99 25.26 -55.32
CA LEU A 1106 5.74 26.37 -55.88
C LEU A 1106 7.24 26.07 -55.98
N ILE A 1107 7.82 25.46 -54.95
CA ILE A 1107 9.22 25.01 -54.99
C ILE A 1107 9.44 24.06 -56.17
N ALA A 1108 8.51 23.10 -56.38
CA ALA A 1108 8.59 22.15 -57.49
C ALA A 1108 8.45 22.80 -58.88
N ARG A 1109 7.74 23.94 -59.00
CA ARG A 1109 7.58 24.70 -60.25
C ARG A 1109 8.72 25.71 -60.49
N GLY A 1110 9.60 25.91 -59.52
CA GLY A 1110 10.70 26.86 -59.56
C GLY A 1110 10.37 28.20 -58.90
N LEU A 1111 11.16 28.57 -57.88
CA LEU A 1111 11.08 29.85 -57.16
C LEU A 1111 12.21 30.83 -57.54
N GLY A 1112 12.99 30.49 -58.57
CA GLY A 1112 14.13 31.25 -59.08
C GLY A 1112 15.46 30.50 -58.95
N GLU A 1113 16.39 30.72 -59.89
CA GLU A 1113 17.61 29.91 -60.07
C GLU A 1113 18.46 29.75 -58.81
N GLU A 1114 18.55 30.80 -57.98
CA GLU A 1114 19.41 30.80 -56.78
C GLU A 1114 18.82 29.97 -55.63
N VAL A 1115 17.50 30.05 -55.39
CA VAL A 1115 16.82 29.24 -54.37
C VAL A 1115 16.88 27.76 -54.78
N GLU A 1116 16.70 27.49 -56.06
CA GLU A 1116 16.86 26.14 -56.60
C GLU A 1116 18.31 25.63 -56.49
N ALA A 1117 19.31 26.48 -56.74
CA ALA A 1117 20.71 26.11 -56.56
C ALA A 1117 21.01 25.75 -55.09
N GLN A 1118 20.52 26.55 -54.14
CA GLN A 1118 20.67 26.26 -52.70
C GLN A 1118 20.02 24.93 -52.30
N LEU A 1119 18.79 24.68 -52.76
CA LEU A 1119 18.10 23.42 -52.53
C LEU A 1119 18.88 22.25 -53.13
N ARG A 1120 19.30 22.35 -54.41
CA ARG A 1120 20.09 21.31 -55.09
C ARG A 1120 21.41 21.02 -54.35
N THR A 1121 22.11 22.05 -53.87
CA THR A 1121 23.34 21.86 -53.08
C THR A 1121 23.07 21.15 -51.76
N ALA A 1122 22.01 21.52 -51.04
CA ALA A 1122 21.63 20.86 -49.79
C ALA A 1122 21.22 19.39 -50.02
N GLU A 1123 20.42 19.14 -51.06
CA GLU A 1123 20.02 17.80 -51.49
C GLU A 1123 21.23 16.94 -51.84
N GLN A 1124 22.13 17.46 -52.68
CA GLN A 1124 23.34 16.76 -53.10
C GLN A 1124 24.23 16.43 -51.90
N THR A 1125 24.38 17.36 -50.95
CA THR A 1125 25.14 17.11 -49.72
C THR A 1125 24.58 15.91 -48.94
N PHE A 1126 23.25 15.80 -48.81
CA PHE A 1126 22.63 14.66 -48.13
C PHE A 1126 22.79 13.35 -48.92
N VAL A 1127 22.63 13.40 -50.25
CA VAL A 1127 22.80 12.22 -51.11
C VAL A 1127 24.24 11.69 -51.08
N GLU A 1128 25.23 12.59 -51.11
CA GLU A 1128 26.66 12.24 -50.97
C GLU A 1128 26.95 11.55 -49.63
N ASN A 1129 26.17 11.87 -48.59
CA ASN A 1129 26.20 11.24 -47.27
C ASN A 1129 25.22 10.06 -47.14
N GLN A 1130 24.82 9.44 -48.26
CA GLN A 1130 24.00 8.21 -48.33
C GLN A 1130 22.55 8.34 -47.85
N VAL A 1131 22.02 9.57 -47.72
CA VAL A 1131 20.59 9.78 -47.48
C VAL A 1131 19.81 9.53 -48.78
N PRO A 1132 18.70 8.75 -48.77
CA PRO A 1132 17.89 8.52 -49.96
C PRO A 1132 17.43 9.83 -50.62
N VAL A 1133 17.46 9.89 -51.95
CA VAL A 1133 17.20 11.11 -52.75
C VAL A 1133 15.90 11.81 -52.35
N ASP A 1134 14.80 11.06 -52.24
CA ASP A 1134 13.52 11.65 -51.86
C ASP A 1134 13.53 12.26 -50.45
N LEU A 1135 14.31 11.68 -49.52
CA LEU A 1135 14.39 12.16 -48.14
C LEU A 1135 15.33 13.36 -48.04
N ALA A 1136 16.43 13.33 -48.78
CA ALA A 1136 17.33 14.48 -48.95
C ALA A 1136 16.56 15.70 -49.48
N ALA A 1137 15.67 15.50 -50.46
CA ALA A 1137 14.81 16.53 -51.01
C ALA A 1137 13.83 17.12 -49.98
N ASP A 1138 13.16 16.29 -49.19
CA ASP A 1138 12.28 16.76 -48.12
C ASP A 1138 13.04 17.52 -47.02
N LEU A 1139 14.22 17.03 -46.63
CA LEU A 1139 15.07 17.67 -45.62
C LEU A 1139 15.62 19.01 -46.11
N ALA A 1140 15.99 19.13 -47.39
CA ALA A 1140 16.41 20.40 -47.99
C ALA A 1140 15.24 21.40 -48.03
N ARG A 1141 14.04 20.95 -48.44
CA ARG A 1141 12.81 21.76 -48.45
C ARG A 1141 12.40 22.23 -47.05
N LEU A 1142 12.68 21.46 -46.01
CA LEU A 1142 12.33 21.79 -44.63
C LEU A 1142 12.82 23.18 -44.22
N ALA A 1143 13.99 23.59 -44.72
CA ALA A 1143 14.48 24.94 -44.52
C ALA A 1143 13.46 25.97 -45.02
N LEU A 1144 12.93 25.85 -46.23
CA LEU A 1144 11.95 26.83 -46.74
C LEU A 1144 10.59 26.70 -46.06
N LEU A 1145 10.19 25.48 -45.67
CA LEU A 1145 8.88 25.23 -45.04
C LEU A 1145 8.68 25.93 -43.68
N VAL A 1146 9.75 26.29 -42.96
CA VAL A 1146 9.60 27.06 -41.70
C VAL A 1146 9.00 28.45 -41.91
N ASP A 1147 9.05 28.97 -43.15
CA ASP A 1147 8.45 30.25 -43.52
C ASP A 1147 7.00 30.11 -44.03
N ALA A 1148 6.52 28.88 -44.25
CA ALA A 1148 5.16 28.63 -44.75
C ALA A 1148 4.06 29.31 -43.90
N PRO A 1149 4.13 29.32 -42.55
CA PRO A 1149 3.11 30.02 -41.76
C PRO A 1149 3.07 31.53 -42.03
N ALA A 1150 4.24 32.17 -42.11
CA ALA A 1150 4.34 33.60 -42.38
C ALA A 1150 3.85 33.95 -43.81
N ILE A 1151 4.13 33.08 -44.79
CA ILE A 1151 3.64 33.24 -46.16
C ILE A 1151 2.12 33.08 -46.23
N THR A 1152 1.58 32.05 -45.57
CA THR A 1152 0.14 31.78 -45.51
C THR A 1152 -0.61 32.95 -44.89
N GLU A 1153 -0.07 33.47 -43.78
CA GLU A 1153 -0.63 34.62 -43.10
C GLU A 1153 -0.58 35.88 -43.97
N ALA A 1154 0.55 36.16 -44.63
CA ALA A 1154 0.70 37.29 -45.54
C ALA A 1154 -0.24 37.21 -46.75
N ALA A 1155 -0.38 36.02 -47.35
CA ALA A 1155 -1.31 35.78 -48.46
C ALA A 1155 -2.75 36.03 -48.05
N SER A 1156 -3.16 35.48 -46.89
CA SER A 1156 -4.51 35.64 -46.35
C SER A 1156 -4.82 37.09 -45.98
N ARG A 1157 -3.94 37.76 -45.22
CA ARG A 1157 -4.19 39.14 -44.77
C ARG A 1157 -4.19 40.15 -45.90
N ALA A 1158 -3.28 40.01 -46.87
CA ALA A 1158 -3.24 40.90 -48.03
C ALA A 1158 -4.23 40.49 -49.15
N SER A 1159 -4.92 39.35 -49.01
CA SER A 1159 -5.82 38.80 -50.04
C SER A 1159 -5.16 38.68 -51.42
N VAL A 1160 -3.92 38.20 -51.44
CA VAL A 1160 -3.11 38.04 -52.66
C VAL A 1160 -2.87 36.57 -52.97
N PRO A 1161 -2.55 36.20 -54.24
CA PRO A 1161 -2.12 34.84 -54.56
C PRO A 1161 -0.93 34.41 -53.71
N TYR A 1162 -0.95 33.16 -53.24
CA TYR A 1162 0.10 32.59 -52.39
C TYR A 1162 1.51 32.71 -52.99
N ALA A 1163 1.62 32.57 -54.32
CA ALA A 1163 2.87 32.77 -55.06
C ALA A 1163 3.46 34.18 -54.88
N ASN A 1164 2.62 35.21 -54.83
CA ASN A 1164 3.07 36.59 -54.65
C ASN A 1164 3.57 36.80 -53.21
N ALA A 1165 2.84 36.31 -52.22
CA ALA A 1165 3.27 36.36 -50.82
C ALA A 1165 4.60 35.61 -50.60
N ALA A 1166 4.74 34.42 -51.20
CA ALA A 1166 5.96 33.62 -51.12
C ALA A 1166 7.16 34.37 -51.71
N ARG A 1167 7.02 34.97 -52.90
CA ARG A 1167 8.09 35.78 -53.53
C ARG A 1167 8.50 36.96 -52.66
N VAL A 1168 7.55 37.65 -52.02
CA VAL A 1168 7.86 38.79 -51.13
C VAL A 1168 8.59 38.32 -49.88
N VAL A 1169 8.07 37.34 -49.13
CA VAL A 1169 8.66 36.88 -47.87
C VAL A 1169 10.04 36.26 -48.10
N LEU A 1170 10.18 35.36 -49.07
CA LEU A 1170 11.46 34.73 -49.41
C LEU A 1170 12.46 35.74 -49.99
N GLY A 1171 11.96 36.71 -50.79
CA GLY A 1171 12.77 37.80 -51.32
C GLY A 1171 13.33 38.72 -50.22
N LEU A 1172 12.54 39.01 -49.18
CA LEU A 1172 13.01 39.77 -48.01
C LEU A 1172 14.06 39.00 -47.21
N ASN A 1173 13.86 37.69 -46.99
CA ASN A 1173 14.86 36.84 -46.36
C ASN A 1173 16.21 36.89 -47.08
N LYS A 1174 16.17 36.81 -48.41
CA LYS A 1174 17.36 36.92 -49.26
C LYS A 1174 18.01 38.29 -49.14
N ARG A 1175 17.23 39.36 -49.33
CA ARG A 1175 17.75 40.74 -49.44
C ARG A 1175 18.40 41.26 -48.15
N PHE A 1176 17.99 40.74 -47.00
CA PHE A 1176 18.56 41.11 -45.69
C PHE A 1176 19.33 39.97 -45.02
N HIS A 1177 19.61 38.87 -45.75
CA HIS A 1177 20.29 37.68 -45.21
C HIS A 1177 19.73 37.18 -43.86
N LEU A 1178 18.40 37.35 -43.65
CA LEU A 1178 17.77 37.16 -42.33
C LEU A 1178 17.96 35.76 -41.79
N ARG A 1179 17.96 34.77 -42.68
CA ARG A 1179 18.16 33.38 -42.29
C ARG A 1179 19.53 33.15 -41.68
N ASN A 1180 20.58 33.65 -42.32
CA ASN A 1180 21.95 33.53 -41.82
C ASN A 1180 22.08 34.22 -40.46
N LEU A 1181 21.46 35.39 -40.30
CA LEU A 1181 21.47 36.15 -39.06
C LEU A 1181 20.72 35.44 -37.93
N ILE A 1182 19.54 34.89 -38.21
CA ILE A 1182 18.74 34.13 -37.23
C ILE A 1182 19.47 32.83 -36.83
N ASP A 1183 20.00 32.09 -37.81
CA ASP A 1183 20.75 30.85 -37.55
C ASP A 1183 22.05 31.13 -36.79
N ALA A 1184 22.73 32.24 -37.07
CA ALA A 1184 23.89 32.70 -36.29
C ALA A 1184 23.48 33.13 -34.86
N GLY A 1185 22.34 33.81 -34.71
CA GLY A 1185 21.76 34.19 -33.43
C GLY A 1185 21.52 33.00 -32.51
N ARG A 1186 21.05 31.88 -33.06
CA ARG A 1186 20.82 30.64 -32.31
C ARG A 1186 22.09 29.93 -31.87
N ARG A 1187 23.23 30.22 -32.49
CA ARG A 1187 24.54 29.69 -32.09
C ARG A 1187 25.19 30.52 -30.98
N ILE A 1188 24.57 31.64 -30.58
CA ILE A 1188 25.04 32.45 -29.46
C ILE A 1188 24.93 31.62 -28.18
N ARG A 1189 26.07 31.41 -27.52
CA ARG A 1189 26.11 30.83 -26.17
C ARG A 1189 25.70 31.92 -25.18
N ALA A 1190 24.46 31.88 -24.73
CA ALA A 1190 23.96 32.77 -23.70
C ALA A 1190 24.68 32.51 -22.38
N SER A 1191 25.11 33.60 -21.71
CA SER A 1191 25.81 33.49 -20.42
C SER A 1191 24.84 33.30 -19.26
N ASP A 1192 23.57 33.67 -19.44
CA ASP A 1192 22.50 33.48 -18.45
C ASP A 1192 21.12 33.38 -19.14
N ALA A 1193 20.06 33.35 -18.33
CA ALA A 1193 18.68 33.32 -18.82
C ALA A 1193 18.24 34.62 -19.52
N TYR A 1194 18.80 35.77 -19.16
CA TYR A 1194 18.45 37.05 -19.78
C TYR A 1194 19.06 37.20 -21.17
N ASP A 1195 20.29 36.72 -21.36
CA ASP A 1195 20.91 36.60 -22.67
C ASP A 1195 20.10 35.69 -23.60
N MET A 1196 19.60 34.55 -23.08
CA MET A 1196 18.69 33.67 -23.84
C MET A 1196 17.43 34.42 -24.29
N MET A 1197 16.77 35.13 -23.36
CA MET A 1197 15.58 35.93 -23.66
C MET A 1197 15.88 37.07 -24.64
N ALA A 1198 17.05 37.71 -24.54
CA ALA A 1198 17.47 38.77 -25.44
C ALA A 1198 17.68 38.25 -26.88
N VAL A 1199 18.31 37.08 -27.04
CA VAL A 1199 18.46 36.43 -28.35
C VAL A 1199 17.09 36.06 -28.93
N ALA A 1200 16.23 35.42 -28.15
CA ALA A 1200 14.89 35.04 -28.58
C ALA A 1200 14.01 36.25 -28.94
N GLY A 1201 14.15 37.36 -28.21
CA GLY A 1201 13.47 38.63 -28.46
C GLY A 1201 13.99 39.36 -29.70
N ALA A 1202 15.31 39.34 -29.93
CA ALA A 1202 15.89 39.93 -31.13
C ALA A 1202 15.50 39.14 -32.40
N GLU A 1203 15.52 37.80 -32.34
CA GLU A 1203 15.01 36.93 -33.41
C GLU A 1203 13.54 37.25 -33.72
N GLN A 1204 12.71 37.43 -32.68
CA GLN A 1204 11.32 37.82 -32.82
C GLN A 1204 11.17 39.17 -33.51
N ALA A 1205 11.91 40.18 -33.07
CA ALA A 1205 11.83 41.52 -33.63
C ALA A 1205 12.26 41.56 -35.10
N LEU A 1206 13.23 40.74 -35.52
CA LEU A 1206 13.60 40.56 -36.92
C LEU A 1206 12.44 39.97 -37.75
N LEU A 1207 11.84 38.88 -37.26
CA LEU A 1207 10.74 38.21 -37.96
C LEU A 1207 9.48 39.09 -38.05
N GLU A 1208 9.18 39.85 -37.00
CA GLU A 1208 8.06 40.79 -36.98
C GLU A 1208 8.31 42.01 -37.88
N ALA A 1209 9.53 42.53 -37.93
CA ALA A 1209 9.89 43.59 -38.87
C ALA A 1209 9.77 43.09 -40.33
N ARG A 1210 10.24 41.88 -40.63
CA ARG A 1210 10.05 41.23 -41.94
C ARG A 1210 8.57 41.11 -42.28
N ARG A 1211 7.75 40.66 -41.33
CA ARG A 1211 6.29 40.50 -41.52
C ARG A 1211 5.63 41.83 -41.86
N ARG A 1212 5.92 42.90 -41.12
CA ARG A 1212 5.38 44.24 -41.39
C ARG A 1212 5.75 44.74 -42.79
N ILE A 1213 7.03 44.63 -43.16
CA ILE A 1213 7.51 45.01 -44.50
C ILE A 1213 6.79 44.18 -45.57
N ALA A 1214 6.64 42.86 -45.38
CA ALA A 1214 5.96 42.00 -46.33
C ALA A 1214 4.49 42.41 -46.56
N LEU A 1215 3.75 42.68 -45.48
CA LEU A 1215 2.36 43.15 -45.57
C LEU A 1215 2.26 44.51 -46.25
N GLY A 1216 3.18 45.44 -45.96
CA GLY A 1216 3.26 46.75 -46.61
C GLY A 1216 3.50 46.66 -48.11
N ILE A 1217 4.44 45.80 -48.53
CA ILE A 1217 4.70 45.52 -49.95
C ILE A 1217 3.46 44.95 -50.63
N LEU A 1218 2.78 43.99 -49.99
CA LEU A 1218 1.63 43.30 -50.54
C LEU A 1218 0.35 44.15 -50.55
N ALA A 1219 0.27 45.21 -49.73
CA ALA A 1219 -0.84 46.16 -49.77
C ALA A 1219 -0.93 46.94 -51.10
N THR A 1220 0.14 46.95 -51.90
CA THR A 1220 0.17 47.60 -53.22
C THR A 1220 0.07 46.54 -54.34
N PRO A 1221 -1.10 46.38 -55.02
CA PRO A 1221 -1.33 45.30 -55.98
C PRO A 1221 -0.33 45.30 -57.17
N GLY A 1222 0.08 44.12 -57.64
CA GLY A 1222 0.88 43.92 -58.87
C GLY A 1222 1.97 42.83 -58.76
N GLU A 1223 2.31 42.16 -59.87
CA GLU A 1223 3.25 41.01 -59.89
C GLU A 1223 4.70 41.35 -59.45
N ASP A 1224 5.13 42.62 -59.60
CA ASP A 1224 6.48 43.12 -59.25
C ASP A 1224 6.51 43.96 -57.96
N ALA A 1225 5.62 43.70 -56.99
CA ALA A 1225 5.52 44.48 -55.75
C ALA A 1225 6.86 44.63 -55.00
N LEU A 1226 7.63 43.55 -54.84
CA LEU A 1226 8.95 43.58 -54.18
C LEU A 1226 9.96 44.45 -54.94
N ALA A 1227 10.01 44.34 -56.28
CA ALA A 1227 10.95 45.09 -57.11
C ALA A 1227 10.62 46.59 -57.10
N ARG A 1228 9.33 46.96 -57.13
CA ARG A 1228 8.87 48.35 -57.00
C ARG A 1228 9.24 48.94 -55.65
N TRP A 1229 8.95 48.24 -54.56
CA TRP A 1229 9.34 48.66 -53.22
C TRP A 1229 10.85 48.84 -53.09
N ALA A 1230 11.63 47.89 -53.62
CA ALA A 1230 13.08 47.96 -53.63
C ALA A 1230 13.63 49.17 -54.42
N LYS A 1231 12.93 49.57 -55.50
CA LYS A 1231 13.27 50.77 -56.27
C LYS A 1231 12.88 52.06 -55.55
N GLN A 1232 11.74 52.07 -54.86
CA GLN A 1232 11.23 53.23 -54.12
C GLN A 1232 12.08 53.58 -52.89
N HIS A 1233 12.59 52.57 -52.18
CA HIS A 1233 13.34 52.73 -50.93
C HIS A 1233 14.82 52.29 -51.03
N GLY A 1234 15.39 52.33 -52.24
CA GLY A 1234 16.69 51.70 -52.55
C GLY A 1234 17.85 52.09 -51.63
N GLU A 1235 18.00 53.38 -51.30
CA GLU A 1235 19.07 53.87 -50.42
C GLU A 1235 18.92 53.38 -48.98
N GLU A 1236 17.69 53.40 -48.43
CA GLU A 1236 17.41 52.93 -47.07
C GLU A 1236 17.65 51.43 -46.95
N ILE A 1237 17.19 50.66 -47.95
CA ILE A 1237 17.37 49.21 -47.99
C ILE A 1237 18.86 48.85 -48.07
N ALA A 1238 19.63 49.49 -48.95
CA ALA A 1238 21.06 49.22 -49.10
C ALA A 1238 21.83 49.52 -47.81
N ARG A 1239 21.48 50.62 -47.12
CA ARG A 1239 22.08 50.98 -45.82
C ARG A 1239 21.81 49.94 -44.74
N VAL A 1240 20.57 49.47 -44.64
CA VAL A 1240 20.18 48.47 -43.63
C VAL A 1240 20.79 47.11 -43.96
N ALA A 1241 20.75 46.67 -45.23
CA ALA A 1241 21.37 45.41 -45.64
C ALA A 1241 22.88 45.39 -45.33
N ALA A 1242 23.62 46.45 -45.71
CA ALA A 1242 25.04 46.57 -45.40
C ALA A 1242 25.32 46.57 -43.88
N ALA A 1243 24.47 47.21 -43.08
CA ALA A 1243 24.61 47.21 -41.63
C ALA A 1243 24.36 45.82 -41.01
N LEU A 1244 23.40 45.05 -41.54
CA LEU A 1244 23.14 43.68 -41.10
C LEU A 1244 24.31 42.76 -41.49
N ASP A 1245 24.85 42.91 -42.69
CA ASP A 1245 26.00 42.14 -43.16
C ASP A 1245 27.28 42.45 -42.35
N ASP A 1246 27.51 43.73 -42.04
CA ASP A 1246 28.64 44.15 -41.19
C ASP A 1246 28.51 43.57 -39.77
N LEU A 1247 27.31 43.60 -39.17
CA LEU A 1247 27.06 42.98 -37.86
C LEU A 1247 27.30 41.46 -37.86
N SER A 1248 27.09 40.81 -39.00
CA SER A 1248 27.28 39.38 -39.20
C SER A 1248 28.75 38.99 -39.46
N SER A 1249 29.55 39.90 -40.03
CA SER A 1249 30.91 39.63 -40.50
C SER A 1249 32.02 40.20 -39.60
N SER A 1250 31.74 41.22 -38.80
CA SER A 1250 32.70 41.94 -37.93
C SER A 1250 33.04 41.26 -36.59
N GLY A 1251 32.94 39.93 -36.51
CA GLY A 1251 33.24 39.12 -35.31
C GLY A 1251 32.07 38.25 -34.81
N PRO A 1252 32.24 37.49 -33.71
CA PRO A 1252 31.19 36.62 -33.19
C PRO A 1252 29.94 37.43 -32.81
N LEU A 1253 28.78 36.94 -33.25
CA LEU A 1253 27.49 37.56 -32.96
C LEU A 1253 27.22 37.46 -31.44
N THR A 1254 26.79 38.56 -30.84
CA THR A 1254 26.42 38.63 -29.42
C THR A 1254 24.94 39.00 -29.30
N PRO A 1255 24.28 38.76 -28.15
CA PRO A 1255 22.88 39.16 -27.95
C PRO A 1255 22.66 40.65 -28.27
N ALA A 1256 23.59 41.51 -27.86
CA ALA A 1256 23.56 42.94 -28.14
C ALA A 1256 23.64 43.26 -29.65
N ARG A 1257 24.55 42.62 -30.40
CA ARG A 1257 24.67 42.83 -31.86
C ARG A 1257 23.41 42.37 -32.59
N LEU A 1258 22.83 41.24 -32.19
CA LEU A 1258 21.58 40.74 -32.75
C LEU A 1258 20.40 41.70 -32.45
N MET A 1259 20.35 42.29 -31.25
CA MET A 1259 19.35 43.30 -30.90
C MET A 1259 19.48 44.58 -31.73
N VAL A 1260 20.71 45.01 -32.03
CA VAL A 1260 20.97 46.14 -32.94
C VAL A 1260 20.47 45.81 -34.34
N ALA A 1261 20.75 44.60 -34.84
CA ALA A 1261 20.26 44.14 -36.13
C ALA A 1261 18.72 44.16 -36.20
N ALA A 1262 18.06 43.65 -35.15
CA ALA A 1262 16.61 43.69 -35.01
C ALA A 1262 16.05 45.12 -35.00
N THR A 1263 16.73 46.04 -34.30
CA THR A 1263 16.35 47.46 -34.24
C THR A 1263 16.45 48.12 -35.61
N ARG A 1264 17.53 47.88 -36.36
CA ARG A 1264 17.74 48.46 -37.71
C ARG A 1264 16.67 48.01 -38.70
N LEU A 1265 16.34 46.71 -38.71
CA LEU A 1265 15.26 46.21 -39.57
C LEU A 1265 13.89 46.72 -39.07
N GLY A 1266 13.71 46.84 -37.75
CA GLY A 1266 12.55 47.43 -37.13
C GLY A 1266 12.31 48.89 -37.52
N ASP A 1267 13.37 49.71 -37.60
CA ASP A 1267 13.30 51.09 -38.10
C ASP A 1267 12.86 51.13 -39.55
N LEU A 1268 13.46 50.31 -40.41
CA LEU A 1268 13.09 50.21 -41.82
C LEU A 1268 11.62 49.82 -41.99
N SER A 1269 11.15 48.85 -41.21
CA SER A 1269 9.75 48.44 -41.23
C SER A 1269 8.76 49.51 -40.76
N ARG A 1270 9.20 50.60 -40.12
CA ARG A 1270 8.33 51.74 -39.79
C ARG A 1270 8.30 52.80 -40.89
N THR A 1271 9.37 52.91 -41.68
CA THR A 1271 9.47 53.91 -42.76
C THR A 1271 9.00 53.39 -44.11
N THR A 1272 8.92 52.06 -44.28
CA THR A 1272 8.70 51.42 -45.59
C THR A 1272 7.55 50.40 -45.65
N ALA A 1273 6.92 50.09 -44.51
CA ALA A 1273 5.77 49.17 -44.44
C ALA A 1273 4.44 49.91 -44.56
#